data_AF-A0A7R7ZIU0-F1
#
_entry.id   AF-A0A7R7ZIU0-F1
#
_cell.length_a   1.000
_cell.length_b   1.000
_cell.length_c   1.000
_cell.angle_alpha   90.00
_cell.angle_beta   90.00
_cell.angle_gamma   90.00
#
_symmetry.space_group_name_H-M   'P 1'
#
loop_
_entity.id
_entity.type
_entity.pdbx_description
1 polymer ?
#
loop_
_entity_poly.entity_id
_entity_poly.type
_entity_poly.pdbx_seq_one_letter_code
_entity_poly.pdbx_strand_id
1 'polypeptide(L)'
;MSSNKIKISIDRGGTFTDVHAIVPGKPDIVLKLLSVDPSNYHDAPTEGIRRVLEAATGATLPRGKPLRLDDIECLRMGTTVATNALLERKGTRSALLTTKGFRDLLRIGNQARPDIFDLSARRPDALFEEVVEVDERIIPSHPRSSKEALLPFRAIEGITGETFHVARELDTEKVRADLQILKKQGYSSVAVALINSFACPDHELKIGEIASKLGFSVSLSSQLQPMIKVVPRGMSATADAYLTPVIRSYIDSISPNFDGGLAGSHGCRVEFMQSDGGLVDFRQFSGLKAILSGPAAGVVGYATTSWDEEARVPIIGFDMGGTSTDVSRFDGHLDHTFSSSISGVSIQAPQLDINTVAAGGGSILSWKNGLFMVGPESASAHPGPACYRKGGPLTVTDANLSLGRLLPEYFPKIFGPNEDEPLDKDITRKLFEELTEQINSEHGAAQLTPEQVALGFLKVADESMTRPIRNLTEARGFETSSHHLASFGGAGGQHACNIAASLNISRIIIHKHSSILSAYGLALAEIVHEAQEPMAANYLGAEKLVTGKVQSLIGRTTEQLRNQGFKEKQLRHEIYLNMRYEGSDTSLMILKPEDDDFLSTFIERHRREFNFTFERSVLIDDVRVRTIASANKTTEKSPLQQLKDARSEEAGTPTQYTNVYFDSETGFRRTPVYRLRDLGSNVRMHGPIIIIDETQTILVNPDAVVHVLDTCVLIDLEESAPRETTRSAKVDPIRLSIFGHRFMSVAEQMGRTLQKTAVSTNIKERLDFSCALFSPDGGLVANAPHVPVHLGSMQFAVRYQHKRWQGRLKDGDVLVSNHPVSGGTHLPDVTVVTPVFKQGTNDIIFYVASRGHHADIGGILPGSMPPNSTELWQEGAAIESEKVVSNGVFNEDRMRELFLDIPSKYEGCSGSRNLSDNISDLKAQIAANARGIALIQNLVEEYGLETVQMYMYEIQRTAELAVRNLLKDMYNRYGSRPLEVVDFMDDGTPIKLTITIDKEGSAVFDFNGTGPEVRGNINAPEAITHSAIIYVLRCMINSDVPLNQGCLNPVDIRIPKPSILSPTGAAAVVGGNVTTSQRVTDVVLKALHACAASQGCLNNLTFGIDAQVDETTGNVMPGFGYYETIAGGAGAGDNWVGESGVHVHMTNTRITDPEILEKRYPCVLRRFELRENTGGAGRNRGGDGVAREIEFLTSVQCSILSERRVHRPYGMEGGEPGAAGLNLWLTKDKYTGHERKVNMSGKGSVPVKTGDRVVIMTPGGGGYGSKEVVQNGTH
;
A
#
# COMPACT_ATOMS: atom_id res chain seq x y z
N MET A 1 29.44 -19.15 -34.95
CA MET A 1 28.43 -19.72 -35.87
C MET A 1 27.08 -19.39 -35.27
N SER A 2 26.31 -18.48 -35.87
CA SER A 2 24.95 -18.19 -35.43
C SER A 2 24.11 -19.44 -35.63
N SER A 3 23.40 -19.88 -34.59
CA SER A 3 22.49 -21.03 -34.71
C SER A 3 21.41 -20.66 -35.74
N ASN A 4 21.10 -21.57 -36.67
CA ASN A 4 20.03 -21.38 -37.66
C ASN A 4 18.64 -21.72 -37.06
N LYS A 5 18.49 -21.60 -35.74
CA LYS A 5 17.33 -22.06 -34.97
C LYS A 5 16.37 -20.92 -34.60
N ILE A 6 15.12 -21.27 -34.35
CA ILE A 6 14.01 -20.36 -34.05
C ILE A 6 14.07 -19.92 -32.58
N LYS A 7 13.70 -18.67 -32.28
CA LYS A 7 13.47 -18.19 -30.92
C LYS A 7 12.01 -17.83 -30.74
N ILE A 8 11.39 -18.29 -29.66
CA ILE A 8 9.96 -18.08 -29.41
C ILE A 8 9.77 -17.48 -28.03
N SER A 9 8.99 -16.40 -27.95
CA SER A 9 8.61 -15.71 -26.73
C SER A 9 7.09 -15.62 -26.64
N ILE A 10 6.54 -16.00 -25.49
CA ILE A 10 5.10 -16.12 -25.29
C ILE A 10 4.71 -15.47 -23.98
N ASP A 11 3.84 -14.47 -24.02
CA ASP A 11 3.20 -13.93 -22.82
C ASP A 11 1.75 -14.41 -22.73
N ARG A 12 1.45 -15.18 -21.68
CA ARG A 12 0.10 -15.68 -21.42
C ARG A 12 -0.63 -14.73 -20.46
N GLY A 13 -1.34 -13.76 -21.03
CA GLY A 13 -2.25 -12.87 -20.31
C GLY A 13 -3.59 -13.52 -19.95
N GLY A 14 -4.46 -12.76 -19.27
CA GLY A 14 -5.79 -13.23 -18.86
C GLY A 14 -6.76 -13.42 -20.03
N THR A 15 -6.77 -12.49 -20.99
CA THR A 15 -7.68 -12.51 -22.15
C THR A 15 -7.02 -13.13 -23.39
N PHE A 16 -5.80 -12.67 -23.72
CA PHE A 16 -5.05 -13.11 -24.90
C PHE A 16 -3.68 -13.65 -24.52
N THR A 17 -3.20 -14.60 -25.33
CA THR A 17 -1.83 -15.09 -25.33
C THR A 17 -1.12 -14.49 -26.54
N ASP A 18 -0.09 -13.70 -26.26
CA ASP A 18 0.70 -12.99 -27.26
C ASP A 18 1.97 -13.78 -27.56
N VAL A 19 2.25 -14.02 -28.84
CA VAL A 19 3.39 -14.81 -29.30
C VAL A 19 4.23 -13.98 -30.24
N HIS A 20 5.52 -13.91 -29.96
CA HIS A 20 6.55 -13.35 -30.84
C HIS A 20 7.58 -14.43 -31.17
N ALA A 21 7.94 -14.57 -32.44
CA ALA A 21 8.98 -15.51 -32.84
C ALA A 21 9.93 -14.92 -33.89
N ILE A 22 11.22 -15.14 -33.66
CA ILE A 22 12.31 -14.75 -34.56
C ILE A 22 12.77 -15.99 -35.32
N VAL A 23 12.58 -15.97 -36.64
CA VAL A 23 13.05 -17.02 -37.54
C VAL A 23 14.22 -16.47 -38.37
N PRO A 24 15.43 -17.05 -38.28
CA PRO A 24 16.59 -16.54 -39.01
C PRO A 24 16.32 -16.36 -40.51
N GLY A 25 16.56 -15.15 -41.02
CA GLY A 25 16.38 -14.81 -42.44
C GLY A 25 14.93 -14.61 -42.90
N LYS A 26 13.95 -14.59 -41.99
CA LYS A 26 12.54 -14.25 -42.27
C LYS A 26 12.06 -13.10 -41.37
N PRO A 27 10.97 -12.39 -41.75
CA PRO A 27 10.31 -11.45 -40.85
C PRO A 27 9.81 -12.15 -39.57
N ASP A 28 9.72 -11.38 -38.49
CA ASP A 28 9.19 -11.85 -37.21
C ASP A 28 7.73 -12.32 -37.38
N ILE A 29 7.40 -13.40 -36.65
CA ILE A 29 6.05 -13.94 -36.61
C ILE A 29 5.37 -13.43 -35.33
N VAL A 30 4.23 -12.77 -35.49
CA VAL A 30 3.39 -12.28 -34.40
C VAL A 30 2.04 -12.99 -34.45
N LEU A 31 1.63 -13.60 -33.33
CA LEU A 31 0.32 -14.24 -33.20
C LEU A 31 -0.37 -13.78 -31.92
N LYS A 32 -1.71 -13.64 -31.99
CA LYS A 32 -2.56 -13.37 -30.83
C LYS A 32 -3.64 -14.46 -30.75
N LEU A 33 -3.64 -15.19 -29.65
CA LEU A 33 -4.55 -16.31 -29.41
C LEU A 33 -5.44 -15.98 -28.21
N LEU A 34 -6.63 -16.56 -28.12
CA LEU A 34 -7.39 -16.51 -26.88
C LEU A 34 -6.66 -17.35 -25.83
N SER A 35 -6.49 -16.83 -24.61
CA SER A 35 -5.78 -17.56 -23.56
C SER A 35 -6.48 -18.84 -23.11
N VAL A 36 -7.79 -18.94 -23.38
CA VAL A 36 -8.64 -20.10 -23.07
C VAL A 36 -9.62 -20.31 -24.24
N ASP A 37 -9.45 -21.40 -24.99
CA ASP A 37 -10.31 -21.79 -26.13
C ASP A 37 -10.36 -23.33 -26.28
N PRO A 38 -11.00 -24.04 -25.34
CA PRO A 38 -10.96 -25.50 -25.24
C PRO A 38 -11.59 -26.21 -26.45
N SER A 39 -12.43 -25.52 -27.22
CA SER A 39 -13.04 -26.03 -28.45
C SER A 39 -12.03 -26.18 -29.59
N ASN A 40 -10.93 -25.42 -29.57
CA ASN A 40 -9.96 -25.36 -30.66
C ASN A 40 -8.58 -25.91 -30.29
N TYR A 41 -8.12 -25.65 -29.06
CA TYR A 41 -6.82 -26.12 -28.55
C TYR A 41 -6.85 -26.24 -27.02
N HIS A 42 -6.14 -27.24 -26.49
CA HIS A 42 -6.05 -27.45 -25.04
C HIS A 42 -5.19 -26.40 -24.34
N ASP A 43 -4.15 -25.88 -25.00
CA ASP A 43 -3.18 -24.95 -24.43
C ASP A 43 -2.74 -23.92 -25.49
N ALA A 44 -2.96 -22.64 -25.20
CA ALA A 44 -2.68 -21.54 -26.13
C ALA A 44 -1.18 -21.37 -26.43
N PRO A 45 -0.25 -21.42 -25.44
CA PRO A 45 1.18 -21.45 -25.71
C PRO A 45 1.61 -22.55 -26.67
N THR A 46 1.18 -23.80 -26.44
CA THR A 46 1.48 -24.94 -27.30
C THR A 46 0.96 -24.73 -28.72
N GLU A 47 -0.26 -24.24 -28.87
CA GLU A 47 -0.84 -23.91 -30.18
C GLU A 47 -0.06 -22.77 -30.88
N GLY A 48 0.39 -21.78 -30.12
CA GLY A 48 1.28 -20.72 -30.62
C GLY A 48 2.58 -21.27 -31.17
N ILE A 49 3.26 -22.15 -30.42
CA ILE A 49 4.49 -22.81 -30.86
C ILE A 49 4.24 -23.63 -32.14
N ARG A 50 3.13 -24.38 -32.19
CA ARG A 50 2.74 -25.16 -33.37
C ARG A 50 2.61 -24.28 -34.61
N ARG A 51 1.84 -23.18 -34.52
CA ARG A 51 1.63 -22.24 -35.65
C ARG A 51 2.93 -21.58 -36.09
N VAL A 52 3.81 -21.23 -35.14
CA VAL A 52 5.15 -20.69 -35.45
C VAL A 52 5.98 -21.72 -36.21
N LEU A 53 6.01 -22.98 -35.77
CA LEU A 53 6.74 -24.05 -36.45
C LEU A 53 6.19 -24.31 -37.86
N GLU A 54 4.86 -24.33 -38.05
CA GLU A 54 4.25 -24.48 -39.37
C GLU A 54 4.65 -23.33 -40.32
N ALA A 55 4.59 -22.09 -39.84
CA ALA A 55 4.98 -20.92 -40.63
C ALA A 55 6.48 -20.88 -40.92
N ALA A 56 7.32 -21.30 -39.96
CA ALA A 56 8.77 -21.31 -40.10
C ALA A 56 9.27 -22.41 -41.03
N THR A 57 8.75 -23.63 -40.90
CA THR A 57 9.22 -24.83 -41.62
C THR A 57 8.43 -25.14 -42.89
N GLY A 58 7.20 -24.64 -43.01
CA GLY A 58 6.26 -25.00 -44.09
C GLY A 58 5.64 -26.39 -43.94
N ALA A 59 5.98 -27.15 -42.90
CA ALA A 59 5.40 -28.46 -42.62
C ALA A 59 4.09 -28.31 -41.85
N THR A 60 3.05 -29.05 -42.24
CA THR A 60 1.79 -29.10 -41.48
C THR A 60 1.96 -29.96 -40.24
N LEU A 61 1.65 -29.41 -39.07
CA LEU A 61 1.76 -30.08 -37.78
C LEU A 61 0.34 -30.31 -37.21
N PRO A 62 -0.11 -31.57 -37.10
CA PRO A 62 -1.46 -31.87 -36.61
C PRO A 62 -1.63 -31.41 -35.16
N ARG A 63 -2.82 -30.85 -34.85
CA ARG A 63 -3.18 -30.46 -33.48
C ARG A 63 -3.18 -31.68 -32.54
N GLY A 64 -2.79 -31.46 -31.29
CA GLY A 64 -2.82 -32.49 -30.23
C GLY A 64 -1.73 -33.56 -30.35
N LYS A 65 -0.76 -33.42 -31.25
CA LYS A 65 0.44 -34.26 -31.29
C LYS A 65 1.62 -33.57 -30.60
N PRO A 66 2.51 -34.30 -29.91
CA PRO A 66 3.70 -33.72 -29.32
C PRO A 66 4.59 -33.03 -30.36
N LEU A 67 5.08 -31.84 -30.03
CA LEU A 67 5.96 -31.03 -30.86
C LEU A 67 7.44 -31.34 -30.58
N ARG A 68 8.28 -31.29 -31.62
CA ARG A 68 9.73 -31.41 -31.46
C ARG A 68 10.34 -30.03 -31.28
N LEU A 69 11.27 -29.91 -30.32
CA LEU A 69 11.94 -28.65 -29.98
C LEU A 69 13.33 -28.51 -30.62
N ASP A 70 13.73 -29.45 -31.49
CA ASP A 70 15.09 -29.51 -32.05
C ASP A 70 15.48 -28.25 -32.85
N ASP A 71 14.51 -27.67 -33.54
CA ASP A 71 14.65 -26.46 -34.37
C ASP A 71 14.56 -25.15 -33.58
N ILE A 72 14.31 -25.23 -32.27
CA ILE A 72 14.14 -24.06 -31.39
C ILE A 72 15.40 -23.90 -30.52
N GLU A 73 15.97 -22.69 -30.51
CA GLU A 73 17.10 -22.33 -29.64
C GLU A 73 16.63 -22.07 -28.21
N CYS A 74 15.59 -21.25 -28.06
CA CYS A 74 14.99 -20.96 -26.77
C CYS A 74 13.49 -20.71 -26.89
N LEU A 75 12.76 -21.18 -25.87
CA LEU A 75 11.37 -20.93 -25.60
C LEU A 75 11.28 -20.11 -24.31
N ARG A 76 10.73 -18.90 -24.39
CA ARG A 76 10.63 -17.97 -23.27
C ARG A 76 9.17 -17.70 -22.96
N MET A 77 8.80 -17.79 -21.69
CA MET A 77 7.39 -17.70 -21.29
C MET A 77 7.17 -16.74 -20.12
N GLY A 78 6.21 -15.83 -20.29
CA GLY A 78 5.58 -15.04 -19.24
C GLY A 78 4.22 -15.66 -18.89
N THR A 79 3.82 -15.61 -17.62
CA THR A 79 2.54 -16.19 -17.21
C THR A 79 1.87 -15.45 -16.07
N THR A 80 0.56 -15.29 -16.18
CA THR A 80 -0.30 -14.73 -15.12
C THR A 80 -0.84 -15.80 -14.16
N VAL A 81 -0.46 -17.08 -14.32
CA VAL A 81 -1.00 -18.20 -13.51
C VAL A 81 -0.80 -17.99 -12.01
N ALA A 82 0.38 -17.55 -11.57
CA ALA A 82 0.65 -17.32 -10.14
C ALA A 82 -0.23 -16.19 -9.58
N THR A 83 -0.26 -15.06 -10.31
CA THR A 83 -1.06 -13.90 -9.94
C THR A 83 -2.54 -14.26 -9.87
N ASN A 84 -3.09 -14.93 -10.89
CA ASN A 84 -4.50 -15.32 -10.92
C ASN A 84 -4.83 -16.34 -9.83
N ALA A 85 -3.96 -17.33 -9.57
CA ALA A 85 -4.16 -18.28 -8.48
C ALA A 85 -4.20 -17.59 -7.10
N LEU A 86 -3.39 -16.54 -6.90
CA LEU A 86 -3.41 -15.74 -5.68
C LEU A 86 -4.68 -14.87 -5.57
N LEU A 87 -5.06 -14.19 -6.66
CA LEU A 87 -6.26 -13.34 -6.73
C LEU A 87 -7.55 -14.15 -6.53
N GLU A 88 -7.68 -15.28 -7.22
CA GLU A 88 -8.86 -16.15 -7.20
C GLU A 88 -8.87 -17.13 -6.02
N ARG A 89 -7.82 -17.14 -5.18
CA ARG A 89 -7.64 -18.08 -4.07
C ARG A 89 -7.74 -19.54 -4.51
N LYS A 90 -7.06 -19.87 -5.62
CA LYS A 90 -6.97 -21.21 -6.23
C LYS A 90 -5.57 -21.81 -6.17
N GLY A 91 -4.90 -21.67 -5.02
CA GLY A 91 -3.61 -22.31 -4.76
C GLY A 91 -3.72 -23.70 -4.12
N THR A 92 -2.57 -24.27 -3.80
CA THR A 92 -2.49 -25.59 -3.15
C THR A 92 -2.69 -25.48 -1.65
N ARG A 93 -3.45 -26.41 -1.07
CA ARG A 93 -3.64 -26.53 0.37
C ARG A 93 -2.27 -26.63 1.07
N SER A 94 -1.97 -25.69 1.94
CA SER A 94 -0.69 -25.61 2.64
C SER A 94 -0.86 -25.49 4.15
N ALA A 95 0.14 -25.96 4.89
CA ALA A 95 0.24 -25.81 6.33
C ALA A 95 1.45 -24.95 6.71
N LEU A 96 1.33 -24.19 7.80
CA LEU A 96 2.39 -23.35 8.35
C LEU A 96 3.03 -24.04 9.57
N LEU A 97 4.35 -24.14 9.59
CA LEU A 97 5.12 -24.46 10.79
C LEU A 97 5.72 -23.16 11.34
N THR A 98 5.42 -22.83 12.59
CA THR A 98 5.92 -21.61 13.22
C THR A 98 6.33 -21.85 14.68
N THR A 99 7.09 -20.92 15.26
CA THR A 99 7.52 -20.99 16.66
C THR A 99 6.29 -21.04 17.58
N LYS A 100 6.33 -21.88 18.61
CA LYS A 100 5.25 -22.00 19.59
C LYS A 100 4.93 -20.67 20.28
N GLY A 101 3.63 -20.41 20.46
CA GLY A 101 3.08 -19.15 20.95
C GLY A 101 2.70 -18.17 19.83
N PHE A 102 2.94 -18.53 18.56
CA PHE A 102 2.74 -17.65 17.40
C PHE A 102 1.81 -18.24 16.34
N ARG A 103 0.97 -19.24 16.71
CA ARG A 103 0.04 -19.90 15.77
C ARG A 103 -0.80 -18.96 14.91
N ASP A 104 -1.30 -17.87 15.47
CA ASP A 104 -2.15 -16.90 14.76
C ASP A 104 -1.38 -15.62 14.34
N LEU A 105 -0.05 -15.58 14.47
CA LEU A 105 0.76 -14.39 14.19
C LEU A 105 0.53 -13.87 12.77
N LEU A 106 0.53 -14.76 11.76
CA LEU A 106 0.27 -14.36 10.38
C LEU A 106 -1.22 -14.03 10.12
N ARG A 107 -2.16 -14.59 10.89
CA ARG A 107 -3.59 -14.21 10.78
C ARG A 107 -3.85 -12.82 11.35
N ILE A 108 -3.20 -12.49 12.47
CA ILE A 108 -3.22 -11.14 13.05
C ILE A 108 -2.47 -10.18 12.12
N GLY A 109 -1.37 -10.63 11.50
CA GLY A 109 -0.56 -9.86 10.58
C GLY A 109 -0.01 -8.60 11.25
N ASN A 110 -0.28 -7.44 10.65
CA ASN A 110 0.10 -6.15 11.21
C ASN A 110 -1.03 -5.46 11.99
N GLN A 111 -2.12 -6.18 12.32
CA GLN A 111 -3.33 -5.74 13.03
C GLN A 111 -4.16 -4.59 12.42
N ALA A 112 -3.68 -3.94 11.36
CA ALA A 112 -4.38 -2.84 10.71
C ALA A 112 -5.51 -3.35 9.79
N ARG A 113 -6.59 -2.58 9.67
CA ARG A 113 -7.65 -2.83 8.69
C ARG A 113 -7.33 -2.16 7.34
N PRO A 114 -7.65 -2.81 6.20
CA PRO A 114 -7.36 -2.27 4.86
C PRO A 114 -8.11 -0.97 4.54
N ASP A 115 -9.39 -0.90 4.89
CA ASP A 115 -10.23 0.29 4.75
C ASP A 115 -10.66 0.75 6.16
N ILE A 116 -10.36 2.01 6.50
CA ILE A 116 -10.66 2.53 7.84
C ILE A 116 -12.16 2.76 8.08
N PHE A 117 -12.94 2.95 7.01
CA PHE A 117 -14.37 3.27 7.05
C PHE A 117 -15.27 2.05 6.87
N ASP A 118 -14.73 0.89 6.48
CA ASP A 118 -15.46 -0.37 6.48
C ASP A 118 -15.64 -0.89 7.93
N LEU A 119 -16.89 -0.88 8.40
CA LEU A 119 -17.26 -1.34 9.75
C LEU A 119 -17.08 -2.85 9.94
N SER A 120 -17.05 -3.64 8.86
CA SER A 120 -16.77 -5.07 8.96
C SER A 120 -15.30 -5.37 9.27
N ALA A 121 -14.41 -4.40 8.97
CA ALA A 121 -12.96 -4.52 9.09
C ALA A 121 -12.40 -5.77 8.39
N ARG A 122 -13.06 -6.24 7.32
CA ARG A 122 -12.74 -7.50 6.67
C ARG A 122 -11.31 -7.49 6.13
N ARG A 123 -10.57 -8.56 6.42
CA ARG A 123 -9.24 -8.80 5.86
C ARG A 123 -9.28 -9.94 4.84
N PRO A 124 -8.31 -10.01 3.92
CA PRO A 124 -8.14 -11.20 3.10
C PRO A 124 -7.79 -12.42 3.97
N ASP A 125 -8.31 -13.58 3.59
CA ASP A 125 -8.03 -14.83 4.31
C ASP A 125 -6.54 -15.23 4.22
N ALA A 126 -6.08 -15.99 5.22
CA ALA A 126 -4.75 -16.58 5.22
C ALA A 126 -4.58 -17.60 4.09
N LEU A 127 -3.36 -17.74 3.57
CA LEU A 127 -3.02 -18.70 2.49
C LEU A 127 -2.77 -20.13 2.97
N PHE A 128 -2.74 -20.34 4.29
CA PHE A 128 -2.56 -21.63 4.94
C PHE A 128 -3.83 -22.03 5.68
N GLU A 129 -4.09 -23.33 5.75
CA GLU A 129 -5.29 -23.87 6.41
C GLU A 129 -5.00 -24.35 7.84
N GLU A 130 -3.82 -24.93 8.06
CA GLU A 130 -3.41 -25.55 9.32
C GLU A 130 -2.09 -24.93 9.83
N VAL A 131 -1.93 -24.89 11.15
CA VAL A 131 -0.71 -24.38 11.79
C VAL A 131 -0.16 -25.38 12.79
N VAL A 132 1.12 -25.70 12.69
CA VAL A 132 1.86 -26.51 13.65
C VAL A 132 2.85 -25.63 14.41
N GLU A 133 2.69 -25.62 15.73
CA GLU A 133 3.60 -24.92 16.62
C GLU A 133 4.81 -25.80 16.96
N VAL A 134 5.99 -25.35 16.53
CA VAL A 134 7.27 -25.98 16.81
C VAL A 134 7.79 -25.47 18.14
N ASP A 135 8.01 -26.38 19.10
CA ASP A 135 8.54 -26.08 20.44
C ASP A 135 10.06 -25.81 20.39
N GLU A 136 10.46 -24.77 19.67
CA GLU A 136 11.82 -24.24 19.56
C GLU A 136 11.83 -22.75 19.96
N ARG A 137 13.01 -22.17 20.29
CA ARG A 137 13.13 -20.72 20.50
C ARG A 137 14.57 -20.24 20.44
N ILE A 138 14.82 -19.23 19.60
CA ILE A 138 16.08 -18.46 19.55
C ILE A 138 15.80 -16.98 19.89
N ILE A 139 16.54 -16.39 20.83
CA ILE A 139 16.35 -14.99 21.28
C ILE A 139 17.61 -14.13 21.03
N PRO A 140 17.48 -12.85 20.66
CA PRO A 140 18.62 -11.97 20.44
C PRO A 140 19.30 -11.57 21.75
N SER A 141 20.61 -11.36 21.72
CA SER A 141 21.38 -10.85 22.86
C SER A 141 21.36 -9.32 22.90
N HIS A 142 20.29 -8.72 23.43
CA HIS A 142 20.21 -7.26 23.56
C HIS A 142 21.23 -6.70 24.60
N PRO A 143 21.95 -5.58 24.33
CA PRO A 143 22.99 -5.07 25.23
C PRO A 143 22.51 -4.69 26.63
N ARG A 144 21.25 -4.27 26.76
CA ARG A 144 20.61 -3.92 28.06
C ARG A 144 19.99 -5.12 28.79
N SER A 145 20.05 -6.33 28.22
CA SER A 145 19.54 -7.53 28.88
C SER A 145 20.43 -7.92 30.06
N SER A 146 19.83 -8.41 31.13
CA SER A 146 20.56 -8.98 32.25
C SER A 146 21.36 -10.19 31.79
N LYS A 147 22.66 -10.20 32.10
CA LYS A 147 23.52 -11.37 31.86
C LYS A 147 22.93 -12.61 32.53
N GLU A 148 22.47 -12.49 33.77
CA GLU A 148 21.86 -13.59 34.54
C GLU A 148 20.64 -14.20 33.86
N ALA A 149 19.84 -13.40 33.13
CA ALA A 149 18.68 -13.89 32.40
C ALA A 149 19.06 -14.73 31.17
N LEU A 150 20.21 -14.43 30.56
CA LEU A 150 20.69 -15.11 29.36
C LEU A 150 21.65 -16.27 29.66
N LEU A 151 22.32 -16.27 30.82
CA LEU A 151 23.26 -17.31 31.27
C LEU A 151 22.75 -18.76 31.11
N PRO A 152 21.45 -19.08 31.35
CA PRO A 152 20.96 -20.45 31.22
C PRO A 152 20.90 -20.96 29.77
N PHE A 153 21.00 -20.07 28.78
CA PHE A 153 20.80 -20.40 27.37
C PHE A 153 22.14 -20.50 26.63
N ARG A 154 22.21 -21.39 25.64
CA ARG A 154 23.42 -21.58 24.83
C ARG A 154 23.59 -20.40 23.88
N ALA A 155 24.66 -19.62 24.05
CA ALA A 155 25.00 -18.54 23.13
C ALA A 155 25.52 -19.10 21.78
N ILE A 156 25.12 -18.46 20.70
CA ILE A 156 25.53 -18.74 19.33
C ILE A 156 25.79 -17.42 18.59
N GLU A 157 26.64 -17.44 17.57
CA GLU A 157 26.82 -16.31 16.66
C GLU A 157 25.93 -16.55 15.42
N GLY A 158 25.04 -15.61 15.12
CA GLY A 158 24.19 -15.66 13.94
C GLY A 158 24.97 -15.29 12.67
N ILE A 159 24.41 -15.57 11.50
CA ILE A 159 25.07 -15.27 10.20
C ILE A 159 25.24 -13.77 9.94
N THR A 160 24.57 -12.92 10.73
CA THR A 160 24.70 -11.46 10.71
C THR A 160 25.93 -10.96 11.48
N GLY A 161 26.56 -11.82 12.29
CA GLY A 161 27.60 -11.47 13.26
C GLY A 161 27.05 -11.04 14.63
N GLU A 162 25.73 -10.95 14.80
CA GLU A 162 25.10 -10.66 16.08
C GLU A 162 25.02 -11.92 16.96
N THR A 163 25.12 -11.76 18.29
CA THR A 163 24.99 -12.87 19.25
C THR A 163 23.52 -13.19 19.53
N PHE A 164 23.17 -14.47 19.49
CA PHE A 164 21.86 -15.01 19.85
C PHE A 164 21.98 -16.08 20.94
N HIS A 165 20.86 -16.45 21.56
CA HIS A 165 20.79 -17.52 22.55
C HIS A 165 19.70 -18.53 22.17
N VAL A 166 20.05 -19.82 22.18
CA VAL A 166 19.09 -20.91 21.99
C VAL A 166 18.39 -21.18 23.32
N ALA A 167 17.18 -20.64 23.46
CA ALA A 167 16.35 -20.79 24.66
C ALA A 167 15.61 -22.13 24.67
N ARG A 168 15.32 -22.70 23.50
CA ARG A 168 14.74 -24.04 23.34
C ARG A 168 15.26 -24.68 22.04
N GLU A 169 15.88 -25.85 22.18
CA GLU A 169 16.41 -26.64 21.06
C GLU A 169 15.27 -27.30 20.25
N LEU A 170 15.50 -27.54 18.97
CA LEU A 170 14.56 -28.22 18.07
C LEU A 170 14.43 -29.72 18.39
N ASP A 171 13.21 -30.19 18.64
CA ASP A 171 12.89 -31.62 18.72
C ASP A 171 12.52 -32.19 17.34
N THR A 172 13.50 -32.81 16.69
CA THR A 172 13.35 -33.35 15.33
C THR A 172 12.39 -34.54 15.23
N GLU A 173 12.24 -35.34 16.29
CA GLU A 173 11.34 -36.49 16.29
C GLU A 173 9.89 -36.04 16.43
N LYS A 174 9.63 -35.03 17.27
CA LYS A 174 8.30 -34.42 17.35
C LYS A 174 7.90 -33.76 16.03
N VAL A 175 8.81 -32.98 15.42
CA VAL A 175 8.56 -32.37 14.10
C VAL A 175 8.24 -33.43 13.04
N ARG A 176 8.97 -34.56 13.02
CA ARG A 176 8.70 -35.67 12.09
C ARG A 176 7.29 -36.23 12.31
N ALA A 177 6.88 -36.43 13.56
CA ALA A 177 5.55 -36.94 13.88
C ALA A 177 4.44 -35.97 13.42
N ASP A 178 4.62 -34.67 13.65
CA ASP A 178 3.64 -33.65 13.25
C ASP A 178 3.51 -33.54 11.73
N LEU A 179 4.63 -33.57 11.00
CA LEU A 179 4.62 -33.61 9.54
C LEU A 179 3.93 -34.88 8.98
N GLN A 180 4.07 -36.03 9.66
CA GLN A 180 3.35 -37.25 9.28
C GLN A 180 1.84 -37.12 9.50
N ILE A 181 1.39 -36.41 10.54
CA ILE A 181 -0.03 -36.11 10.76
C ILE A 181 -0.56 -35.22 9.62
N LEU A 182 0.15 -34.14 9.28
CA LEU A 182 -0.21 -33.26 8.16
C LEU A 182 -0.32 -34.04 6.84
N LYS A 183 0.61 -34.98 6.59
CA LYS A 183 0.58 -35.82 5.39
C LYS A 183 -0.68 -36.69 5.34
N LYS A 184 -1.10 -37.26 6.48
CA LYS A 184 -2.33 -38.05 6.59
C LYS A 184 -3.60 -37.20 6.42
N GLN A 185 -3.56 -35.92 6.76
CA GLN A 185 -4.65 -34.95 6.53
C GLN A 185 -4.72 -34.46 5.06
N GLY A 186 -3.79 -34.89 4.21
CA GLY A 186 -3.77 -34.58 2.77
C GLY A 186 -2.96 -33.33 2.41
N TYR A 187 -2.17 -32.77 3.32
CA TYR A 187 -1.27 -31.67 2.98
C TYR A 187 -0.06 -32.18 2.18
N SER A 188 0.27 -31.49 1.10
CA SER A 188 1.42 -31.79 0.24
C SER A 188 2.42 -30.63 0.16
N SER A 189 2.07 -29.45 0.69
CA SER A 189 2.90 -28.26 0.72
C SER A 189 2.98 -27.69 2.14
N VAL A 190 4.16 -27.24 2.57
CA VAL A 190 4.37 -26.62 3.87
C VAL A 190 5.24 -25.38 3.77
N ALA A 191 4.90 -24.35 4.55
CA ALA A 191 5.74 -23.19 4.80
C ALA A 191 6.34 -23.31 6.21
N VAL A 192 7.59 -22.88 6.40
CA VAL A 192 8.23 -22.82 7.72
C VAL A 192 8.71 -21.40 7.97
N ALA A 193 8.22 -20.77 9.05
CA ALA A 193 8.59 -19.42 9.46
C ALA A 193 8.79 -19.37 10.98
N LEU A 194 10.05 -19.45 11.40
CA LEU A 194 10.46 -19.37 12.80
C LEU A 194 10.98 -17.97 13.17
N ILE A 195 10.80 -17.57 14.42
CA ILE A 195 11.29 -16.29 14.94
C ILE A 195 12.83 -16.31 14.98
N ASN A 196 13.46 -15.25 14.48
CA ASN A 196 14.89 -15.04 14.32
C ASN A 196 15.59 -15.97 13.30
N SER A 197 14.83 -16.68 12.45
CA SER A 197 15.42 -17.59 11.44
C SER A 197 16.22 -16.88 10.36
N PHE A 198 16.00 -15.58 10.13
CA PHE A 198 16.79 -14.77 9.19
C PHE A 198 18.28 -14.71 9.58
N ALA A 199 18.60 -14.75 10.87
CA ALA A 199 19.96 -14.73 11.39
C ALA A 199 20.44 -16.12 11.85
N CYS A 200 19.52 -16.99 12.27
CA CYS A 200 19.81 -18.34 12.76
C CYS A 200 18.95 -19.40 12.03
N PRO A 201 19.28 -19.75 10.77
CA PRO A 201 18.40 -20.56 9.92
C PRO A 201 18.40 -22.06 10.24
N ASP A 202 19.31 -22.55 11.08
CA ASP A 202 19.58 -23.99 11.29
C ASP A 202 18.33 -24.81 11.66
N HIS A 203 17.47 -24.29 12.54
CA HIS A 203 16.22 -24.96 12.91
C HIS A 203 15.27 -25.09 11.70
N GLU A 204 15.09 -24.01 10.94
CA GLU A 204 14.27 -23.99 9.73
C GLU A 204 14.80 -24.95 8.66
N LEU A 205 16.11 -24.92 8.40
CA LEU A 205 16.77 -25.81 7.45
C LEU A 205 16.55 -27.27 7.83
N LYS A 206 16.65 -27.60 9.13
CA LYS A 206 16.46 -28.97 9.59
C LYS A 206 15.03 -29.46 9.44
N ILE A 207 14.04 -28.61 9.71
CA ILE A 207 12.63 -28.91 9.46
C ILE A 207 12.41 -29.16 7.96
N GLY A 208 13.00 -28.31 7.10
CA GLY A 208 12.88 -28.44 5.66
C GLY A 208 13.47 -29.75 5.11
N GLU A 209 14.61 -30.20 5.63
CA GLU A 209 15.18 -31.52 5.30
C GLU A 209 14.22 -32.67 5.64
N ILE A 210 13.60 -32.62 6.82
CA ILE A 210 12.67 -33.66 7.30
C ILE A 210 11.40 -33.66 6.44
N ALA A 211 10.81 -32.49 6.19
CA ALA A 211 9.61 -32.34 5.37
C ALA A 211 9.85 -32.79 3.92
N SER A 212 10.99 -32.41 3.32
CA SER A 212 11.34 -32.83 1.96
C SER A 212 11.48 -34.35 1.85
N LYS A 213 12.10 -35.01 2.83
CA LYS A 213 12.21 -36.48 2.90
C LYS A 213 10.85 -37.19 3.04
N LEU A 214 9.85 -36.51 3.58
CA LEU A 214 8.46 -36.99 3.66
C LEU A 214 7.63 -36.65 2.40
N GLY A 215 8.25 -36.06 1.39
CA GLY A 215 7.63 -35.74 0.10
C GLY A 215 6.72 -34.53 0.13
N PHE A 216 7.01 -33.53 0.97
CA PHE A 216 6.37 -32.21 0.90
C PHE A 216 7.08 -31.30 -0.12
N SER A 217 6.32 -30.41 -0.75
CA SER A 217 6.87 -29.16 -1.26
C SER A 217 7.12 -28.23 -0.08
N VAL A 218 8.33 -27.68 0.06
CA VAL A 218 8.75 -26.93 1.24
C VAL A 218 9.19 -25.53 0.85
N SER A 219 8.67 -24.53 1.56
CA SER A 219 9.09 -23.13 1.45
C SER A 219 9.63 -22.66 2.80
N LEU A 220 10.93 -22.38 2.87
CA LEU A 220 11.59 -21.91 4.09
C LEU A 220 11.73 -20.39 4.07
N SER A 221 11.26 -19.73 5.12
CA SER A 221 11.24 -18.28 5.20
C SER A 221 12.66 -17.67 5.14
N SER A 222 13.63 -18.28 5.81
CA SER A 222 15.04 -17.86 5.84
C SER A 222 15.79 -18.06 4.52
N GLN A 223 15.37 -19.01 3.68
CA GLN A 223 15.98 -19.21 2.35
C GLN A 223 15.38 -18.30 1.28
N LEU A 224 14.06 -18.09 1.35
CA LEU A 224 13.35 -17.25 0.38
C LEU A 224 13.70 -15.78 0.59
N GLN A 225 13.71 -15.31 1.84
CA GLN A 225 13.97 -13.92 2.21
C GLN A 225 14.75 -13.86 3.52
N PRO A 226 16.09 -13.84 3.49
CA PRO A 226 16.93 -13.80 4.70
C PRO A 226 16.96 -12.39 5.34
N MET A 227 15.80 -11.79 5.60
CA MET A 227 15.63 -10.46 6.18
C MET A 227 14.87 -10.52 7.51
N ILE A 228 15.16 -9.58 8.39
CA ILE A 228 14.41 -9.39 9.64
C ILE A 228 12.94 -9.04 9.35
N LYS A 229 12.07 -9.34 10.33
CA LYS A 229 10.61 -9.27 10.34
C LYS A 229 9.93 -10.58 9.94
N VAL A 230 9.53 -11.36 10.94
CA VAL A 230 8.92 -12.69 10.75
C VAL A 230 7.56 -12.62 10.05
N VAL A 231 6.77 -11.57 10.27
CA VAL A 231 5.41 -11.48 9.70
C VAL A 231 5.48 -11.39 8.17
N PRO A 232 6.14 -10.39 7.56
CA PRO A 232 6.21 -10.32 6.10
C PRO A 232 7.05 -11.47 5.50
N ARG A 233 8.10 -11.94 6.19
CA ARG A 233 8.89 -13.10 5.75
C ARG A 233 8.06 -14.39 5.72
N GLY A 234 7.24 -14.61 6.74
CA GLY A 234 6.30 -15.73 6.83
C GLY A 234 5.16 -15.64 5.81
N MET A 235 4.64 -14.43 5.55
CA MET A 235 3.67 -14.21 4.46
C MET A 235 4.25 -14.60 3.10
N SER A 236 5.49 -14.21 2.78
CA SER A 236 6.17 -14.65 1.56
C SER A 236 6.35 -16.17 1.50
N ALA A 237 6.73 -16.81 2.60
CA ALA A 237 6.91 -18.27 2.66
C ALA A 237 5.58 -19.02 2.43
N THR A 238 4.48 -18.52 3.00
CA THR A 238 3.14 -19.09 2.79
C THR A 238 2.64 -18.85 1.37
N ALA A 239 2.90 -17.69 0.79
CA ALA A 239 2.58 -17.41 -0.62
C ALA A 239 3.35 -18.34 -1.57
N ASP A 240 4.65 -18.56 -1.34
CA ASP A 240 5.42 -19.52 -2.14
C ASP A 240 4.92 -20.96 -1.98
N ALA A 241 4.63 -21.40 -0.75
CA ALA A 241 4.09 -22.75 -0.49
C ALA A 241 2.71 -22.96 -1.15
N TYR A 242 1.90 -21.90 -1.23
CA TYR A 242 0.59 -21.91 -1.86
C TYR A 242 0.67 -21.96 -3.40
N LEU A 243 1.64 -21.26 -3.99
CA LEU A 243 1.73 -21.03 -5.44
C LEU A 243 2.71 -21.97 -6.17
N THR A 244 3.84 -22.33 -5.56
CA THR A 244 4.88 -23.16 -6.21
C THR A 244 4.34 -24.49 -6.76
N PRO A 245 3.48 -25.25 -6.05
CA PRO A 245 2.92 -26.47 -6.62
C PRO A 245 1.96 -26.24 -7.80
N VAL A 246 1.27 -25.09 -7.84
CA VAL A 246 0.41 -24.71 -8.97
C VAL A 246 1.27 -24.46 -10.21
N ILE A 247 2.37 -23.73 -10.04
CA ILE A 247 3.33 -23.47 -11.13
C ILE A 247 3.95 -24.76 -11.65
N ARG A 248 4.36 -25.66 -10.75
CA ARG A 248 4.87 -26.98 -11.15
C ARG A 248 3.82 -27.78 -11.91
N SER A 249 2.58 -27.82 -11.42
CA SER A 249 1.47 -28.50 -12.11
C SER A 249 1.20 -27.92 -13.50
N TYR A 250 1.30 -26.60 -13.65
CA TYR A 250 1.18 -25.94 -14.95
C TYR A 250 2.31 -26.36 -15.90
N ILE A 251 3.57 -26.32 -15.45
CA ILE A 251 4.73 -26.79 -16.22
C ILE A 251 4.60 -28.28 -16.58
N ASP A 252 4.17 -29.11 -15.64
CA ASP A 252 3.94 -30.54 -15.85
C ASP A 252 2.79 -30.80 -16.83
N SER A 253 1.79 -29.90 -16.89
CA SER A 253 0.67 -30.01 -17.85
C SER A 253 1.06 -29.68 -19.29
N ILE A 254 2.04 -28.79 -19.49
CA ILE A 254 2.55 -28.45 -20.83
C ILE A 254 3.63 -29.43 -21.31
N SER A 255 4.32 -30.10 -20.40
CA SER A 255 5.44 -31.00 -20.74
C SER A 255 5.07 -32.13 -21.72
N PRO A 256 3.92 -32.84 -21.59
CA PRO A 256 3.48 -33.87 -22.53
C PRO A 256 3.24 -33.39 -23.95
N ASN A 257 3.10 -32.07 -24.16
CA ASN A 257 2.93 -31.50 -25.49
C ASN A 257 4.23 -31.48 -26.30
N PHE A 258 5.35 -31.94 -25.74
CA PHE A 258 6.67 -31.98 -26.39
C PHE A 258 7.26 -33.39 -26.39
N ASP A 259 7.90 -33.77 -27.49
CA ASP A 259 8.57 -35.06 -27.61
C ASP A 259 9.74 -35.16 -26.62
N GLY A 260 9.77 -36.21 -25.78
CA GLY A 260 10.69 -36.33 -24.65
C GLY A 260 10.43 -35.36 -23.47
N GLY A 261 9.35 -34.57 -23.52
CA GLY A 261 9.01 -33.54 -22.53
C GLY A 261 9.95 -32.32 -22.54
N LEU A 262 9.68 -31.33 -21.70
CA LEU A 262 10.52 -30.12 -21.58
C LEU A 262 11.98 -30.43 -21.16
N ALA A 263 12.20 -31.56 -20.48
CA ALA A 263 13.54 -31.99 -20.05
C ALA A 263 14.31 -32.77 -21.13
N GLY A 264 13.62 -33.34 -22.12
CA GLY A 264 14.20 -34.16 -23.18
C GLY A 264 14.73 -33.38 -24.39
N SER A 265 14.55 -32.06 -24.42
CA SER A 265 14.98 -31.21 -25.53
C SER A 265 16.49 -30.93 -25.46
N HIS A 266 17.28 -31.81 -26.05
CA HIS A 266 18.75 -31.72 -26.13
C HIS A 266 19.17 -30.57 -27.06
N GLY A 267 18.98 -29.32 -26.62
CA GLY A 267 19.41 -28.11 -27.33
C GLY A 267 18.43 -26.95 -27.35
N CYS A 268 17.23 -27.06 -26.76
CA CYS A 268 16.28 -25.96 -26.57
C CYS A 268 16.30 -25.51 -25.10
N ARG A 269 16.48 -24.22 -24.86
CA ARG A 269 16.38 -23.63 -23.50
C ARG A 269 14.94 -23.23 -23.22
N VAL A 270 14.38 -23.65 -22.09
CA VAL A 270 13.02 -23.29 -21.68
C VAL A 270 13.11 -22.40 -20.43
N GLU A 271 12.77 -21.14 -20.62
CA GLU A 271 13.03 -20.05 -19.67
C GLU A 271 11.71 -19.35 -19.31
N PHE A 272 11.53 -19.01 -18.04
CA PHE A 272 10.37 -18.27 -17.53
C PHE A 272 10.78 -16.91 -16.99
N MET A 273 9.94 -15.91 -17.21
CA MET A 273 10.12 -14.57 -16.65
C MET A 273 9.83 -14.55 -15.15
N GLN A 274 10.68 -13.87 -14.40
CA GLN A 274 10.51 -13.61 -12.99
C GLN A 274 10.02 -12.18 -12.74
N SER A 275 9.46 -11.93 -11.55
CA SER A 275 8.96 -10.62 -11.12
C SER A 275 10.01 -9.50 -11.18
N ASP A 276 11.29 -9.84 -11.15
CA ASP A 276 12.43 -8.92 -11.14
C ASP A 276 12.94 -8.55 -12.55
N GLY A 277 12.25 -9.01 -13.60
CA GLY A 277 12.62 -8.80 -15.01
C GLY A 277 13.66 -9.76 -15.57
N GLY A 278 14.13 -10.73 -14.76
CA GLY A 278 15.08 -11.75 -15.19
C GLY A 278 14.41 -13.03 -15.72
N LEU A 279 15.11 -13.74 -16.61
CA LEU A 279 14.73 -15.09 -17.01
C LEU A 279 15.40 -16.15 -16.13
N VAL A 280 14.67 -17.21 -15.81
CA VAL A 280 15.16 -18.40 -15.10
C VAL A 280 14.79 -19.67 -15.84
N ASP A 281 15.60 -20.72 -15.72
CA ASP A 281 15.24 -22.05 -16.18
C ASP A 281 13.93 -22.54 -15.51
N PHE A 282 13.05 -23.18 -16.28
CA PHE A 282 11.74 -23.64 -15.81
C PHE A 282 11.80 -24.52 -14.54
N ARG A 283 12.91 -25.24 -14.30
CA ARG A 283 13.09 -26.11 -13.12
C ARG A 283 13.28 -25.33 -11.82
N GLN A 284 13.72 -24.08 -11.91
CA GLN A 284 13.95 -23.20 -10.77
C GLN A 284 12.85 -22.14 -10.61
N PHE A 285 11.83 -22.17 -11.47
CA PHE A 285 10.72 -21.24 -11.39
C PHE A 285 9.82 -21.54 -10.18
N SER A 286 9.63 -20.55 -9.30
CA SER A 286 8.86 -20.68 -8.06
C SER A 286 7.64 -19.77 -8.06
N GLY A 287 6.66 -20.08 -7.21
CA GLY A 287 5.42 -19.34 -7.11
C GLY A 287 5.63 -17.88 -6.72
N LEU A 288 6.49 -17.61 -5.74
CA LEU A 288 6.76 -16.25 -5.27
C LEU A 288 7.34 -15.34 -6.37
N LYS A 289 8.30 -15.88 -7.14
CA LYS A 289 8.99 -15.16 -8.22
C LYS A 289 8.20 -15.10 -9.53
N ALA A 290 7.04 -15.75 -9.60
CA ALA A 290 6.18 -15.77 -10.79
C ALA A 290 5.12 -14.66 -10.77
N ILE A 291 4.89 -14.04 -9.60
CA ILE A 291 3.86 -13.02 -9.41
C ILE A 291 4.23 -11.76 -10.19
N LEU A 292 3.30 -11.21 -10.98
CA LEU A 292 3.55 -10.06 -11.88
C LEU A 292 4.66 -10.28 -12.94
N SER A 293 5.00 -11.54 -13.28
CA SER A 293 6.02 -11.82 -14.31
C SER A 293 5.64 -11.31 -15.71
N GLY A 294 4.35 -11.31 -16.08
CA GLY A 294 3.87 -10.75 -17.36
C GLY A 294 4.17 -9.26 -17.50
N PRO A 295 3.65 -8.39 -16.60
CA PRO A 295 3.97 -6.97 -16.59
C PRO A 295 5.48 -6.68 -16.53
N ALA A 296 6.26 -7.48 -15.78
CA ALA A 296 7.71 -7.33 -15.72
C ALA A 296 8.39 -7.48 -17.09
N ALA A 297 7.87 -8.36 -17.97
CA ALA A 297 8.34 -8.46 -19.33
C ALA A 297 8.04 -7.19 -20.15
N GLY A 298 6.87 -6.58 -19.95
CA GLY A 298 6.52 -5.28 -20.54
C GLY A 298 7.50 -4.18 -20.14
N VAL A 299 7.94 -4.17 -18.87
CA VAL A 299 8.96 -3.24 -18.37
C VAL A 299 10.29 -3.41 -19.09
N VAL A 300 10.77 -4.65 -19.21
CA VAL A 300 11.99 -4.96 -19.98
C VAL A 300 11.84 -4.55 -21.44
N GLY A 301 10.66 -4.76 -22.02
CA GLY A 301 10.30 -4.35 -23.38
C GLY A 301 10.51 -2.85 -23.59
N TYR A 302 9.75 -2.00 -22.90
CA TYR A 302 9.86 -0.55 -23.13
C TYR A 302 11.23 0.00 -22.71
N ALA A 303 11.82 -0.51 -21.63
CA ALA A 303 13.15 -0.07 -21.18
C ALA A 303 14.20 -0.29 -22.28
N THR A 304 14.14 -1.43 -22.97
CA THR A 304 15.11 -1.76 -24.03
C THR A 304 14.79 -1.08 -25.35
N THR A 305 13.52 -0.91 -25.70
CA THR A 305 13.13 -0.34 -27.02
C THR A 305 13.06 1.18 -27.06
N SER A 306 12.95 1.83 -25.90
CA SER A 306 12.71 3.27 -25.84
C SER A 306 13.89 4.06 -25.27
N TRP A 307 14.83 3.40 -24.58
CA TRP A 307 16.00 4.04 -23.98
C TRP A 307 17.03 4.50 -25.02
N ASP A 308 17.59 5.68 -24.76
CA ASP A 308 18.69 6.23 -25.53
C ASP A 308 19.88 6.51 -24.59
N GLU A 309 20.99 5.80 -24.83
CA GLU A 309 22.18 5.87 -23.98
C GLU A 309 22.94 7.20 -24.10
N GLU A 310 22.74 7.96 -25.19
CA GLU A 310 23.36 9.27 -25.42
C GLU A 310 22.55 10.39 -24.76
N ALA A 311 21.22 10.37 -24.94
CA ALA A 311 20.33 11.39 -24.40
C ALA A 311 20.06 11.19 -22.90
N ARG A 312 20.05 9.94 -22.41
CA ARG A 312 19.80 9.56 -21.01
C ARG A 312 18.56 10.21 -20.40
N VAL A 313 17.50 10.38 -21.21
CA VAL A 313 16.22 10.89 -20.74
C VAL A 313 15.40 9.75 -20.12
N PRO A 314 15.01 9.82 -18.84
CA PRO A 314 14.20 8.79 -18.19
C PRO A 314 12.86 8.53 -18.88
N ILE A 315 12.33 7.31 -18.72
CA ILE A 315 11.14 6.84 -19.43
C ILE A 315 10.12 6.31 -18.43
N ILE A 316 8.87 6.68 -18.62
CA ILE A 316 7.72 6.15 -17.91
C ILE A 316 7.03 5.14 -18.82
N GLY A 317 6.94 3.88 -18.37
CA GLY A 317 6.13 2.86 -19.03
C GLY A 317 4.66 3.00 -18.66
N PHE A 318 3.77 2.92 -19.65
CA PHE A 318 2.32 2.96 -19.49
C PHE A 318 1.68 1.81 -20.29
N ASP A 319 1.35 0.71 -19.60
CA ASP A 319 0.65 -0.44 -20.16
C ASP A 319 -0.83 -0.37 -19.83
N MET A 320 -1.70 -0.13 -20.81
CA MET A 320 -3.15 -0.12 -20.57
C MET A 320 -3.83 -1.29 -21.30
N GLY A 321 -4.39 -2.18 -20.48
CA GLY A 321 -5.18 -3.33 -20.92
C GLY A 321 -6.69 -3.13 -20.81
N GLY A 322 -7.42 -4.25 -20.84
CA GLY A 322 -8.88 -4.26 -20.68
C GLY A 322 -9.35 -4.12 -19.22
N THR A 323 -8.54 -4.52 -18.24
CA THR A 323 -8.96 -4.57 -16.82
C THR A 323 -8.19 -3.57 -15.95
N SER A 324 -6.94 -3.31 -16.29
CA SER A 324 -6.00 -2.57 -15.47
C SER A 324 -5.00 -1.81 -16.33
N THR A 325 -4.28 -0.89 -15.67
CA THR A 325 -3.14 -0.19 -16.21
C THR A 325 -1.93 -0.42 -15.30
N ASP A 326 -0.79 -0.80 -15.88
CA ASP A 326 0.48 -0.99 -15.18
C ASP A 326 1.46 0.13 -15.57
N VAL A 327 2.09 0.77 -14.57
CA VAL A 327 3.06 1.84 -14.79
C VAL A 327 4.36 1.59 -14.06
N SER A 328 5.48 2.01 -14.65
CA SER A 328 6.83 1.87 -14.08
C SER A 328 7.77 2.97 -14.62
N ARG A 329 8.95 3.11 -14.03
CA ARG A 329 9.97 4.10 -14.43
C ARG A 329 11.30 3.42 -14.75
N PHE A 330 12.02 3.94 -15.75
CA PHE A 330 13.34 3.49 -16.14
C PHE A 330 14.26 4.68 -16.45
N ASP A 331 15.48 4.69 -15.92
CA ASP A 331 16.48 5.75 -16.12
C ASP A 331 17.87 5.22 -16.49
N GLY A 332 17.92 4.05 -17.13
CA GLY A 332 19.15 3.32 -17.47
C GLY A 332 19.33 2.05 -16.65
N HIS A 333 18.63 1.95 -15.51
CA HIS A 333 18.58 0.74 -14.68
C HIS A 333 17.13 0.36 -14.35
N LEU A 334 16.91 -0.95 -14.15
CA LEU A 334 15.62 -1.46 -13.70
C LEU A 334 15.46 -1.18 -12.19
N ASP A 335 14.44 -0.42 -11.83
CA ASP A 335 14.10 -0.15 -10.44
C ASP A 335 13.45 -1.40 -9.80
N HIS A 336 14.05 -1.92 -8.72
CA HIS A 336 13.49 -3.01 -7.92
C HIS A 336 12.87 -2.50 -6.61
N THR A 337 11.67 -2.99 -6.31
CA THR A 337 11.06 -2.92 -4.98
C THR A 337 11.12 -4.29 -4.29
N PHE A 338 11.19 -4.29 -2.96
CA PHE A 338 11.39 -5.50 -2.15
C PHE A 338 10.20 -5.79 -1.23
N SER A 339 9.22 -4.90 -1.20
CA SER A 339 7.99 -5.05 -0.42
C SER A 339 6.82 -4.56 -1.25
N SER A 340 5.87 -5.44 -1.50
CA SER A 340 4.59 -5.11 -2.14
C SER A 340 3.43 -5.74 -1.38
N SER A 341 2.22 -5.28 -1.67
CA SER A 341 0.98 -5.88 -1.16
C SER A 341 0.10 -6.22 -2.35
N ILE A 342 -0.24 -7.49 -2.53
CA ILE A 342 -1.05 -7.98 -3.65
C ILE A 342 -2.27 -8.68 -3.07
N SER A 343 -3.47 -8.17 -3.36
CA SER A 343 -4.73 -8.61 -2.73
C SER A 343 -4.66 -8.73 -1.20
N GLY A 344 -3.99 -7.75 -0.58
CA GLY A 344 -3.77 -7.64 0.85
C GLY A 344 -2.83 -8.69 1.46
N VAL A 345 -2.15 -9.50 0.63
CA VAL A 345 -1.04 -10.34 1.06
C VAL A 345 0.25 -9.53 0.92
N SER A 346 0.98 -9.35 2.03
CA SER A 346 2.29 -8.70 2.01
C SER A 346 3.32 -9.66 1.44
N ILE A 347 4.04 -9.23 0.42
CA ILE A 347 5.07 -10.01 -0.25
C ILE A 347 6.39 -9.26 -0.14
N GLN A 348 7.36 -9.92 0.48
CA GLN A 348 8.77 -9.55 0.40
C GLN A 348 9.46 -10.44 -0.63
N ALA A 349 9.82 -9.85 -1.76
CA ALA A 349 10.63 -10.46 -2.81
C ALA A 349 11.11 -9.34 -3.75
N PRO A 350 12.31 -9.46 -4.36
CA PRO A 350 12.73 -8.56 -5.42
C PRO A 350 11.75 -8.64 -6.59
N GLN A 351 11.18 -7.49 -6.95
CA GLN A 351 10.31 -7.35 -8.12
C GLN A 351 10.53 -5.98 -8.75
N LEU A 352 10.21 -5.80 -10.02
CA LEU A 352 10.23 -4.49 -10.65
C LEU A 352 9.20 -3.57 -9.98
N ASP A 353 9.54 -2.28 -9.83
CA ASP A 353 8.65 -1.27 -9.24
C ASP A 353 7.51 -0.92 -10.21
N ILE A 354 6.49 -1.78 -10.21
CA ILE A 354 5.29 -1.69 -11.05
C ILE A 354 4.11 -1.31 -10.15
N ASN A 355 3.47 -0.19 -10.47
CA ASN A 355 2.22 0.21 -9.83
C ASN A 355 1.05 -0.05 -10.77
N THR A 356 0.11 -0.88 -10.31
CA THR A 356 -1.12 -1.22 -11.04
C THR A 356 -2.28 -0.36 -10.55
N VAL A 357 -3.10 0.14 -11.47
CA VAL A 357 -4.40 0.76 -11.18
C VAL A 357 -5.52 -0.01 -11.84
N ALA A 358 -6.64 -0.18 -11.13
CA ALA A 358 -7.87 -0.81 -11.61
C ALA A 358 -8.67 0.11 -12.57
N ALA A 359 -7.97 0.68 -13.54
CA ALA A 359 -8.50 1.51 -14.61
C ALA A 359 -8.00 0.95 -15.95
N GLY A 360 -8.89 0.36 -16.74
CA GLY A 360 -8.63 -0.17 -18.07
C GLY A 360 -9.85 0.01 -18.98
N GLY A 361 -9.82 -0.53 -20.20
CA GLY A 361 -10.93 -0.38 -21.16
C GLY A 361 -12.30 -0.86 -20.65
N GLY A 362 -12.31 -1.88 -19.79
CA GLY A 362 -13.49 -2.48 -19.19
C GLY A 362 -13.92 -1.88 -17.86
N SER A 363 -13.25 -0.84 -17.35
CA SER A 363 -13.65 -0.20 -16.08
C SER A 363 -15.03 0.43 -16.20
N ILE A 364 -15.90 0.12 -15.25
CA ILE A 364 -17.33 0.50 -15.26
C ILE A 364 -17.48 2.00 -14.98
N LEU A 365 -18.38 2.64 -15.72
CA LEU A 365 -18.75 4.06 -15.58
C LEU A 365 -20.03 4.18 -14.76
N SER A 366 -20.01 4.98 -13.68
CA SER A 366 -21.22 5.22 -12.86
C SER A 366 -21.30 6.65 -12.33
N TRP A 367 -22.53 7.12 -12.09
CA TRP A 367 -22.83 8.42 -11.48
C TRP A 367 -23.40 8.21 -10.08
N LYS A 368 -22.76 8.78 -9.06
CA LYS A 368 -23.18 8.65 -7.65
C LYS A 368 -22.90 9.94 -6.90
N ASN A 369 -23.88 10.43 -6.13
CA ASN A 369 -23.74 11.59 -5.23
C ASN A 369 -23.16 12.86 -5.89
N GLY A 370 -23.48 13.13 -7.15
CA GLY A 370 -22.97 14.30 -7.86
C GLY A 370 -21.58 14.15 -8.47
N LEU A 371 -20.97 12.96 -8.44
CA LEU A 371 -19.61 12.69 -8.93
C LEU A 371 -19.59 11.62 -10.02
N PHE A 372 -18.67 11.79 -10.97
CA PHE A 372 -18.34 10.80 -11.99
C PHE A 372 -17.39 9.75 -11.40
N MET A 373 -17.76 8.48 -11.44
CA MET A 373 -16.98 7.37 -10.91
C MET A 373 -16.55 6.41 -12.03
N VAL A 374 -15.26 6.06 -12.05
CA VAL A 374 -14.67 5.08 -12.99
C VAL A 374 -13.99 3.97 -12.21
N GLY A 375 -14.44 2.73 -12.37
CA GLY A 375 -13.93 1.59 -11.60
C GLY A 375 -14.24 1.70 -10.09
N PRO A 376 -13.57 0.90 -9.24
CA PRO A 376 -12.54 -0.10 -9.57
C PRO A 376 -13.09 -1.37 -10.22
N GLU A 377 -14.42 -1.54 -10.23
CA GLU A 377 -15.07 -2.67 -10.87
C GLU A 377 -14.84 -2.66 -12.39
N SER A 378 -14.58 -3.84 -12.96
CA SER A 378 -14.37 -4.04 -14.38
C SER A 378 -15.38 -5.04 -14.93
N ALA A 379 -15.92 -4.76 -16.11
CA ALA A 379 -16.76 -5.68 -16.84
C ALA A 379 -15.97 -6.87 -17.47
N SER A 380 -14.63 -6.85 -17.41
CA SER A 380 -13.74 -7.85 -18.01
C SER A 380 -14.08 -8.11 -19.49
N ALA A 381 -13.96 -9.36 -19.97
CA ALA A 381 -14.40 -9.76 -21.31
C ALA A 381 -15.82 -10.36 -21.33
N HIS A 382 -16.37 -10.71 -20.16
CA HIS A 382 -17.72 -11.26 -20.00
C HIS A 382 -18.33 -10.81 -18.65
N PRO A 383 -19.49 -10.14 -18.63
CA PRO A 383 -20.28 -9.74 -19.79
C PRO A 383 -19.57 -8.70 -20.69
N GLY A 384 -18.46 -8.10 -20.23
CA GLY A 384 -17.68 -7.14 -21.00
C GLY A 384 -18.34 -5.77 -21.12
N PRO A 385 -17.72 -4.81 -21.82
CA PRO A 385 -18.34 -3.54 -22.20
C PRO A 385 -19.73 -3.71 -22.84
N ALA A 386 -20.60 -2.70 -22.72
CA ALA A 386 -21.94 -2.75 -23.30
C ALA A 386 -21.89 -3.00 -24.82
N CYS A 387 -20.93 -2.38 -25.51
CA CYS A 387 -20.67 -2.56 -26.94
C CYS A 387 -20.28 -3.99 -27.35
N TYR A 388 -19.98 -4.90 -26.42
CA TYR A 388 -19.64 -6.31 -26.72
C TYR A 388 -20.87 -7.20 -26.96
N ARG A 389 -22.10 -6.65 -26.89
CA ARG A 389 -23.37 -7.37 -27.16
C ARG A 389 -23.67 -8.52 -26.20
N LYS A 390 -23.19 -8.43 -24.96
CA LYS A 390 -23.27 -9.48 -23.93
C LYS A 390 -24.01 -9.06 -22.65
N GLY A 391 -24.74 -7.93 -22.71
CA GLY A 391 -25.52 -7.41 -21.57
C GLY A 391 -24.69 -6.71 -20.49
N GLY A 392 -23.50 -6.22 -20.84
CA GLY A 392 -22.60 -5.52 -19.93
C GLY A 392 -22.94 -4.04 -19.69
N PRO A 393 -22.33 -3.42 -18.67
CA PRO A 393 -22.52 -2.01 -18.33
C PRO A 393 -21.69 -1.08 -19.24
N LEU A 394 -21.91 0.24 -19.14
CA LEU A 394 -21.04 1.24 -19.77
C LEU A 394 -19.61 1.17 -19.20
N THR A 395 -18.61 1.15 -20.07
CA THR A 395 -17.18 1.18 -19.70
C THR A 395 -16.37 2.25 -20.42
N VAL A 396 -15.07 2.37 -20.10
CA VAL A 396 -14.12 3.25 -20.80
C VAL A 396 -14.08 2.98 -22.32
N THR A 397 -14.15 1.71 -22.74
CA THR A 397 -14.25 1.30 -24.15
C THR A 397 -15.53 1.83 -24.79
N ASP A 398 -16.67 1.79 -24.09
CA ASP A 398 -17.92 2.39 -24.57
C ASP A 398 -17.80 3.90 -24.75
N ALA A 399 -17.15 4.61 -23.82
CA ALA A 399 -16.91 6.04 -23.95
C ALA A 399 -16.03 6.37 -25.17
N ASN A 400 -14.93 5.63 -25.39
CA ASN A 400 -14.10 5.79 -26.58
C ASN A 400 -14.86 5.50 -27.88
N LEU A 401 -15.74 4.49 -27.88
CA LEU A 401 -16.61 4.19 -29.02
C LEU A 401 -17.62 5.32 -29.29
N SER A 402 -18.28 5.83 -28.25
CA SER A 402 -19.28 6.89 -28.36
C SER A 402 -18.70 8.20 -28.90
N LEU A 403 -17.45 8.50 -28.56
CA LEU A 403 -16.75 9.72 -29.00
C LEU A 403 -16.11 9.58 -30.39
N GLY A 404 -16.31 8.45 -31.08
CA GLY A 404 -15.72 8.18 -32.40
C GLY A 404 -14.22 7.88 -32.38
N ARG A 405 -13.64 7.65 -31.19
CA ARG A 405 -12.22 7.33 -31.00
C ARG A 405 -11.89 5.88 -31.36
N LEU A 406 -12.90 5.00 -31.34
CA LEU A 406 -12.82 3.62 -31.81
C LEU A 406 -13.71 3.39 -33.03
N LEU A 407 -13.18 2.66 -34.01
CA LEU A 407 -13.83 2.37 -35.30
C LEU A 407 -14.21 0.88 -35.37
N PRO A 408 -15.50 0.51 -35.27
CA PRO A 408 -15.94 -0.88 -35.27
C PRO A 408 -15.53 -1.68 -36.50
N GLU A 409 -15.38 -1.04 -37.66
CA GLU A 409 -14.96 -1.68 -38.90
C GLU A 409 -13.52 -2.21 -38.87
N TYR A 410 -12.69 -1.69 -37.97
CA TYR A 410 -11.30 -2.09 -37.76
C TYR A 410 -11.10 -2.95 -36.51
N PHE A 411 -12.13 -3.08 -35.70
CA PHE A 411 -12.12 -3.95 -34.54
C PHE A 411 -12.43 -5.40 -34.97
N PRO A 412 -11.81 -6.44 -34.35
CA PRO A 412 -12.17 -7.82 -34.62
C PRO A 412 -13.67 -8.06 -34.44
N LYS A 413 -14.31 -8.63 -35.47
CA LYS A 413 -15.73 -8.99 -35.45
C LYS A 413 -15.91 -10.32 -34.72
N ILE A 414 -15.91 -10.27 -33.40
CA ILE A 414 -15.94 -11.45 -32.52
C ILE A 414 -17.10 -11.37 -31.50
N PHE A 415 -18.10 -10.53 -31.76
CA PHE A 415 -19.21 -10.26 -30.85
C PHE A 415 -20.54 -10.80 -31.37
N GLY A 416 -21.59 -10.71 -30.56
CA GLY A 416 -22.91 -11.24 -30.87
C GLY A 416 -23.03 -12.75 -30.66
N PRO A 417 -24.22 -13.35 -30.87
CA PRO A 417 -24.47 -14.76 -30.60
C PRO A 417 -23.62 -15.73 -31.44
N ASN A 418 -23.13 -15.28 -32.61
CA ASN A 418 -22.34 -16.07 -33.55
C ASN A 418 -20.86 -15.65 -33.63
N GLU A 419 -20.41 -14.70 -32.78
CA GLU A 419 -19.03 -14.20 -32.75
C GLU A 419 -18.52 -13.64 -34.09
N ASP A 420 -19.38 -12.97 -34.86
CA ASP A 420 -19.06 -12.39 -36.17
C ASP A 420 -19.56 -10.94 -36.34
N GLU A 421 -20.08 -10.33 -35.27
CA GLU A 421 -20.61 -8.97 -35.26
C GLU A 421 -19.56 -7.95 -34.79
N PRO A 422 -19.61 -6.70 -35.27
CA PRO A 422 -18.78 -5.60 -34.77
C PRO A 422 -19.31 -5.07 -33.43
N LEU A 423 -18.53 -4.17 -32.82
CA LEU A 423 -18.95 -3.40 -31.64
C LEU A 423 -20.31 -2.72 -31.87
N ASP A 424 -21.18 -2.75 -30.87
CA ASP A 424 -22.52 -2.17 -30.92
C ASP A 424 -22.51 -0.70 -30.52
N LYS A 425 -22.65 0.19 -31.51
CA LYS A 425 -22.74 1.64 -31.28
C LYS A 425 -24.10 2.06 -30.73
N ASP A 426 -25.18 1.33 -31.05
CA ASP A 426 -26.53 1.75 -30.73
C ASP A 426 -26.84 1.52 -29.26
N ILE A 427 -26.40 0.39 -28.68
CA ILE A 427 -26.56 0.14 -27.25
C ILE A 427 -25.76 1.13 -26.41
N THR A 428 -24.52 1.43 -26.80
CA THR A 428 -23.66 2.39 -26.11
C THR A 428 -24.29 3.78 -26.13
N ARG A 429 -24.79 4.24 -27.28
CA ARG A 429 -25.49 5.54 -27.39
C ARG A 429 -26.71 5.58 -26.47
N LYS A 430 -27.56 4.55 -26.52
CA LYS A 430 -28.77 4.48 -25.68
C LYS A 430 -28.44 4.58 -24.19
N LEU A 431 -27.47 3.82 -23.71
CA LEU A 431 -27.09 3.82 -22.29
C LEU A 431 -26.48 5.17 -21.86
N PHE A 432 -25.69 5.83 -22.73
CA PHE A 432 -25.19 7.18 -22.42
C PHE A 432 -26.31 8.21 -22.42
N GLU A 433 -27.30 8.12 -23.31
CA GLU A 433 -28.49 8.98 -23.28
C GLU A 433 -29.25 8.84 -21.95
N GLU A 434 -29.52 7.60 -21.51
CA GLU A 434 -30.18 7.31 -20.22
C GLU A 434 -29.36 7.85 -19.03
N LEU A 435 -28.05 7.65 -19.02
CA LEU A 435 -27.17 8.15 -17.97
C LEU A 435 -27.10 9.69 -17.95
N THR A 436 -27.07 10.33 -19.13
CA THR A 436 -27.09 11.78 -19.26
C THR A 436 -28.40 12.39 -18.76
N GLU A 437 -29.55 11.76 -19.05
CA GLU A 437 -30.84 12.18 -18.49
C GLU A 437 -30.83 12.13 -16.96
N GLN A 438 -30.29 11.05 -16.39
CA GLN A 438 -30.12 10.94 -14.94
C GLN A 438 -29.26 12.10 -14.39
N ILE A 439 -28.05 12.30 -14.94
CA ILE A 439 -27.11 13.34 -14.50
C ILE A 439 -27.75 14.73 -14.59
N ASN A 440 -28.40 15.05 -15.70
CA ASN A 440 -29.03 16.35 -15.92
C ASN A 440 -30.26 16.58 -15.02
N SER A 441 -30.94 15.51 -14.58
CA SER A 441 -32.06 15.62 -13.63
C SER A 441 -31.60 15.94 -12.20
N GLU A 442 -30.43 15.42 -11.82
CA GLU A 442 -29.83 15.63 -10.50
C GLU A 442 -28.98 16.92 -10.44
N HIS A 443 -28.45 17.36 -11.59
CA HIS A 443 -27.62 18.54 -11.74
C HIS A 443 -28.42 19.74 -12.27
N GLY A 444 -28.76 20.70 -11.41
CA GLY A 444 -29.51 21.91 -11.78
C GLY A 444 -28.74 22.96 -12.60
N ALA A 445 -27.55 22.64 -13.12
CA ALA A 445 -26.78 23.53 -14.00
C ALA A 445 -26.93 23.14 -15.48
N ALA A 446 -26.05 23.65 -16.35
CA ALA A 446 -26.18 23.52 -17.81
C ALA A 446 -26.35 22.05 -18.25
N GLN A 447 -27.32 21.79 -19.14
CA GLN A 447 -27.60 20.46 -19.68
C GLN A 447 -26.38 19.91 -20.41
N LEU A 448 -25.84 18.79 -19.93
CA LEU A 448 -24.74 18.07 -20.57
C LEU A 448 -25.27 17.22 -21.72
N THR A 449 -24.47 17.06 -22.78
CA THR A 449 -24.77 16.08 -23.86
C THR A 449 -24.17 14.70 -23.53
N PRO A 450 -24.65 13.62 -24.17
CA PRO A 450 -24.05 12.28 -24.05
C PRO A 450 -22.54 12.25 -24.30
N GLU A 451 -22.05 13.02 -25.28
CA GLU A 451 -20.63 13.13 -25.59
C GLU A 451 -19.85 13.84 -24.48
N GLN A 452 -20.43 14.87 -23.85
CA GLN A 452 -19.79 15.56 -22.73
C GLN A 452 -19.71 14.65 -21.50
N VAL A 453 -20.75 13.83 -21.26
CA VAL A 453 -20.75 12.81 -20.20
C VAL A 453 -19.70 11.74 -20.47
N ALA A 454 -19.65 11.18 -21.68
CA ALA A 454 -18.64 10.19 -22.08
C ALA A 454 -17.21 10.75 -21.96
N LEU A 455 -16.97 11.98 -22.44
CA LEU A 455 -15.67 12.65 -22.30
C LEU A 455 -15.33 12.91 -20.83
N GLY A 456 -16.31 13.26 -20.00
CA GLY A 456 -16.12 13.45 -18.56
C GLY A 456 -15.61 12.21 -17.87
N PHE A 457 -16.19 11.04 -18.17
CA PHE A 457 -15.68 9.76 -17.68
C PHE A 457 -14.26 9.47 -18.15
N LEU A 458 -13.92 9.74 -19.42
CA LEU A 458 -12.54 9.56 -19.90
C LEU A 458 -11.55 10.47 -19.16
N LYS A 459 -11.91 11.73 -18.87
CA LYS A 459 -11.05 12.64 -18.09
C LYS A 459 -10.82 12.14 -16.67
N VAL A 460 -11.85 11.59 -16.02
CA VAL A 460 -11.71 10.99 -14.67
C VAL A 460 -10.86 9.72 -14.73
N ALA A 461 -11.02 8.88 -15.76
CA ALA A 461 -10.18 7.71 -15.99
C ALA A 461 -8.71 8.11 -16.19
N ASP A 462 -8.45 9.10 -17.05
CA ASP A 462 -7.11 9.61 -17.33
C ASP A 462 -6.45 10.16 -16.06
N GLU A 463 -7.14 11.03 -15.30
CA GLU A 463 -6.61 11.56 -14.03
C GLU A 463 -6.34 10.44 -13.01
N SER A 464 -7.21 9.42 -12.92
CA SER A 464 -7.01 8.25 -12.05
C SER A 464 -5.74 7.47 -12.42
N MET A 465 -5.44 7.34 -13.72
CA MET A 465 -4.23 6.69 -14.24
C MET A 465 -2.97 7.55 -14.08
N THR A 466 -3.06 8.89 -13.95
CA THR A 466 -1.89 9.74 -13.66
C THR A 466 -1.40 9.62 -12.21
N ARG A 467 -2.28 9.30 -11.26
CA ARG A 467 -1.95 9.17 -9.83
C ARG A 467 -0.80 8.19 -9.55
N PRO A 468 -0.79 6.93 -10.05
CA PRO A 468 0.33 6.01 -9.84
C PRO A 468 1.62 6.49 -10.53
N ILE A 469 1.53 7.23 -11.64
CA ILE A 469 2.70 7.78 -12.33
C ILE A 469 3.37 8.84 -11.45
N ARG A 470 2.60 9.79 -10.90
CA ARG A 470 3.12 10.80 -9.94
C ARG A 470 3.71 10.16 -8.68
N ASN A 471 3.17 9.01 -8.26
CA ASN A 471 3.72 8.25 -7.14
C ASN A 471 5.10 7.65 -7.44
N LEU A 472 5.35 7.22 -8.68
CA LEU A 472 6.65 6.69 -9.12
C LEU A 472 7.68 7.79 -9.38
N THR A 473 7.25 8.98 -9.77
CA THR A 473 8.12 10.10 -10.12
C THR A 473 8.21 11.14 -9.00
N GLU A 474 7.19 11.98 -8.86
CA GLU A 474 7.19 13.17 -8.01
C GLU A 474 7.41 12.82 -6.53
N ALA A 475 6.82 11.72 -6.04
CA ALA A 475 6.99 11.26 -4.67
C ALA A 475 8.39 10.69 -4.36
N ARG A 476 9.24 10.51 -5.38
CA ARG A 476 10.66 10.16 -5.27
C ARG A 476 11.59 11.34 -5.63
N GLY A 477 11.03 12.53 -5.85
CA GLY A 477 11.78 13.74 -6.18
C GLY A 477 12.09 13.92 -7.67
N PHE A 478 11.38 13.20 -8.57
CA PHE A 478 11.54 13.35 -10.01
C PHE A 478 10.43 14.20 -10.63
N GLU A 479 10.78 15.08 -11.57
CA GLU A 479 9.80 15.86 -12.33
C GLU A 479 9.24 15.02 -13.49
N THR A 480 7.92 14.96 -13.68
CA THR A 480 7.31 14.15 -14.75
C THR A 480 7.67 14.67 -16.14
N SER A 481 7.74 15.99 -16.31
CA SER A 481 8.06 16.67 -17.57
C SER A 481 9.43 16.30 -18.13
N SER A 482 10.37 15.90 -17.26
CA SER A 482 11.72 15.47 -17.65
C SER A 482 11.78 14.04 -18.19
N HIS A 483 10.64 13.39 -18.44
CA HIS A 483 10.54 12.02 -18.91
C HIS A 483 9.96 11.93 -20.32
N HIS A 484 10.18 10.80 -20.98
CA HIS A 484 9.37 10.36 -22.12
C HIS A 484 8.33 9.33 -21.68
N LEU A 485 7.17 9.29 -22.34
CA LEU A 485 6.12 8.31 -22.05
C LEU A 485 6.18 7.17 -23.08
N ALA A 486 6.53 5.96 -22.65
CA ALA A 486 6.41 4.76 -23.49
C ALA A 486 5.03 4.14 -23.29
N SER A 487 4.14 4.27 -24.27
CA SER A 487 2.76 3.77 -24.19
C SER A 487 2.59 2.45 -24.94
N PHE A 488 1.98 1.48 -24.27
CA PHE A 488 1.76 0.14 -24.79
C PHE A 488 0.51 -0.52 -24.19
N GLY A 489 0.23 -1.75 -24.59
CA GLY A 489 -1.05 -2.42 -24.31
C GLY A 489 -2.14 -2.02 -25.32
N GLY A 490 -3.19 -2.85 -25.43
CA GLY A 490 -4.21 -2.71 -26.48
C GLY A 490 -5.05 -1.43 -26.40
N ALA A 491 -5.12 -0.79 -25.23
CA ALA A 491 -5.84 0.47 -25.02
C ALA A 491 -4.91 1.67 -24.78
N GLY A 492 -3.60 1.48 -24.63
CA GLY A 492 -2.66 2.55 -24.27
C GLY A 492 -2.63 3.71 -25.27
N GLY A 493 -2.62 3.39 -26.57
CA GLY A 493 -2.63 4.39 -27.64
C GLY A 493 -3.87 5.29 -27.68
N GLN A 494 -4.97 4.89 -27.03
CA GLN A 494 -6.21 5.68 -26.99
C GLN A 494 -6.14 6.83 -25.98
N HIS A 495 -5.26 6.71 -24.98
CA HIS A 495 -5.17 7.61 -23.82
C HIS A 495 -3.81 8.33 -23.70
N ALA A 496 -2.79 7.86 -24.42
CA ALA A 496 -1.40 8.34 -24.28
C ALA A 496 -1.24 9.86 -24.35
N CYS A 497 -1.86 10.53 -25.33
CA CYS A 497 -1.75 11.99 -25.46
C CYS A 497 -2.35 12.75 -24.28
N ASN A 498 -3.49 12.29 -23.74
CA ASN A 498 -4.13 12.96 -22.61
C ASN A 498 -3.35 12.74 -21.31
N ILE A 499 -2.81 11.53 -21.10
CA ILE A 499 -1.95 11.22 -19.96
C ILE A 499 -0.67 12.05 -20.01
N ALA A 500 0.01 12.09 -21.16
CA ALA A 500 1.22 12.88 -21.34
C ALA A 500 0.97 14.37 -21.12
N ALA A 501 -0.10 14.93 -21.69
CA ALA A 501 -0.49 16.32 -21.48
C ALA A 501 -0.76 16.63 -20.00
N SER A 502 -1.48 15.75 -19.29
CA SER A 502 -1.80 15.92 -17.86
C SER A 502 -0.58 15.80 -16.93
N LEU A 503 0.54 15.29 -17.44
CA LEU A 503 1.81 15.12 -16.74
C LEU A 503 2.91 16.07 -17.26
N ASN A 504 2.57 16.97 -18.19
CA ASN A 504 3.51 17.85 -18.90
C ASN A 504 4.67 17.09 -19.59
N ILE A 505 4.42 15.88 -20.06
CA ILE A 505 5.38 15.08 -20.83
C ILE A 505 5.29 15.49 -22.30
N SER A 506 6.39 15.95 -22.87
CA SER A 506 6.43 16.48 -24.24
C SER A 506 6.48 15.39 -25.33
N ARG A 507 6.90 14.17 -25.00
CA ARG A 507 7.16 13.12 -25.99
C ARG A 507 6.62 11.76 -25.57
N ILE A 508 5.95 11.11 -26.52
CA ILE A 508 5.38 9.77 -26.38
C ILE A 508 6.03 8.83 -27.40
N ILE A 509 6.33 7.61 -26.97
CA ILE A 509 6.95 6.55 -27.78
C ILE A 509 5.98 5.37 -27.80
N ILE A 510 5.57 4.94 -28.99
CA ILE A 510 4.72 3.76 -29.20
C ILE A 510 5.48 2.81 -30.13
N HIS A 511 6.04 1.74 -29.60
CA HIS A 511 6.80 0.76 -30.38
C HIS A 511 5.87 -0.03 -31.35
N LYS A 512 6.38 -0.51 -32.49
CA LYS A 512 5.60 -1.30 -33.48
C LYS A 512 4.99 -2.58 -32.90
N HIS A 513 5.56 -3.07 -31.79
CA HIS A 513 5.08 -4.23 -31.04
C HIS A 513 4.36 -3.84 -29.74
N SER A 514 3.91 -2.59 -29.58
CA SER A 514 3.35 -2.10 -28.32
C SER A 514 2.14 -2.92 -27.81
N SER A 515 1.33 -3.49 -28.70
CA SER A 515 0.18 -4.33 -28.31
C SER A 515 0.56 -5.73 -27.78
N ILE A 516 1.81 -6.16 -28.00
CA ILE A 516 2.40 -7.44 -27.59
C ILE A 516 3.75 -7.22 -26.90
N LEU A 517 3.97 -6.04 -26.34
CA LEU A 517 5.31 -5.59 -25.92
C LEU A 517 5.88 -6.48 -24.82
N SER A 518 5.03 -7.06 -23.98
CA SER A 518 5.42 -8.04 -22.97
C SER A 518 6.04 -9.29 -23.59
N ALA A 519 5.44 -9.84 -24.66
CA ALA A 519 6.01 -10.97 -25.39
C ALA A 519 7.34 -10.60 -26.08
N TYR A 520 7.46 -9.39 -26.62
CA TYR A 520 8.72 -8.91 -27.19
C TYR A 520 9.79 -8.66 -26.11
N GLY A 521 9.40 -8.14 -24.95
CA GLY A 521 10.27 -7.93 -23.79
C GLY A 521 10.88 -9.23 -23.27
N LEU A 522 10.14 -10.35 -23.31
CA LEU A 522 10.71 -11.69 -23.08
C LEU A 522 11.85 -12.02 -24.06
N ALA A 523 11.72 -11.64 -25.34
CA ALA A 523 12.77 -11.86 -26.34
C ALA A 523 14.03 -11.02 -26.05
N LEU A 524 13.87 -9.86 -25.42
CA LEU A 524 14.96 -8.95 -25.05
C LEU A 524 15.57 -9.25 -23.68
N ALA A 525 14.83 -9.96 -22.82
CA ALA A 525 15.23 -10.23 -21.44
C ALA A 525 16.53 -11.05 -21.34
N GLU A 526 17.28 -10.72 -20.29
CA GLU A 526 18.53 -11.38 -19.93
C GLU A 526 18.29 -12.43 -18.84
N ILE A 527 19.21 -13.39 -18.76
CA ILE A 527 19.15 -14.44 -17.73
C ILE A 527 19.88 -13.93 -16.51
N VAL A 528 19.23 -14.08 -15.35
CA VAL A 528 19.70 -13.49 -14.12
C VAL A 528 19.81 -14.58 -13.07
N HIS A 529 20.88 -14.54 -12.29
CA HIS A 529 20.93 -15.23 -11.02
C HIS A 529 21.39 -14.27 -9.92
N GLU A 530 20.67 -14.26 -8.81
CA GLU A 530 20.92 -13.36 -7.69
C GLU A 530 21.11 -14.12 -6.39
N ALA A 531 21.93 -13.54 -5.52
CA ALA A 531 22.10 -14.00 -4.15
C ALA A 531 22.20 -12.79 -3.23
N GLN A 532 21.72 -12.95 -2.00
CA GLN A 532 21.71 -11.92 -0.98
C GLN A 532 22.07 -12.54 0.38
N GLU A 533 22.79 -11.78 1.20
CA GLU A 533 23.09 -12.16 2.58
C GLU A 533 22.96 -10.99 3.55
N PRO A 534 22.33 -11.20 4.72
CA PRO A 534 22.24 -10.17 5.73
C PRO A 534 23.61 -9.85 6.34
N MET A 535 23.73 -8.63 6.86
CA MET A 535 24.91 -8.08 7.48
C MET A 535 24.49 -7.03 8.53
N ALA A 536 25.30 -6.82 9.55
CA ALA A 536 25.09 -5.72 10.49
C ALA A 536 26.44 -5.06 10.75
N ALA A 537 26.83 -4.11 9.90
CA ALA A 537 28.14 -3.47 9.97
C ALA A 537 28.08 -1.97 9.69
N ASN A 538 28.93 -1.19 10.36
CA ASN A 538 29.16 0.20 9.99
C ASN A 538 29.94 0.25 8.67
N TYR A 539 29.45 1.01 7.68
CA TYR A 539 30.09 1.14 6.38
C TYR A 539 31.55 1.59 6.52
N LEU A 540 31.80 2.59 7.38
CA LEU A 540 33.15 3.06 7.67
C LEU A 540 33.89 2.00 8.49
N GLY A 541 34.87 1.35 7.86
CA GLY A 541 35.71 0.31 8.47
C GLY A 541 35.31 -1.14 8.16
N ALA A 542 34.23 -1.38 7.41
CA ALA A 542 33.79 -2.73 7.03
C ALA A 542 34.27 -3.21 5.64
N GLU A 543 35.16 -2.46 4.98
CA GLU A 543 35.61 -2.70 3.60
C GLU A 543 36.01 -4.15 3.32
N LYS A 544 36.82 -4.76 4.20
CA LYS A 544 37.28 -6.15 4.05
C LYS A 544 36.15 -7.17 4.20
N LEU A 545 35.23 -6.94 5.14
CA LEU A 545 34.08 -7.81 5.38
C LEU A 545 33.12 -7.78 4.20
N VAL A 546 32.81 -6.57 3.72
CA VAL A 546 31.95 -6.35 2.54
C VAL A 546 32.57 -7.01 1.32
N THR A 547 33.85 -6.75 1.05
CA THR A 547 34.56 -7.34 -0.10
C THR A 547 34.55 -8.87 -0.04
N GLY A 548 34.79 -9.47 1.14
CA GLY A 548 34.73 -10.91 1.33
C GLY A 548 33.34 -11.51 1.02
N LYS A 549 32.27 -10.89 1.53
CA LYS A 549 30.89 -11.29 1.24
C LYS A 549 30.52 -11.15 -0.23
N VAL A 550 30.87 -10.02 -0.86
CA VAL A 550 30.64 -9.77 -2.29
C VAL A 550 31.32 -10.84 -3.15
N GLN A 551 32.59 -11.16 -2.89
CA GLN A 551 33.31 -12.18 -3.67
C GLN A 551 32.70 -13.58 -3.50
N SER A 552 32.25 -13.93 -2.29
CA SER A 552 31.52 -15.18 -2.02
C SER A 552 30.20 -15.26 -2.81
N LEU A 553 29.45 -14.17 -2.85
CA LEU A 553 28.19 -14.05 -3.59
C LEU A 553 28.41 -14.12 -5.12
N ILE A 554 29.42 -13.44 -5.64
CA ILE A 554 29.82 -13.53 -7.06
C ILE A 554 30.18 -14.97 -7.40
N GLY A 555 31.03 -15.62 -6.59
CA GLY A 555 31.43 -17.02 -6.83
C GLY A 555 30.23 -17.97 -6.96
N ARG A 556 29.28 -17.90 -6.03
CA ARG A 556 28.06 -18.71 -6.06
C ARG A 556 27.18 -18.43 -7.28
N THR A 557 26.95 -17.16 -7.60
CA THR A 557 26.05 -16.78 -8.69
C THR A 557 26.65 -17.09 -10.07
N THR A 558 27.97 -16.88 -10.23
CA THR A 558 28.73 -17.26 -11.43
C THR A 558 28.71 -18.76 -11.68
N GLU A 559 28.93 -19.58 -10.64
CA GLU A 559 28.93 -21.04 -10.77
C GLU A 559 27.58 -21.56 -11.30
N GLN A 560 26.47 -20.99 -10.83
CA GLN A 560 25.14 -21.39 -11.31
C GLN A 560 24.91 -21.08 -12.79
N LEU A 561 25.34 -19.91 -13.27
CA LEU A 561 25.20 -19.55 -14.69
C LEU A 561 26.19 -20.34 -15.58
N ARG A 562 27.37 -20.68 -15.05
CA ARG A 562 28.30 -21.60 -15.75
C ARG A 562 27.70 -22.99 -15.90
N ASN A 563 26.99 -23.50 -14.90
CA ASN A 563 26.26 -24.77 -14.98
C ASN A 563 25.13 -24.75 -16.03
N GLN A 564 24.63 -23.57 -16.40
CA GLN A 564 23.66 -23.37 -17.50
C GLN A 564 24.33 -23.16 -18.87
N GLY A 565 25.66 -23.20 -18.95
CA GLY A 565 26.41 -23.13 -20.21
C GLY A 565 26.93 -21.75 -20.60
N PHE A 566 26.82 -20.73 -19.73
CA PHE A 566 27.38 -19.40 -19.99
C PHE A 566 28.89 -19.33 -19.73
N LYS A 567 29.61 -18.57 -20.57
CA LYS A 567 31.04 -18.31 -20.42
C LYS A 567 31.27 -17.03 -19.63
N GLU A 568 32.40 -16.94 -18.92
CA GLU A 568 32.77 -15.76 -18.10
C GLU A 568 32.61 -14.42 -18.83
N LYS A 569 33.06 -14.35 -20.10
CA LYS A 569 32.95 -13.14 -20.94
C LYS A 569 31.52 -12.68 -21.26
N GLN A 570 30.52 -13.50 -20.94
CA GLN A 570 29.10 -13.22 -21.14
C GLN A 570 28.41 -12.80 -19.83
N LEU A 571 29.15 -12.79 -18.72
CA LEU A 571 28.65 -12.48 -17.40
C LEU A 571 29.02 -11.05 -16.99
N ARG A 572 28.07 -10.36 -16.36
CA ARG A 572 28.30 -9.09 -15.65
C ARG A 572 27.71 -9.16 -14.25
N HIS A 573 28.29 -8.43 -13.30
CA HIS A 573 27.85 -8.42 -11.91
C HIS A 573 27.38 -7.04 -11.52
N GLU A 574 26.16 -6.95 -11.01
CA GLU A 574 25.62 -5.76 -10.35
C GLU A 574 25.68 -6.02 -8.83
N ILE A 575 26.39 -5.15 -8.12
CA ILE A 575 26.63 -5.27 -6.68
C ILE A 575 25.81 -4.19 -5.98
N TYR A 576 25.09 -4.57 -4.94
CA TYR A 576 24.29 -3.66 -4.15
C TYR A 576 24.62 -3.78 -2.66
N LEU A 577 24.64 -2.64 -1.99
CA LEU A 577 24.64 -2.56 -0.53
C LEU A 577 23.32 -1.97 -0.06
N ASN A 578 22.64 -2.64 0.87
CA ASN A 578 21.47 -2.07 1.52
C ASN A 578 21.93 -1.20 2.69
N MET A 579 21.83 0.12 2.53
CA MET A 579 22.45 1.10 3.44
C MET A 579 21.41 1.96 4.14
N ARG A 580 21.65 2.28 5.41
CA ARG A 580 20.79 3.19 6.19
C ARG A 580 21.57 3.98 7.22
N TYR A 581 21.03 5.10 7.67
CA TYR A 581 21.57 5.79 8.84
C TYR A 581 21.29 4.99 10.13
N GLU A 582 22.24 5.04 11.07
CA GLU A 582 22.08 4.46 12.41
C GLU A 582 20.85 5.04 13.13
N GLY A 583 20.04 4.15 13.70
CA GLY A 583 18.76 4.48 14.33
C GLY A 583 17.59 4.69 13.36
N SER A 584 17.83 4.83 12.05
CA SER A 584 16.76 4.79 11.02
C SER A 584 16.44 3.34 10.66
N ASP A 585 15.19 3.05 10.24
CA ASP A 585 14.83 1.81 9.52
C ASP A 585 14.63 2.01 8.01
N THR A 586 14.99 3.19 7.45
CA THR A 586 14.92 3.40 5.99
C THR A 586 16.23 2.96 5.40
N SER A 587 16.22 1.77 4.80
CA SER A 587 17.35 1.25 4.02
C SER A 587 17.13 1.52 2.53
N LEU A 588 18.19 1.98 1.88
CA LEU A 588 18.25 2.23 0.45
C LEU A 588 19.20 1.21 -0.17
N MET A 589 18.72 0.47 -1.16
CA MET A 589 19.56 -0.41 -1.98
C MET A 589 20.41 0.44 -2.92
N ILE A 590 21.70 0.56 -2.64
CA ILE A 590 22.64 1.36 -3.41
C ILE A 590 23.39 0.45 -4.37
N LEU A 591 23.15 0.65 -5.67
CA LEU A 591 23.94 0.03 -6.74
C LEU A 591 25.37 0.59 -6.69
N LYS A 592 26.35 -0.28 -6.90
CA LYS A 592 27.76 0.08 -6.96
C LYS A 592 28.00 1.18 -8.02
N PRO A 593 28.45 2.38 -7.63
CA PRO A 593 28.81 3.44 -8.58
C PRO A 593 30.16 3.14 -9.25
N GLU A 594 30.48 3.86 -10.33
CA GLU A 594 31.73 3.67 -11.11
C GLU A 594 33.01 3.98 -10.31
N ASP A 595 32.92 4.86 -9.31
CA ASP A 595 34.01 5.28 -8.43
C ASP A 595 34.09 4.47 -7.11
N ASP A 596 33.23 3.45 -6.96
CA ASP A 596 33.08 2.60 -5.77
C ASP A 596 32.62 3.36 -4.49
N ASP A 597 32.21 4.64 -4.57
CA ASP A 597 31.75 5.42 -3.41
C ASP A 597 30.24 5.25 -3.12
N PHE A 598 29.91 4.13 -2.47
CA PHE A 598 28.55 3.84 -2.01
C PHE A 598 28.01 4.89 -1.03
N LEU A 599 28.87 5.52 -0.22
CA LEU A 599 28.43 6.45 0.81
C LEU A 599 27.93 7.76 0.21
N SER A 600 28.68 8.34 -0.73
CA SER A 600 28.25 9.56 -1.42
C SER A 600 26.95 9.31 -2.20
N THR A 601 26.86 8.18 -2.91
CA THR A 601 25.63 7.77 -3.63
C THR A 601 24.44 7.59 -2.69
N PHE A 602 24.65 6.99 -1.51
CA PHE A 602 23.63 6.86 -0.48
C PHE A 602 23.12 8.23 0.00
N ILE A 603 24.05 9.15 0.31
CA ILE A 603 23.72 10.50 0.81
C ILE A 603 22.95 11.31 -0.25
N GLU A 604 23.39 11.27 -1.50
CA GLU A 604 22.72 11.95 -2.62
C GLU A 604 21.31 11.40 -2.85
N ARG A 605 21.16 10.07 -2.87
CA ARG A 605 19.85 9.43 -3.01
C ARG A 605 18.94 9.76 -1.83
N HIS A 606 19.46 9.72 -0.60
CA HIS A 606 18.71 10.09 0.59
C HIS A 606 18.24 11.56 0.50
N ARG A 607 19.13 12.48 0.11
CA ARG A 607 18.77 13.90 -0.06
C ARG A 607 17.71 14.10 -1.15
N ARG A 608 17.78 13.38 -2.27
CA ARG A 608 16.77 13.48 -3.34
C ARG A 608 15.41 12.95 -2.89
N GLU A 609 15.38 11.78 -2.26
CA GLU A 609 14.12 11.14 -1.85
C GLU A 609 13.48 11.81 -0.62
N PHE A 610 14.28 12.43 0.25
CA PHE A 610 13.84 12.93 1.56
C PHE A 610 14.05 14.42 1.81
N ASN A 611 14.78 15.11 0.93
CA ASN A 611 15.11 16.54 1.00
C ASN A 611 15.95 16.95 2.23
N PHE A 612 16.62 16.00 2.89
CA PHE A 612 17.60 16.26 3.96
C PHE A 612 18.57 15.07 4.13
N THR A 613 19.58 15.24 4.99
CA THR A 613 20.58 14.23 5.37
C THR A 613 20.75 14.21 6.89
N PHE A 614 21.28 13.12 7.43
CA PHE A 614 21.61 13.02 8.86
C PHE A 614 23.13 13.06 9.08
N GLU A 615 23.56 13.65 10.19
CA GLU A 615 24.94 13.55 10.69
C GLU A 615 25.07 12.30 11.59
N ARG A 616 24.88 11.10 11.02
CA ARG A 616 24.95 9.81 11.73
C ARG A 616 25.77 8.80 10.93
N SER A 617 26.29 7.77 11.61
CA SER A 617 26.92 6.60 10.97
C SER A 617 25.96 5.95 9.98
N VAL A 618 26.51 5.37 8.90
CA VAL A 618 25.74 4.58 7.93
C VAL A 618 26.05 3.11 8.13
N LEU A 619 25.00 2.30 8.26
CA LEU A 619 25.06 0.85 8.46
C LEU A 619 24.70 0.12 7.16
N ILE A 620 25.27 -1.07 6.96
CA ILE A 620 24.94 -2.02 5.92
C ILE A 620 24.09 -3.14 6.54
N ASP A 621 22.85 -3.30 6.07
CA ASP A 621 21.92 -4.34 6.55
C ASP A 621 22.03 -5.65 5.75
N ASP A 622 22.43 -5.58 4.48
CA ASP A 622 22.67 -6.74 3.64
C ASP A 622 23.50 -6.40 2.38
N VAL A 623 24.02 -7.45 1.75
CA VAL A 623 24.77 -7.41 0.49
C VAL A 623 24.03 -8.26 -0.53
N ARG A 624 23.76 -7.70 -1.71
CA ARG A 624 23.13 -8.40 -2.84
C ARG A 624 24.06 -8.37 -4.05
N VAL A 625 24.17 -9.49 -4.74
CA VAL A 625 24.84 -9.60 -6.05
C VAL A 625 23.86 -10.18 -7.04
N ARG A 626 23.70 -9.48 -8.16
CA ARG A 626 22.90 -9.90 -9.32
C ARG A 626 23.87 -10.16 -10.47
N THR A 627 24.03 -11.42 -10.85
CA THR A 627 24.85 -11.81 -12.00
C THR A 627 23.97 -12.01 -13.22
N ILE A 628 24.33 -11.36 -14.32
CA ILE A 628 23.52 -11.28 -15.53
C ILE A 628 24.30 -11.94 -16.67
N ALA A 629 23.64 -12.83 -17.40
CA ALA A 629 24.18 -13.50 -18.57
C ALA A 629 23.53 -12.97 -19.86
N SER A 630 24.35 -12.43 -20.76
CA SER A 630 23.88 -11.90 -22.06
C SER A 630 24.29 -12.83 -23.21
N ALA A 631 23.30 -13.35 -23.95
CA ALA A 631 23.54 -14.35 -24.99
C ALA A 631 23.83 -13.76 -26.39
N ASN A 632 23.46 -12.49 -26.65
CA ASN A 632 23.83 -11.63 -27.80
C ASN A 632 22.84 -10.44 -27.75
N LYS A 633 23.33 -9.21 -27.55
CA LYS A 633 22.48 -8.02 -27.47
C LYS A 633 21.96 -7.69 -28.88
N THR A 634 20.66 -7.85 -29.13
CA THR A 634 20.03 -7.33 -30.35
C THR A 634 19.95 -5.81 -30.19
N THR A 635 20.87 -5.07 -30.79
CA THR A 635 20.84 -3.61 -30.76
C THR A 635 19.97 -3.08 -31.88
N GLU A 636 18.70 -2.81 -31.58
CA GLU A 636 17.89 -1.87 -32.37
C GLU A 636 18.38 -0.44 -32.10
N LYS A 637 18.27 0.45 -33.08
CA LYS A 637 18.56 1.88 -32.87
C LYS A 637 17.51 2.46 -31.94
N SER A 638 17.89 3.40 -31.06
CA SER A 638 16.90 4.08 -30.22
C SER A 638 15.92 4.91 -31.08
N PRO A 639 14.73 5.25 -30.57
CA PRO A 639 13.79 6.15 -31.25
C PRO A 639 14.40 7.51 -31.60
N LEU A 640 15.25 8.06 -30.73
CA LEU A 640 15.90 9.36 -30.95
C LEU A 640 16.98 9.28 -32.02
N GLN A 641 17.75 8.19 -32.08
CA GLN A 641 18.70 7.94 -33.16
C GLN A 641 17.99 7.76 -34.49
N GLN A 642 16.89 7.01 -34.53
CA GLN A 642 16.05 6.88 -35.73
C GLN A 642 15.52 8.24 -36.18
N LEU A 643 15.03 9.08 -35.26
CA LEU A 643 14.55 10.42 -35.57
C LEU A 643 15.66 11.33 -36.13
N LYS A 644 16.88 11.25 -35.58
CA LYS A 644 18.06 11.97 -36.09
C LYS A 644 18.44 11.53 -37.51
N ASP A 645 18.34 10.23 -37.78
CA ASP A 645 18.69 9.64 -39.09
C ASP A 645 17.58 9.83 -40.14
N ALA A 646 16.33 10.05 -39.70
CA ALA A 646 15.16 10.14 -40.55
C ALA A 646 15.17 11.39 -41.45
N ARG A 647 15.03 11.18 -42.77
CA ARG A 647 14.60 12.24 -43.68
C ARG A 647 13.08 12.16 -43.80
N SER A 648 12.39 12.94 -42.98
CA SER A 648 10.93 12.87 -42.88
C SER A 648 10.23 13.36 -44.15
N GLU A 649 9.40 12.52 -44.75
CA GLU A 649 8.45 12.92 -45.81
C GLU A 649 7.07 13.20 -45.19
N GLU A 650 6.29 14.13 -45.76
CA GLU A 650 4.90 14.30 -45.32
C GLU A 650 4.04 13.12 -45.77
N ALA A 651 3.10 12.70 -44.92
CA ALA A 651 2.19 11.63 -45.28
C ALA A 651 1.35 11.98 -46.52
N GLY A 652 1.07 10.97 -47.35
CA GLY A 652 0.14 11.10 -48.46
C GLY A 652 -1.29 11.41 -48.00
N THR A 653 -2.13 11.89 -48.92
CA THR A 653 -3.51 12.27 -48.64
C THR A 653 -4.31 11.09 -48.04
N PRO A 654 -5.02 11.28 -46.92
CA PRO A 654 -5.79 10.21 -46.29
C PRO A 654 -7.00 9.82 -47.13
N THR A 655 -7.26 8.51 -47.22
CA THR A 655 -8.39 7.95 -47.98
C THR A 655 -9.66 7.78 -47.14
N GLN A 656 -9.54 7.85 -45.81
CA GLN A 656 -10.64 7.69 -44.88
C GLN A 656 -10.65 8.79 -43.82
N TYR A 657 -11.85 9.17 -43.38
CA TYR A 657 -12.10 10.14 -42.34
C TYR A 657 -13.18 9.62 -41.39
N THR A 658 -13.14 10.07 -40.14
CA THR A 658 -14.21 9.88 -39.16
C THR A 658 -14.42 11.18 -38.37
N ASN A 659 -15.48 11.26 -37.57
CA ASN A 659 -15.71 12.38 -36.66
C ASN A 659 -15.32 11.95 -35.24
N VAL A 660 -14.43 12.69 -34.61
CA VAL A 660 -13.92 12.40 -33.26
C VAL A 660 -14.18 13.57 -32.34
N TYR A 661 -14.69 13.28 -31.14
CA TYR A 661 -14.92 14.28 -30.10
C TYR A 661 -13.68 14.38 -29.18
N PHE A 662 -12.94 15.49 -29.29
CA PHE A 662 -11.71 15.72 -28.53
C PHE A 662 -11.96 16.49 -27.22
N ASP A 663 -12.65 17.62 -27.32
CA ASP A 663 -13.00 18.46 -26.18
C ASP A 663 -14.37 19.12 -26.34
N SER A 664 -14.87 19.70 -25.25
CA SER A 664 -16.18 20.34 -25.19
C SER A 664 -16.28 21.66 -25.95
N GLU A 665 -15.15 22.29 -26.29
CA GLU A 665 -15.11 23.59 -26.96
C GLU A 665 -15.14 23.43 -28.49
N THR A 666 -14.39 22.45 -29.01
CA THR A 666 -14.24 22.16 -30.44
C THR A 666 -15.22 21.08 -30.92
N GLY A 667 -15.73 20.23 -30.02
CA GLY A 667 -16.70 19.19 -30.32
C GLY A 667 -16.16 18.12 -31.29
N PHE A 668 -17.03 17.63 -32.18
CA PHE A 668 -16.64 16.68 -33.22
C PHE A 668 -15.78 17.35 -34.29
N ARG A 669 -14.56 16.83 -34.49
CA ARG A 669 -13.67 17.23 -35.58
C ARG A 669 -13.58 16.11 -36.61
N ARG A 670 -13.54 16.48 -37.89
CA ARG A 670 -13.26 15.55 -38.99
C ARG A 670 -11.79 15.17 -38.95
N THR A 671 -11.53 13.91 -38.64
CA THR A 671 -10.20 13.37 -38.33
C THR A 671 -9.79 12.34 -39.39
N PRO A 672 -8.63 12.52 -40.05
CA PRO A 672 -8.03 11.50 -40.92
C PRO A 672 -7.78 10.18 -40.22
N VAL A 673 -7.99 9.07 -40.94
CA VAL A 673 -7.68 7.72 -40.48
C VAL A 673 -6.59 7.14 -41.38
N TYR A 674 -5.47 6.73 -40.78
CA TYR A 674 -4.37 6.05 -41.47
C TYR A 674 -4.19 4.64 -40.94
N ARG A 675 -3.74 3.71 -41.78
CA ARG A 675 -3.31 2.39 -41.34
C ARG A 675 -1.78 2.38 -41.24
N LEU A 676 -1.25 1.96 -40.09
CA LEU A 676 0.18 2.06 -39.80
C LEU A 676 1.04 1.35 -40.87
N ARG A 677 0.60 0.16 -41.32
CA ARG A 677 1.29 -0.62 -42.35
C ARG A 677 1.37 0.03 -43.73
N ASP A 678 0.48 0.99 -44.02
CA ASP A 678 0.40 1.66 -45.32
C ASP A 678 1.25 2.96 -45.35
N LEU A 679 1.70 3.47 -44.19
CA LEU A 679 2.42 4.74 -44.07
C LEU A 679 3.91 4.66 -44.44
N GLY A 680 4.54 3.47 -44.47
CA GLY A 680 5.99 3.35 -44.61
C GLY A 680 6.75 3.90 -43.39
N SER A 681 8.08 4.01 -43.48
CA SER A 681 8.92 4.61 -42.42
C SER A 681 9.43 6.00 -42.79
N ASN A 682 9.77 6.78 -41.77
CA ASN A 682 10.20 8.17 -41.84
C ASN A 682 9.13 9.12 -42.38
N VAL A 683 7.88 8.97 -41.90
CA VAL A 683 6.76 9.83 -42.28
C VAL A 683 6.39 10.78 -41.14
N ARG A 684 6.15 12.05 -41.48
CA ARG A 684 5.67 13.09 -40.56
C ARG A 684 4.22 13.44 -40.82
N MET A 685 3.44 13.59 -39.75
CA MET A 685 2.04 13.99 -39.76
C MET A 685 1.74 14.99 -38.65
N HIS A 686 0.65 15.74 -38.80
CA HIS A 686 0.11 16.61 -37.77
C HIS A 686 -1.26 16.12 -37.31
N GLY A 687 -1.52 16.22 -36.02
CA GLY A 687 -2.82 15.94 -35.45
C GLY A 687 -3.90 16.95 -35.90
N PRO A 688 -5.19 16.65 -35.65
CA PRO A 688 -5.69 15.42 -35.05
C PRO A 688 -5.73 14.28 -36.07
N ILE A 689 -5.27 13.08 -35.69
CA ILE A 689 -5.31 11.88 -36.55
C ILE A 689 -5.61 10.62 -35.74
N ILE A 690 -6.17 9.61 -36.40
CA ILE A 690 -6.25 8.25 -35.89
C ILE A 690 -5.31 7.37 -36.72
N ILE A 691 -4.43 6.64 -36.04
CA ILE A 691 -3.59 5.62 -36.65
C ILE A 691 -4.08 4.25 -36.17
N ILE A 692 -4.53 3.44 -37.12
CA ILE A 692 -4.98 2.08 -36.90
C ILE A 692 -3.82 1.12 -37.16
N ASP A 693 -3.47 0.36 -36.14
CA ASP A 693 -2.61 -0.81 -36.23
C ASP A 693 -3.48 -2.07 -36.20
N GLU A 694 -2.94 -3.23 -36.56
CA GLU A 694 -3.70 -4.49 -36.61
C GLU A 694 -4.24 -4.92 -35.23
N THR A 695 -3.69 -4.34 -34.15
CA THR A 695 -3.91 -4.79 -32.77
C THR A 695 -4.22 -3.66 -31.78
N GLN A 696 -4.23 -2.39 -32.21
CA GLN A 696 -4.49 -1.22 -31.36
C GLN A 696 -4.96 -0.02 -32.18
N THR A 697 -5.47 1.00 -31.48
CA THR A 697 -5.82 2.31 -32.07
C THR A 697 -5.04 3.40 -31.36
N ILE A 698 -4.30 4.21 -32.12
CA ILE A 698 -3.54 5.35 -31.62
C ILE A 698 -4.31 6.62 -31.94
N LEU A 699 -4.75 7.33 -30.90
CA LEU A 699 -5.45 8.60 -31.01
C LEU A 699 -4.45 9.74 -30.77
N VAL A 700 -4.35 10.65 -31.73
CA VAL A 700 -3.42 11.78 -31.68
C VAL A 700 -4.20 13.08 -31.57
N ASN A 701 -3.87 13.87 -30.55
CA ASN A 701 -4.51 15.16 -30.29
C ASN A 701 -4.19 16.21 -31.37
N PRO A 702 -5.02 17.26 -31.54
CA PRO A 702 -4.81 18.30 -32.54
C PRO A 702 -3.42 18.96 -32.54
N ASP A 703 -2.88 19.23 -31.36
CA ASP A 703 -1.66 20.03 -31.17
C ASP A 703 -0.41 19.13 -31.05
N ALA A 704 -0.36 18.05 -31.83
CA ALA A 704 0.70 17.05 -31.77
C ALA A 704 1.30 16.76 -33.15
N VAL A 705 2.60 16.51 -33.17
CA VAL A 705 3.36 16.11 -34.35
C VAL A 705 3.71 14.63 -34.22
N VAL A 706 3.47 13.86 -35.28
CA VAL A 706 3.73 12.42 -35.31
C VAL A 706 4.85 12.10 -36.28
N HIS A 707 5.78 11.28 -35.84
CA HIS A 707 6.86 10.72 -36.61
C HIS A 707 6.73 9.19 -36.63
N VAL A 708 6.42 8.62 -37.80
CA VAL A 708 6.44 7.17 -38.01
C VAL A 708 7.85 6.79 -38.42
N LEU A 709 8.55 6.07 -37.54
CA LEU A 709 9.93 5.61 -37.71
C LEU A 709 9.96 4.11 -38.04
N ASP A 710 11.15 3.53 -38.23
CA ASP A 710 11.30 2.12 -38.62
C ASP A 710 10.73 1.14 -37.59
N THR A 711 10.80 1.49 -36.30
CA THR A 711 10.40 0.60 -35.19
C THR A 711 9.36 1.20 -34.25
N CYS A 712 9.02 2.48 -34.38
CA CYS A 712 8.08 3.13 -33.47
C CYS A 712 7.35 4.31 -34.11
N VAL A 713 6.23 4.68 -33.50
CA VAL A 713 5.54 5.96 -33.69
C VAL A 713 5.93 6.86 -32.53
N LEU A 714 6.55 7.99 -32.84
CA LEU A 714 6.94 9.02 -31.88
C LEU A 714 5.98 10.20 -32.01
N ILE A 715 5.41 10.64 -30.90
CA ILE A 715 4.45 11.76 -30.87
C ILE A 715 5.04 12.84 -29.99
N ASP A 716 5.29 14.00 -30.57
CA ASP A 716 5.69 15.21 -29.87
C ASP A 716 4.45 16.08 -29.64
N LEU A 717 4.17 16.39 -28.39
CA LEU A 717 3.15 17.38 -28.02
C LEU A 717 3.81 18.76 -28.13
N GLU A 718 3.22 19.66 -28.92
CA GLU A 718 3.69 21.04 -28.94
C GLU A 718 3.44 21.68 -27.56
N GLU A 719 4.33 22.60 -27.13
CA GLU A 719 4.10 23.37 -25.91
C GLU A 719 2.77 24.12 -26.05
N SER A 720 1.72 23.57 -25.45
CA SER A 720 0.46 24.28 -25.32
C SER A 720 0.75 25.51 -24.48
N ALA A 721 0.63 26.70 -25.10
CA ALA A 721 0.56 27.95 -24.36
C ALA A 721 -0.39 27.76 -23.16
N PRO A 722 -0.10 28.34 -21.98
CA PRO A 722 -0.95 28.18 -20.80
C PRO A 722 -2.39 28.44 -21.23
N ARG A 723 -3.23 27.39 -21.25
CA ARG A 723 -4.62 27.55 -21.68
C ARG A 723 -5.22 28.55 -20.72
N GLU A 724 -5.63 29.72 -21.24
CA GLU A 724 -6.45 30.65 -20.48
C GLU A 724 -7.67 29.87 -20.01
N THR A 725 -7.67 29.49 -18.74
CA THR A 725 -8.80 28.83 -18.14
C THR A 725 -9.92 29.86 -18.16
N THR A 726 -10.89 29.65 -19.06
CA THR A 726 -12.12 30.42 -19.08
C THR A 726 -12.67 30.43 -17.65
N ARG A 727 -12.71 31.62 -17.06
CA ARG A 727 -13.29 31.88 -15.74
C ARG A 727 -14.78 31.62 -15.79
N SER A 728 -15.17 30.34 -15.81
CA SER A 728 -16.55 29.94 -15.62
C SER A 728 -16.87 30.10 -14.13
N ALA A 729 -17.83 30.98 -13.83
CA ALA A 729 -18.42 31.09 -12.49
C ALA A 729 -19.28 29.88 -12.11
N LYS A 730 -19.48 28.91 -13.03
CA LYS A 730 -20.24 27.68 -12.80
C LYS A 730 -19.29 26.50 -12.54
N VAL A 731 -19.61 25.73 -11.51
CA VAL A 731 -18.93 24.47 -11.15
C VAL A 731 -19.11 23.46 -12.29
N ASP A 732 -17.99 22.90 -12.76
CA ASP A 732 -17.97 21.75 -13.66
C ASP A 732 -17.80 20.47 -12.82
N PRO A 733 -18.76 19.52 -12.83
CA PRO A 733 -18.68 18.29 -12.04
C PRO A 733 -17.48 17.39 -12.40
N ILE A 734 -16.96 17.51 -13.63
CA ILE A 734 -15.74 16.80 -14.04
C ILE A 734 -14.53 17.39 -13.32
N ARG A 735 -14.39 18.72 -13.36
CA ARG A 735 -13.33 19.43 -12.62
C ARG A 735 -13.44 19.22 -11.12
N LEU A 736 -14.67 19.16 -10.58
CA LEU A 736 -14.91 18.88 -9.17
C LEU A 736 -14.28 17.55 -8.73
N SER A 737 -14.47 16.50 -9.54
CA SER A 737 -13.89 15.18 -9.30
C SER A 737 -12.35 15.21 -9.40
N ILE A 738 -11.79 15.91 -10.39
CA ILE A 738 -10.35 16.09 -10.56
C ILE A 738 -9.73 16.80 -9.34
N PHE A 739 -10.29 17.93 -8.90
CA PHE A 739 -9.80 18.66 -7.72
C PHE A 739 -9.89 17.80 -6.45
N GLY A 740 -10.95 16.98 -6.30
CA GLY A 740 -11.08 16.02 -5.20
C GLY A 740 -9.89 15.06 -5.12
N HIS A 741 -9.53 14.44 -6.24
CA HIS A 741 -8.36 13.57 -6.32
C HIS A 741 -7.03 14.31 -6.11
N ARG A 742 -6.90 15.54 -6.63
CA ARG A 742 -5.68 16.36 -6.45
C ARG A 742 -5.43 16.73 -4.99
N PHE A 743 -6.44 17.22 -4.26
CA PHE A 743 -6.29 17.55 -2.84
C PHE A 743 -5.98 16.32 -1.98
N MET A 744 -6.62 15.18 -2.27
CA MET A 744 -6.30 13.92 -1.58
C MET A 744 -4.85 13.48 -1.85
N SER A 745 -4.41 13.54 -3.11
CA SER A 745 -3.03 13.22 -3.50
C SER A 745 -2.00 14.08 -2.76
N VAL A 746 -2.29 15.36 -2.51
CA VAL A 746 -1.40 16.23 -1.71
C VAL A 746 -1.22 15.65 -0.31
N ALA A 747 -2.31 15.35 0.39
CA ALA A 747 -2.27 14.81 1.75
C ALA A 747 -1.56 13.45 1.81
N GLU A 748 -1.82 12.56 0.85
CA GLU A 748 -1.16 11.24 0.75
C GLU A 748 0.35 11.38 0.51
N GLN A 749 0.77 12.28 -0.38
CA GLN A 749 2.18 12.51 -0.65
C GLN A 749 2.90 13.07 0.59
N MET A 750 2.28 14.01 1.33
CA MET A 750 2.81 14.46 2.62
C MET A 750 2.98 13.30 3.60
N GLY A 751 1.97 12.42 3.71
CA GLY A 751 2.02 11.26 4.61
C GLY A 751 3.14 10.27 4.26
N ARG A 752 3.36 10.01 2.97
CA ARG A 752 4.48 9.17 2.52
C ARG A 752 5.84 9.81 2.80
N THR A 753 5.97 11.12 2.60
CA THR A 753 7.19 11.86 3.01
C THR A 753 7.42 11.69 4.50
N LEU A 754 6.42 11.91 5.35
CA LEU A 754 6.56 11.75 6.80
C LEU A 754 6.97 10.32 7.19
N GLN A 755 6.29 9.30 6.65
CA GLN A 755 6.60 7.90 6.93
C GLN A 755 8.05 7.54 6.60
N LYS A 756 8.55 7.94 5.42
CA LYS A 756 9.89 7.55 4.98
C LYS A 756 11.00 8.30 5.73
N THR A 757 10.71 9.50 6.22
CA THR A 757 11.68 10.42 6.84
C THR A 757 11.74 10.32 8.36
N ALA A 758 10.68 9.86 8.99
CA ALA A 758 10.63 9.65 10.43
C ALA A 758 11.62 8.56 10.90
N VAL A 759 12.06 8.73 12.16
CA VAL A 759 13.01 7.83 12.82
C VAL A 759 12.33 6.96 13.86
N SER A 760 11.29 7.47 14.54
CA SER A 760 10.60 6.68 15.56
C SER A 760 9.80 5.52 14.96
N THR A 761 9.80 4.39 15.67
CA THR A 761 8.99 3.21 15.32
C THR A 761 7.50 3.55 15.21
N ASN A 762 7.02 4.51 16.02
CA ASN A 762 5.64 4.97 16.06
C ASN A 762 5.15 5.59 14.75
N ILE A 763 5.90 6.55 14.20
CA ILE A 763 5.50 7.20 12.95
C ILE A 763 5.84 6.29 11.76
N LYS A 764 7.03 5.69 11.77
CA LYS A 764 7.57 4.97 10.60
C LYS A 764 6.93 3.61 10.36
N GLU A 765 6.85 2.78 11.40
CA GLU A 765 6.39 1.39 11.27
C GLU A 765 4.92 1.25 11.68
N ARG A 766 4.55 1.88 12.79
CA ARG A 766 3.17 1.82 13.33
C ARG A 766 2.21 2.75 12.60
N LEU A 767 2.71 3.73 11.85
CA LEU A 767 1.91 4.71 11.08
C LEU A 767 0.98 5.55 11.96
N ASP A 768 1.42 5.89 13.16
CA ASP A 768 0.65 6.73 14.09
C ASP A 768 0.84 8.22 13.78
N PHE A 769 0.38 8.63 12.60
CA PHE A 769 0.44 10.00 12.12
C PHE A 769 -0.70 10.32 11.14
N SER A 770 -0.94 11.60 10.85
CA SER A 770 -1.80 12.02 9.74
C SER A 770 -1.34 13.35 9.15
N CYS A 771 -1.60 13.52 7.86
CA CYS A 771 -1.28 14.73 7.10
C CYS A 771 -2.56 15.26 6.44
N ALA A 772 -2.74 16.57 6.48
CA ALA A 772 -3.97 17.19 6.00
C ALA A 772 -3.76 18.60 5.43
N LEU A 773 -4.66 18.96 4.52
CA LEU A 773 -4.80 20.27 3.91
C LEU A 773 -6.02 20.99 4.50
N PHE A 774 -5.89 22.29 4.72
CA PHE A 774 -6.94 23.12 5.30
C PHE A 774 -7.14 24.42 4.52
N SER A 775 -8.37 24.92 4.54
CA SER A 775 -8.79 26.18 3.92
C SER A 775 -8.16 27.39 4.62
N PRO A 776 -8.25 28.62 4.06
CA PRO A 776 -7.71 29.84 4.69
C PRO A 776 -8.14 30.09 6.13
N ASP A 777 -9.35 29.64 6.50
CA ASP A 777 -9.92 29.74 7.85
C ASP A 777 -9.60 28.53 8.74
N GLY A 778 -8.82 27.56 8.25
CA GLY A 778 -8.42 26.35 8.97
C GLY A 778 -9.44 25.20 8.95
N GLY A 779 -10.46 25.24 8.09
CA GLY A 779 -11.39 24.13 7.89
C GLY A 779 -10.74 22.96 7.13
N LEU A 780 -11.09 21.72 7.46
CA LEU A 780 -10.51 20.53 6.81
C LEU A 780 -10.93 20.43 5.34
N VAL A 781 -9.95 20.31 4.43
CA VAL A 781 -10.14 20.14 2.99
C VAL A 781 -9.94 18.70 2.55
N ALA A 782 -8.79 18.12 2.90
CA ALA A 782 -8.42 16.75 2.57
C ALA A 782 -7.47 16.18 3.64
N ASN A 783 -7.48 14.86 3.83
CA ASN A 783 -6.67 14.17 4.83
C ASN A 783 -6.27 12.78 4.31
N ALA A 784 -5.01 12.39 4.51
CA ALA A 784 -4.57 11.03 4.29
C ALA A 784 -5.10 10.09 5.39
N PRO A 785 -5.95 9.10 5.07
CA PRO A 785 -6.71 8.32 6.03
C PRO A 785 -5.86 7.27 6.79
N HIS A 786 -4.99 7.72 7.69
CA HIS A 786 -4.12 6.84 8.49
C HIS A 786 -4.73 6.50 9.84
N VAL A 787 -5.09 7.51 10.65
CA VAL A 787 -5.60 7.32 12.02
C VAL A 787 -6.91 8.10 12.23
N PRO A 788 -8.04 7.42 12.50
CA PRO A 788 -9.33 8.09 12.54
C PRO A 788 -9.50 9.20 13.57
N VAL A 789 -8.84 9.13 14.73
CA VAL A 789 -8.95 10.20 15.74
C VAL A 789 -8.33 11.53 15.30
N HIS A 790 -7.45 11.52 14.30
CA HIS A 790 -6.91 12.74 13.70
C HIS A 790 -7.92 13.39 12.73
N LEU A 791 -8.86 12.59 12.22
CA LEU A 791 -9.87 13.01 11.27
C LEU A 791 -10.86 13.95 11.95
N GLY A 792 -10.74 15.25 11.70
CA GLY A 792 -11.58 16.30 12.30
C GLY A 792 -10.96 16.98 13.52
N SER A 793 -10.09 16.34 14.31
CA SER A 793 -9.46 16.99 15.47
C SER A 793 -8.37 17.98 15.05
N MET A 794 -7.63 17.69 13.98
CA MET A 794 -6.58 18.60 13.48
C MET A 794 -7.13 19.97 13.04
N GLN A 795 -8.37 20.05 12.57
CA GLN A 795 -8.97 21.33 12.15
C GLN A 795 -9.13 22.29 13.34
N PHE A 796 -9.33 21.77 14.55
CA PHE A 796 -9.38 22.59 15.77
C PHE A 796 -8.01 23.17 16.07
N ALA A 797 -6.96 22.38 15.91
CA ALA A 797 -5.59 22.86 16.08
C ALA A 797 -5.26 23.97 15.09
N VAL A 798 -5.51 23.75 13.80
CA VAL A 798 -5.25 24.76 12.76
C VAL A 798 -6.08 26.02 12.99
N ARG A 799 -7.37 25.91 13.29
CA ARG A 799 -8.23 27.08 13.61
C ARG A 799 -7.77 27.84 14.84
N TYR A 800 -7.32 27.13 15.88
CA TYR A 800 -6.76 27.77 17.07
C TYR A 800 -5.49 28.56 16.71
N GLN A 801 -4.56 27.93 15.99
CA GLN A 801 -3.32 28.59 15.56
C GLN A 801 -3.62 29.78 14.63
N HIS A 802 -4.55 29.65 13.68
CA HIS A 802 -4.99 30.71 12.79
C HIS A 802 -5.50 31.93 13.56
N LYS A 803 -6.44 31.73 14.49
CA LYS A 803 -7.01 32.81 15.32
C LYS A 803 -5.96 33.44 16.22
N ARG A 804 -5.12 32.62 16.87
CA ARG A 804 -4.06 33.11 17.75
C ARG A 804 -3.09 33.98 16.96
N TRP A 805 -2.58 33.50 15.82
CA TRP A 805 -1.51 34.18 15.08
C TRP A 805 -1.97 35.10 13.96
N GLN A 806 -3.26 35.46 13.90
CA GLN A 806 -3.81 36.31 12.86
C GLN A 806 -2.99 37.61 12.70
N GLY A 807 -2.49 37.86 11.48
CA GLY A 807 -1.64 39.02 11.16
C GLY A 807 -0.21 38.99 11.69
N ARG A 808 0.25 37.89 12.30
CA ARG A 808 1.57 37.76 12.95
C ARG A 808 2.52 36.74 12.31
N LEU A 809 2.03 35.92 11.37
CA LEU A 809 2.83 34.93 10.64
C LEU A 809 3.44 35.53 9.38
N LYS A 810 4.60 35.01 8.99
CA LYS A 810 5.29 35.32 7.74
C LYS A 810 5.61 34.02 6.98
N ASP A 811 5.89 34.15 5.69
CA ASP A 811 6.35 33.02 4.89
C ASP A 811 7.63 32.41 5.48
N GLY A 812 7.67 31.08 5.51
CA GLY A 812 8.72 30.30 6.19
C GLY A 812 8.57 30.12 7.71
N ASP A 813 7.52 30.65 8.34
CA ASP A 813 7.19 30.32 9.74
C ASP A 813 6.51 28.94 9.83
N VAL A 814 6.87 28.14 10.84
CA VAL A 814 6.22 26.86 11.15
C VAL A 814 5.87 26.81 12.64
N LEU A 815 4.64 26.37 12.93
CA LEU A 815 4.11 26.30 14.29
C LEU A 815 4.10 24.85 14.80
N VAL A 816 4.26 24.69 16.12
CA VAL A 816 4.14 23.41 16.81
C VAL A 816 3.16 23.54 17.99
N SER A 817 2.31 22.52 18.20
CA SER A 817 1.36 22.45 19.31
C SER A 817 0.90 21.02 19.59
N ASN A 818 0.55 20.71 20.84
CA ASN A 818 -0.06 19.44 21.25
C ASN A 818 -1.03 19.59 22.43
N HIS A 819 -1.16 20.79 23.02
CA HIS A 819 -2.01 21.01 24.19
C HIS A 819 -3.50 20.80 23.85
N PRO A 820 -4.30 20.17 24.73
CA PRO A 820 -5.73 19.93 24.47
C PRO A 820 -6.55 21.20 24.16
N VAL A 821 -6.30 22.32 24.85
CA VAL A 821 -6.99 23.60 24.60
C VAL A 821 -6.70 24.19 23.22
N SER A 822 -5.58 23.82 22.60
CA SER A 822 -5.20 24.23 21.25
C SER A 822 -5.45 23.13 20.21
N GLY A 823 -6.40 22.22 20.47
CA GLY A 823 -6.84 21.19 19.52
C GLY A 823 -6.00 19.91 19.51
N GLY A 824 -5.13 19.71 20.51
CA GLY A 824 -4.45 18.44 20.75
C GLY A 824 -5.41 17.34 21.20
N THR A 825 -5.17 16.11 20.72
CA THR A 825 -5.89 14.88 21.12
C THR A 825 -5.38 14.34 22.44
N HIS A 826 -4.06 14.29 22.59
CA HIS A 826 -3.31 14.06 23.82
C HIS A 826 -1.87 14.55 23.60
N LEU A 827 -1.09 14.72 24.66
CA LEU A 827 0.23 15.35 24.56
C LEU A 827 1.21 14.62 23.60
N PRO A 828 1.28 13.28 23.56
CA PRO A 828 2.19 12.61 22.62
C PRO A 828 1.93 12.91 21.13
N ASP A 829 0.71 13.33 20.77
CA ASP A 829 0.38 13.76 19.41
C ASP A 829 0.80 15.20 19.16
N VAL A 830 1.98 15.37 18.58
CA VAL A 830 2.52 16.69 18.26
C VAL A 830 2.06 17.11 16.86
N THR A 831 1.43 18.27 16.78
CA THR A 831 0.92 18.85 15.53
C THR A 831 1.85 19.96 15.05
N VAL A 832 2.35 19.83 13.82
CA VAL A 832 3.14 20.84 13.11
C VAL A 832 2.24 21.48 12.04
N VAL A 833 2.04 22.79 12.13
CA VAL A 833 1.15 23.56 11.25
C VAL A 833 1.96 24.60 10.49
N THR A 834 1.82 24.61 9.16
CA THR A 834 2.51 25.57 8.30
C THR A 834 1.50 26.36 7.45
N PRO A 835 1.46 27.70 7.55
CA PRO A 835 0.66 28.53 6.65
C PRO A 835 1.22 28.50 5.22
N VAL A 836 0.33 28.51 4.24
CA VAL A 836 0.67 28.67 2.83
C VAL A 836 0.32 30.09 2.41
N PHE A 837 1.33 30.88 2.03
CA PHE A 837 1.14 32.26 1.59
C PHE A 837 0.95 32.37 0.09
N LYS A 838 0.15 33.34 -0.34
CA LYS A 838 0.11 33.77 -1.74
C LYS A 838 1.42 34.47 -2.08
N GLN A 839 2.08 34.03 -3.16
CA GLN A 839 3.36 34.57 -3.61
C GLN A 839 3.39 36.11 -3.62
N GLY A 840 4.41 36.68 -2.98
CA GLY A 840 4.61 38.13 -2.90
C GLY A 840 3.66 38.88 -1.95
N THR A 841 2.84 38.20 -1.16
CA THR A 841 1.88 38.81 -0.22
C THR A 841 1.97 38.20 1.18
N ASN A 842 1.30 38.80 2.16
CA ASN A 842 1.14 38.24 3.51
C ASN A 842 -0.21 37.52 3.68
N ASP A 843 -0.91 37.25 2.59
CA ASP A 843 -2.23 36.61 2.62
C ASP A 843 -2.07 35.10 2.67
N ILE A 844 -2.68 34.48 3.69
CA ILE A 844 -2.68 33.02 3.84
C ILE A 844 -3.81 32.45 2.99
N ILE A 845 -3.46 31.53 2.10
CA ILE A 845 -4.39 30.93 1.13
C ILE A 845 -4.78 29.48 1.46
N PHE A 846 -3.93 28.78 2.22
CA PHE A 846 -4.17 27.44 2.73
C PHE A 846 -3.37 27.25 4.03
N TYR A 847 -3.63 26.18 4.78
CA TYR A 847 -2.69 25.61 5.73
C TYR A 847 -2.42 24.16 5.37
N VAL A 848 -1.20 23.70 5.65
CA VAL A 848 -0.86 22.28 5.70
C VAL A 848 -0.50 21.92 7.12
N ALA A 849 -0.88 20.73 7.56
CA ALA A 849 -0.46 20.24 8.87
C ALA A 849 -0.17 18.75 8.86
N SER A 850 0.72 18.36 9.76
CA SER A 850 1.04 16.98 10.08
C SER A 850 0.93 16.80 11.60
N ARG A 851 0.38 15.66 12.02
CA ARG A 851 0.32 15.23 13.42
C ARG A 851 0.97 13.87 13.53
N GLY A 852 1.89 13.69 14.47
CA GLY A 852 2.61 12.45 14.68
C GLY A 852 2.68 12.12 16.16
N HIS A 853 2.55 10.84 16.49
CA HIS A 853 2.68 10.36 17.86
C HIS A 853 4.15 10.13 18.21
N HIS A 854 4.66 10.93 19.14
CA HIS A 854 6.02 10.78 19.66
C HIS A 854 6.03 9.75 20.79
N ALA A 855 6.89 8.74 20.69
CA ALA A 855 6.92 7.61 21.61
C ALA A 855 7.16 7.99 23.09
N ASP A 856 7.91 9.07 23.34
CA ASP A 856 8.11 9.63 24.68
C ASP A 856 8.36 11.15 24.53
N ILE A 857 7.68 11.93 25.36
CA ILE A 857 7.80 13.39 25.48
C ILE A 857 7.96 13.81 26.94
N GLY A 858 8.45 12.89 27.78
CA GLY A 858 8.59 13.07 29.23
C GLY A 858 7.34 12.69 30.03
N GLY A 859 7.26 13.22 31.25
CA GLY A 859 6.19 12.93 32.21
C GLY A 859 6.61 11.90 33.27
N ILE A 860 5.65 11.51 34.11
CA ILE A 860 5.91 10.69 35.31
C ILE A 860 6.26 9.23 35.02
N LEU A 861 5.97 8.73 33.81
CA LEU A 861 6.23 7.36 33.41
C LEU A 861 6.76 7.29 31.97
N PRO A 862 7.62 6.31 31.64
CA PRO A 862 8.09 6.08 30.27
C PRO A 862 6.94 5.83 29.28
N GLY A 863 7.12 6.32 28.07
CA GLY A 863 6.13 6.21 26.99
C GLY A 863 5.06 7.30 27.00
N SER A 864 5.08 8.22 27.97
CA SER A 864 4.15 9.36 28.09
C SER A 864 2.65 9.00 28.10
N MET A 865 2.32 7.75 28.47
CA MET A 865 0.95 7.27 28.66
C MET A 865 0.70 6.80 30.12
N PRO A 866 0.91 7.66 31.14
CA PRO A 866 0.75 7.24 32.53
C PRO A 866 -0.71 6.89 32.85
N PRO A 867 -1.04 5.67 33.30
CA PRO A 867 -2.44 5.26 33.52
C PRO A 867 -3.10 5.94 34.72
N ASN A 868 -2.30 6.55 35.60
CA ASN A 868 -2.74 7.15 36.86
C ASN A 868 -2.54 8.68 36.89
N SER A 869 -2.29 9.34 35.74
CA SER A 869 -2.25 10.81 35.69
C SER A 869 -3.61 11.41 36.04
N THR A 870 -3.57 12.51 36.78
CA THR A 870 -4.73 13.33 37.13
C THR A 870 -4.60 14.75 36.60
N GLU A 871 -3.37 15.22 36.39
CA GLU A 871 -3.05 16.56 35.88
C GLU A 871 -2.22 16.45 34.59
N LEU A 872 -2.41 17.41 33.68
CA LEU A 872 -1.80 17.41 32.35
C LEU A 872 -0.27 17.39 32.38
N TRP A 873 0.36 18.12 33.31
CA TRP A 873 1.82 18.20 33.42
C TRP A 873 2.48 16.85 33.74
N GLN A 874 1.71 15.88 34.27
CA GLN A 874 2.20 14.53 34.53
C GLN A 874 2.39 13.72 33.25
N GLU A 875 1.81 14.15 32.13
CA GLU A 875 1.79 13.44 30.85
C GLU A 875 2.94 13.86 29.91
N GLY A 876 3.74 14.87 30.29
CA GLY A 876 4.93 15.30 29.55
C GLY A 876 4.84 16.72 29.00
N ALA A 877 5.53 16.97 27.89
CA ALA A 877 5.59 18.29 27.25
C ALA A 877 4.22 18.78 26.76
N ALA A 878 3.73 19.88 27.32
CA ALA A 878 2.50 20.56 26.90
C ALA A 878 2.83 21.89 26.21
N ILE A 879 2.59 21.93 24.89
CA ILE A 879 2.91 23.05 24.00
C ILE A 879 1.60 23.59 23.43
N GLU A 880 1.17 24.74 23.94
CA GLU A 880 -0.05 25.39 23.45
C GLU A 880 0.16 25.93 22.03
N SER A 881 1.26 26.65 21.81
CA SER A 881 1.60 27.28 20.53
C SER A 881 3.00 27.87 20.57
N GLU A 882 3.89 27.41 19.68
CA GLU A 882 5.27 27.93 19.54
C GLU A 882 5.69 27.97 18.07
N LYS A 883 6.63 28.87 17.71
CA LYS A 883 7.30 28.83 16.41
C LYS A 883 8.47 27.86 16.46
N VAL A 884 8.32 26.66 15.88
CA VAL A 884 9.41 25.70 15.73
C VAL A 884 10.38 26.12 14.62
N VAL A 885 9.88 26.83 13.62
CA VAL A 885 10.69 27.49 12.57
C VAL A 885 10.27 28.94 12.48
N SER A 886 11.24 29.85 12.43
CA SER A 886 11.01 31.27 12.15
C SER A 886 11.83 31.70 10.93
N ASN A 887 11.16 32.22 9.89
CA ASN A 887 11.79 32.56 8.60
C ASN A 887 12.73 31.45 8.07
N GLY A 888 12.29 30.19 8.09
CA GLY A 888 13.08 29.06 7.60
C GLY A 888 14.18 28.53 8.55
N VAL A 889 14.38 29.13 9.72
CA VAL A 889 15.39 28.67 10.71
C VAL A 889 14.73 27.85 11.82
N PHE A 890 15.14 26.58 11.96
CA PHE A 890 14.67 25.66 13.01
C PHE A 890 15.24 26.03 14.39
N ASN A 891 14.38 26.14 15.40
CA ASN A 891 14.77 26.54 16.75
C ASN A 891 14.97 25.33 17.67
N GLU A 892 16.10 24.63 17.52
CA GLU A 892 16.40 23.41 18.26
C GLU A 892 16.52 23.64 19.78
N ASP A 893 17.14 24.76 20.20
CA ASP A 893 17.28 25.12 21.60
C ASP A 893 15.92 25.28 22.29
N ARG A 894 14.97 25.94 21.63
CA ARG A 894 13.60 26.07 22.16
C ARG A 894 12.88 24.74 22.22
N MET A 895 13.07 23.86 21.24
CA MET A 895 12.48 22.51 21.28
C MET A 895 13.09 21.68 22.41
N ARG A 896 14.40 21.77 22.65
CA ARG A 896 15.04 21.17 23.81
C ARG A 896 14.41 21.67 25.11
N GLU A 897 14.23 22.98 25.26
CA GLU A 897 13.61 23.54 26.46
C GLU A 897 12.20 22.99 26.69
N LEU A 898 11.38 22.90 25.63
CA LEU A 898 9.99 22.43 25.71
C LEU A 898 9.85 20.93 25.96
N PHE A 899 10.68 20.10 25.35
CA PHE A 899 10.59 18.63 25.46
C PHE A 899 11.41 18.06 26.62
N LEU A 900 12.53 18.70 26.99
CA LEU A 900 13.45 18.20 28.01
C LEU A 900 13.36 19.02 29.30
N ASP A 901 13.66 20.32 29.24
CA ASP A 901 13.94 21.11 30.45
C ASP A 901 12.68 21.55 31.21
N ILE A 902 11.58 21.87 30.52
CA ILE A 902 10.31 22.27 31.17
C ILE A 902 9.64 21.07 31.85
N PRO A 903 9.42 19.91 31.19
CA PRO A 903 8.77 18.77 31.82
C PRO A 903 9.58 18.22 33.01
N SER A 904 10.91 18.29 32.97
CA SER A 904 11.77 17.81 34.07
C SER A 904 11.73 18.68 35.34
N LYS A 905 11.10 19.86 35.31
CA LYS A 905 10.98 20.74 36.49
C LYS A 905 9.87 20.30 37.44
N TYR A 906 8.92 19.49 36.98
CA TYR A 906 7.80 19.02 37.78
C TYR A 906 8.20 17.81 38.62
N GLU A 907 7.66 17.74 39.84
CA GLU A 907 7.95 16.65 40.78
C GLU A 907 7.60 15.28 40.17
N GLY A 908 8.56 14.35 40.20
CA GLY A 908 8.40 13.00 39.66
C GLY A 908 8.36 12.89 38.13
N CYS A 909 8.48 14.01 37.40
CA CYS A 909 8.52 14.00 35.94
C CYS A 909 9.95 13.93 35.41
N SER A 910 10.13 13.18 34.32
CA SER A 910 11.30 13.28 33.47
C SER A 910 11.02 14.23 32.30
N GLY A 911 12.06 14.88 31.79
CA GLY A 911 12.05 15.36 30.40
C GLY A 911 11.97 14.20 29.42
N SER A 912 11.85 14.49 28.12
CA SER A 912 11.85 13.45 27.09
C SER A 912 13.06 12.53 27.23
N ARG A 913 12.79 11.23 27.31
CA ARG A 913 13.81 10.19 27.43
C ARG A 913 14.57 9.94 26.12
N ASN A 914 14.01 10.41 24.99
CA ASN A 914 14.52 10.23 23.64
C ASN A 914 14.44 11.53 22.83
N LEU A 915 14.99 12.64 23.35
CA LEU A 915 14.93 13.95 22.69
C LEU A 915 15.40 13.94 21.22
N SER A 916 16.43 13.16 20.90
CA SER A 916 16.94 13.02 19.52
C SER A 916 15.87 12.54 18.53
N ASP A 917 14.98 11.66 18.98
CA ASP A 917 13.90 11.13 18.16
C ASP A 917 12.80 12.19 18.02
N ASN A 918 12.47 12.93 19.10
CA ASN A 918 11.52 14.04 19.01
C ASN A 918 11.95 15.09 17.98
N ILE A 919 13.22 15.52 18.03
CA ILE A 919 13.76 16.51 17.08
C ILE A 919 13.76 15.95 15.64
N SER A 920 14.10 14.68 15.46
CA SER A 920 14.12 14.05 14.13
C SER A 920 12.72 13.96 13.54
N ASP A 921 11.73 13.56 14.35
CA ASP A 921 10.33 13.45 13.93
C ASP A 921 9.71 14.84 13.65
N LEU A 922 10.05 15.89 14.41
CA LEU A 922 9.65 17.27 14.08
C LEU A 922 10.21 17.72 12.73
N LYS A 923 11.48 17.43 12.44
CA LYS A 923 12.11 17.73 11.15
C LYS A 923 11.42 16.97 10.01
N ALA A 924 11.05 15.71 10.23
CA ALA A 924 10.27 14.91 9.28
C ALA A 924 8.86 15.49 9.02
N GLN A 925 8.16 15.96 10.06
CA GLN A 925 6.86 16.64 9.94
C GLN A 925 6.96 17.96 9.16
N ILE A 926 8.01 18.76 9.40
CA ILE A 926 8.28 19.99 8.65
C ILE A 926 8.53 19.67 7.17
N ALA A 927 9.32 18.63 6.86
CA ALA A 927 9.58 18.20 5.49
C ALA A 927 8.30 17.75 4.77
N ALA A 928 7.43 17.01 5.47
CA ALA A 928 6.11 16.63 4.96
C ALA A 928 5.24 17.86 4.65
N ASN A 929 5.19 18.85 5.55
CA ASN A 929 4.46 20.10 5.31
C ASN A 929 5.03 20.89 4.12
N ALA A 930 6.35 20.99 4.00
CA ALA A 930 7.01 21.64 2.86
C ALA A 930 6.61 20.99 1.52
N ARG A 931 6.49 19.66 1.49
CA ARG A 931 5.99 18.93 0.31
C ARG A 931 4.55 19.32 -0.04
N GLY A 932 3.68 19.43 0.96
CA GLY A 932 2.30 19.87 0.78
C GLY A 932 2.20 21.29 0.20
N ILE A 933 3.05 22.21 0.68
CA ILE A 933 3.13 23.61 0.18
C ILE A 933 3.46 23.64 -1.30
N ALA A 934 4.53 22.94 -1.70
CA ALA A 934 4.98 22.91 -3.09
C ALA A 934 3.87 22.40 -4.04
N LEU A 935 3.20 21.30 -3.67
CA LEU A 935 2.13 20.73 -4.49
C LEU A 935 0.92 21.66 -4.63
N ILE A 936 0.56 22.39 -3.57
CA ILE A 936 -0.55 23.35 -3.62
C ILE A 936 -0.18 24.60 -4.40
N GLN A 937 1.06 25.09 -4.27
CA GLN A 937 1.55 26.21 -5.06
C GLN A 937 1.53 25.87 -6.56
N ASN A 938 1.99 24.69 -6.95
CA ASN A 938 1.91 24.22 -8.34
C ASN A 938 0.45 24.17 -8.83
N LEU A 939 -0.49 23.67 -8.01
CA LEU A 939 -1.91 23.64 -8.36
C LEU A 939 -2.51 25.04 -8.53
N VAL A 940 -2.06 26.01 -7.74
CA VAL A 940 -2.47 27.42 -7.83
C VAL A 940 -1.87 28.09 -9.06
N GLU A 941 -0.63 27.78 -9.42
CA GLU A 941 0.02 28.24 -10.65
C GLU A 941 -0.70 27.71 -11.90
N GLU A 942 -1.15 26.44 -11.88
CA GLU A 942 -1.83 25.79 -13.01
C GLU A 942 -3.26 26.30 -13.23
N TYR A 943 -4.07 26.45 -12.18
CA TYR A 943 -5.52 26.74 -12.31
C TYR A 943 -5.95 28.13 -11.81
N GLY A 944 -5.06 28.86 -11.14
CA GLY A 944 -5.37 30.11 -10.45
C GLY A 944 -6.08 29.91 -9.11
N LEU A 945 -5.72 30.72 -8.12
CA LEU A 945 -6.18 30.61 -6.73
C LEU A 945 -7.71 30.59 -6.58
N GLU A 946 -8.41 31.48 -7.28
CA GLU A 946 -9.87 31.62 -7.22
C GLU A 946 -10.57 30.31 -7.63
N THR A 947 -10.08 29.67 -8.70
CA THR A 947 -10.58 28.39 -9.20
C THR A 947 -10.34 27.28 -8.19
N VAL A 948 -9.11 27.17 -7.67
CA VAL A 948 -8.72 26.13 -6.71
C VAL A 948 -9.60 26.22 -5.45
N GLN A 949 -9.80 27.42 -4.90
CA GLN A 949 -10.62 27.62 -3.71
C GLN A 949 -12.12 27.40 -3.98
N MET A 950 -12.63 27.77 -5.16
CA MET A 950 -14.02 27.50 -5.54
C MET A 950 -14.32 26.00 -5.54
N TYR A 951 -13.47 25.18 -6.18
CA TYR A 951 -13.64 23.72 -6.17
C TYR A 951 -13.43 23.11 -4.79
N MET A 952 -12.51 23.63 -3.98
CA MET A 952 -12.35 23.22 -2.59
C MET A 952 -13.66 23.34 -1.79
N TYR A 953 -14.34 24.49 -1.85
CA TYR A 953 -15.60 24.69 -1.13
C TYR A 953 -16.75 23.85 -1.70
N GLU A 954 -16.75 23.59 -3.00
CA GLU A 954 -17.78 22.75 -3.62
C GLU A 954 -17.61 21.25 -3.27
N ILE A 955 -16.38 20.77 -3.12
CA ILE A 955 -16.10 19.42 -2.58
C ILE A 955 -16.63 19.29 -1.16
N GLN A 956 -16.44 20.33 -0.33
CA GLN A 956 -17.02 20.37 1.02
C GLN A 956 -18.56 20.36 0.97
N ARG A 957 -19.17 21.12 0.05
CA ARG A 957 -20.63 21.10 -0.16
C ARG A 957 -21.15 19.72 -0.56
N THR A 958 -20.41 19.00 -1.40
CA THR A 958 -20.76 17.65 -1.84
C THR A 958 -20.77 16.67 -0.66
N ALA A 959 -19.76 16.74 0.22
CA ALA A 959 -19.71 15.94 1.44
C ALA A 959 -20.86 16.27 2.41
N GLU A 960 -21.24 17.55 2.53
CA GLU A 960 -22.42 17.97 3.28
C GLU A 960 -23.70 17.33 2.72
N LEU A 961 -23.91 17.36 1.40
CA LEU A 961 -25.09 16.76 0.77
C LEU A 961 -25.17 15.24 1.01
N ALA A 962 -24.05 14.53 0.97
CA ALA A 962 -24.01 13.10 1.28
C ALA A 962 -24.46 12.80 2.71
N VAL A 963 -23.99 13.57 3.70
CA VAL A 963 -24.45 13.43 5.10
C VAL A 963 -25.91 13.81 5.25
N ARG A 964 -26.38 14.87 4.58
CA ARG A 964 -27.81 15.26 4.62
C ARG A 964 -28.70 14.15 4.09
N ASN A 965 -28.31 13.46 3.02
CA ASN A 965 -29.07 12.34 2.46
C ASN A 965 -29.09 11.14 3.41
N LEU A 966 -27.95 10.80 4.03
CA LEU A 966 -27.89 9.78 5.09
C LEU A 966 -28.88 10.11 6.23
N LEU A 967 -28.88 11.36 6.71
CA LEU A 967 -29.76 11.79 7.79
C LEU A 967 -31.24 11.75 7.39
N LYS A 968 -31.58 12.11 6.14
CA LYS A 968 -32.96 11.97 5.62
C LYS A 968 -33.41 10.51 5.59
N ASP A 969 -32.54 9.60 5.15
CA ASP A 969 -32.86 8.17 5.15
C ASP A 969 -33.09 7.64 6.57
N MET A 970 -32.30 8.11 7.54
CA MET A 970 -32.49 7.80 8.95
C MET A 970 -33.80 8.37 9.48
N TYR A 971 -34.15 9.62 9.15
CA TYR A 971 -35.43 10.22 9.50
C TYR A 971 -36.61 9.43 8.93
N ASN A 972 -36.50 8.95 7.69
CA ASN A 972 -37.54 8.14 7.06
C ASN A 972 -37.73 6.78 7.76
N ARG A 973 -36.66 6.19 8.29
CA ARG A 973 -36.71 4.90 9.02
C ARG A 973 -37.24 5.04 10.45
N TYR A 974 -36.80 6.06 11.18
CA TYR A 974 -37.06 6.19 12.63
C TYR A 974 -38.02 7.32 13.01
N GLY A 975 -38.41 8.16 12.06
CA GLY A 975 -39.25 9.33 12.27
C GLY A 975 -38.53 10.45 13.04
N SER A 976 -39.31 11.33 13.65
CA SER A 976 -38.82 12.44 14.49
C SER A 976 -38.50 12.04 15.94
N ARG A 977 -38.54 10.74 16.27
CA ARG A 977 -38.28 10.26 17.63
C ARG A 977 -36.78 10.42 17.95
N PRO A 978 -36.40 11.05 19.08
CA PRO A 978 -35.01 11.11 19.49
C PRO A 978 -34.42 9.71 19.70
N LEU A 979 -33.20 9.50 19.20
CA LEU A 979 -32.42 8.28 19.39
C LEU A 979 -31.55 8.46 20.65
N GLU A 980 -31.87 7.75 21.72
CA GLU A 980 -31.22 7.91 23.03
C GLU A 980 -30.39 6.69 23.42
N VAL A 981 -29.13 6.92 23.79
CA VAL A 981 -28.21 5.87 24.25
C VAL A 981 -27.37 6.36 25.43
N VAL A 982 -27.10 5.43 26.35
CA VAL A 982 -26.07 5.59 27.38
C VAL A 982 -25.16 4.36 27.41
N ASP A 983 -23.86 4.59 27.59
CA ASP A 983 -22.87 3.57 27.92
C ASP A 983 -21.90 4.12 28.99
N PHE A 984 -21.10 3.26 29.60
CA PHE A 984 -20.30 3.60 30.79
C PHE A 984 -18.81 3.26 30.61
N MET A 985 -17.96 4.16 31.09
CA MET A 985 -16.55 3.87 31.35
C MET A 985 -16.42 2.86 32.51
N ASP A 986 -15.30 2.15 32.64
CA ASP A 986 -15.09 1.12 33.67
C ASP A 986 -15.14 1.65 35.11
N ASP A 987 -15.01 2.97 35.32
CA ASP A 987 -15.19 3.63 36.62
C ASP A 987 -16.65 4.01 36.92
N GLY A 988 -17.58 3.73 35.99
CA GLY A 988 -18.99 4.05 36.09
C GLY A 988 -19.38 5.42 35.54
N THR A 989 -18.46 6.20 34.96
CA THR A 989 -18.77 7.50 34.36
C THR A 989 -19.65 7.31 33.10
N PRO A 990 -20.84 7.96 33.02
CA PRO A 990 -21.73 7.80 31.88
C PRO A 990 -21.32 8.67 30.68
N ILE A 991 -21.43 8.10 29.48
CA ILE A 991 -21.46 8.82 28.20
C ILE A 991 -22.87 8.69 27.65
N LYS A 992 -23.61 9.80 27.59
CA LYS A 992 -25.00 9.84 27.12
C LYS A 992 -25.09 10.65 25.84
N LEU A 993 -25.84 10.14 24.86
CA LEU A 993 -26.11 10.82 23.59
C LEU A 993 -27.60 10.76 23.26
N THR A 994 -28.14 11.90 22.83
CA THR A 994 -29.45 12.02 22.22
C THR A 994 -29.28 12.60 20.81
N ILE A 995 -29.72 11.87 19.78
CA ILE A 995 -29.70 12.36 18.39
C ILE A 995 -31.11 12.73 17.98
N THR A 996 -31.32 13.99 17.60
CA THR A 996 -32.57 14.46 16.98
C THR A 996 -32.31 14.79 15.53
N ILE A 997 -32.99 14.08 14.63
CA ILE A 997 -32.84 14.24 13.18
C ILE A 997 -34.03 15.02 12.64
N ASP A 998 -33.75 15.94 11.74
CA ASP A 998 -34.71 16.79 11.06
C ASP A 998 -34.99 16.31 9.62
N LYS A 999 -36.18 16.62 9.10
CA LYS A 999 -36.65 16.16 7.78
C LYS A 999 -35.84 16.76 6.62
N GLU A 1000 -35.23 17.93 6.81
CA GLU A 1000 -34.33 18.55 5.82
C GLU A 1000 -32.92 17.91 5.79
N GLY A 1001 -32.65 16.93 6.66
CA GLY A 1001 -31.36 16.24 6.74
C GLY A 1001 -30.34 16.96 7.60
N SER A 1002 -30.77 17.62 8.68
CA SER A 1002 -29.88 18.13 9.73
C SER A 1002 -30.05 17.32 11.01
N ALA A 1003 -29.07 17.34 11.92
CA ALA A 1003 -29.16 16.60 13.17
C ALA A 1003 -28.49 17.33 14.34
N VAL A 1004 -29.08 17.20 15.53
CA VAL A 1004 -28.49 17.65 16.80
C VAL A 1004 -28.00 16.42 17.56
N PHE A 1005 -26.71 16.42 17.90
CA PHE A 1005 -26.05 15.42 18.73
C PHE A 1005 -25.84 16.04 20.12
N ASP A 1006 -26.75 15.75 21.04
CA ASP A 1006 -26.75 16.31 22.39
C ASP A 1006 -26.18 15.31 23.41
N PHE A 1007 -25.04 15.66 24.00
CA PHE A 1007 -24.36 14.87 25.03
C PHE A 1007 -24.78 15.22 26.46
N ASN A 1008 -25.85 16.00 26.65
CA ASN A 1008 -26.35 16.33 27.99
C ASN A 1008 -26.67 15.07 28.81
N GLY A 1009 -26.24 15.05 30.07
CA GLY A 1009 -26.27 13.88 30.96
C GLY A 1009 -25.00 13.02 30.91
N THR A 1010 -24.02 13.36 30.08
CA THR A 1010 -22.64 12.85 30.19
C THR A 1010 -21.99 13.32 31.51
N GLY A 1011 -21.16 12.47 32.12
CA GLY A 1011 -20.55 12.71 33.42
C GLY A 1011 -19.60 13.92 33.47
N PRO A 1012 -19.36 14.48 34.67
CA PRO A 1012 -18.40 15.58 34.84
C PRO A 1012 -16.97 15.15 34.46
N GLU A 1013 -16.08 16.12 34.35
CA GLU A 1013 -14.63 15.86 34.29
C GLU A 1013 -14.21 14.95 35.44
N VAL A 1014 -13.37 13.96 35.16
CA VAL A 1014 -12.90 13.00 36.17
C VAL A 1014 -11.51 13.35 36.67
N ARG A 1015 -11.23 13.05 37.94
CA ARG A 1015 -9.89 13.10 38.52
C ARG A 1015 -9.07 11.89 38.07
N GLY A 1016 -8.68 11.90 36.80
CA GLY A 1016 -7.98 10.84 36.09
C GLY A 1016 -7.67 11.29 34.66
N ASN A 1017 -7.29 10.35 33.79
CA ASN A 1017 -6.79 10.67 32.46
C ASN A 1017 -7.74 10.31 31.31
N ILE A 1018 -8.93 9.79 31.60
CA ILE A 1018 -9.93 9.43 30.59
C ILE A 1018 -10.74 10.64 30.10
N ASN A 1019 -10.30 11.85 30.40
CA ASN A 1019 -10.93 13.06 29.89
C ASN A 1019 -10.56 13.27 28.42
N ALA A 1020 -11.56 13.37 27.54
CA ALA A 1020 -11.40 13.58 26.11
C ALA A 1020 -11.64 15.06 25.76
N PRO A 1021 -10.66 15.76 25.14
CA PRO A 1021 -10.89 17.08 24.58
C PRO A 1021 -12.05 17.08 23.57
N GLU A 1022 -12.76 18.21 23.44
CA GLU A 1022 -13.93 18.35 22.54
C GLU A 1022 -13.61 17.90 21.12
N ALA A 1023 -12.40 18.16 20.63
CA ALA A 1023 -11.91 17.76 19.31
C ALA A 1023 -12.07 16.25 19.05
N ILE A 1024 -11.91 15.39 20.07
CA ILE A 1024 -12.09 13.94 19.96
C ILE A 1024 -13.55 13.57 19.68
N THR A 1025 -14.50 14.22 20.37
CA THR A 1025 -15.94 13.95 20.19
C THR A 1025 -16.37 14.27 18.75
N HIS A 1026 -15.88 15.38 18.21
CA HIS A 1026 -16.09 15.74 16.80
C HIS A 1026 -15.48 14.71 15.84
N SER A 1027 -14.26 14.21 16.14
CA SER A 1027 -13.61 13.15 15.37
C SER A 1027 -14.37 11.83 15.38
N ALA A 1028 -14.93 11.43 16.53
CA ALA A 1028 -15.76 10.23 16.62
C ALA A 1028 -17.03 10.36 15.77
N ILE A 1029 -17.70 11.52 15.80
CA ILE A 1029 -18.92 11.74 15.01
C ILE A 1029 -18.64 11.75 13.52
N ILE A 1030 -17.65 12.52 13.06
CA ILE A 1030 -17.34 12.60 11.62
C ILE A 1030 -16.92 11.22 11.06
N TYR A 1031 -16.18 10.44 11.85
CA TYR A 1031 -15.81 9.07 11.50
C TYR A 1031 -17.03 8.18 11.32
N VAL A 1032 -17.96 8.17 12.29
CA VAL A 1032 -19.15 7.32 12.21
C VAL A 1032 -20.04 7.72 11.04
N LEU A 1033 -20.26 9.02 10.84
CA LEU A 1033 -21.03 9.51 9.68
C LEU A 1033 -20.39 9.05 8.36
N ARG A 1034 -19.05 9.10 8.25
CA ARG A 1034 -18.37 8.61 7.06
C ARG A 1034 -18.49 7.10 6.87
N CYS A 1035 -18.44 6.31 7.93
CA CYS A 1035 -18.64 4.85 7.88
C CYS A 1035 -20.06 4.47 7.42
N MET A 1036 -21.05 5.31 7.73
CA MET A 1036 -22.45 5.06 7.34
C MET A 1036 -22.77 5.49 5.91
N ILE A 1037 -21.88 6.24 5.24
CA ILE A 1037 -22.03 6.64 3.85
C ILE A 1037 -21.48 5.55 2.93
N ASN A 1038 -22.38 4.88 2.19
CA ASN A 1038 -22.03 3.82 1.23
C ASN A 1038 -21.56 4.39 -0.14
N SER A 1039 -20.60 5.31 -0.10
CA SER A 1039 -19.98 5.91 -1.29
C SER A 1039 -18.62 6.51 -0.97
N ASP A 1040 -17.75 6.61 -1.97
CA ASP A 1040 -16.41 7.18 -1.83
C ASP A 1040 -16.44 8.72 -1.78
N VAL A 1041 -16.86 9.27 -0.63
CA VAL A 1041 -16.88 10.72 -0.38
C VAL A 1041 -15.58 11.11 0.33
N PRO A 1042 -14.84 12.12 -0.17
CA PRO A 1042 -13.66 12.64 0.52
C PRO A 1042 -14.02 13.14 1.93
N LEU A 1043 -13.25 12.75 2.93
CA LEU A 1043 -13.49 13.20 4.29
C LEU A 1043 -13.01 14.64 4.48
N ASN A 1044 -13.95 15.55 4.73
CA ASN A 1044 -13.67 16.97 4.91
C ASN A 1044 -14.69 17.61 5.87
N GLN A 1045 -14.50 18.90 6.17
CA GLN A 1045 -15.36 19.65 7.10
C GLN A 1045 -16.85 19.65 6.71
N GLY A 1046 -17.18 19.48 5.43
CA GLY A 1046 -18.55 19.38 4.92
C GLY A 1046 -19.38 18.30 5.61
N CYS A 1047 -18.75 17.19 6.01
CA CYS A 1047 -19.44 16.12 6.72
C CYS A 1047 -20.04 16.55 8.08
N LEU A 1048 -19.52 17.62 8.68
CA LEU A 1048 -20.00 18.15 9.96
C LEU A 1048 -20.92 19.37 9.82
N ASN A 1049 -20.98 20.01 8.64
CA ASN A 1049 -21.84 21.18 8.42
C ASN A 1049 -23.33 20.97 8.76
N PRO A 1050 -23.97 19.81 8.46
CA PRO A 1050 -25.38 19.61 8.79
C PRO A 1050 -25.62 19.15 10.23
N VAL A 1051 -24.58 19.14 11.08
CA VAL A 1051 -24.62 18.56 12.42
C VAL A 1051 -24.30 19.60 13.49
N ASP A 1052 -25.21 19.77 14.45
CA ASP A 1052 -25.00 20.57 15.66
C ASP A 1052 -24.56 19.64 16.81
N ILE A 1053 -23.39 19.88 17.39
CA ILE A 1053 -22.80 19.03 18.43
C ILE A 1053 -22.79 19.82 19.74
N ARG A 1054 -23.52 19.32 20.75
CA ARG A 1054 -23.65 19.96 22.06
C ARG A 1054 -22.99 19.12 23.13
N ILE A 1055 -21.92 19.64 23.72
CA ILE A 1055 -21.15 18.97 24.77
C ILE A 1055 -21.31 19.77 26.07
N PRO A 1056 -21.72 19.15 27.20
CA PRO A 1056 -21.79 19.85 28.48
C PRO A 1056 -20.39 20.26 28.95
N LYS A 1057 -20.26 21.45 29.56
CA LYS A 1057 -18.96 21.98 30.03
C LYS A 1057 -19.01 22.40 31.51
N PRO A 1058 -18.01 22.04 32.34
CA PRO A 1058 -16.99 21.02 32.09
C PRO A 1058 -17.57 19.60 32.18
N SER A 1059 -17.07 18.69 31.36
CA SER A 1059 -17.45 17.25 31.39
C SER A 1059 -16.27 16.38 30.98
N ILE A 1060 -16.41 15.05 31.09
CA ILE A 1060 -15.40 14.11 30.57
C ILE A 1060 -15.13 14.29 29.06
N LEU A 1061 -16.06 14.88 28.29
CA LEU A 1061 -15.90 15.17 26.86
C LEU A 1061 -15.53 16.64 26.56
N SER A 1062 -15.37 17.46 27.60
CA SER A 1062 -14.97 18.86 27.53
C SER A 1062 -14.24 19.24 28.83
N PRO A 1063 -13.05 18.64 29.08
CA PRO A 1063 -12.28 18.95 30.27
C PRO A 1063 -11.68 20.36 30.24
N THR A 1064 -11.31 20.83 31.42
CA THR A 1064 -10.49 22.00 31.64
C THR A 1064 -9.05 21.77 31.16
N GLY A 1065 -8.29 22.85 30.95
CA GLY A 1065 -6.91 22.76 30.45
C GLY A 1065 -5.90 22.15 31.43
N ALA A 1066 -6.28 21.93 32.69
CA ALA A 1066 -5.42 21.33 33.71
C ALA A 1066 -5.53 19.79 33.77
N ALA A 1067 -6.67 19.24 33.34
CA ALA A 1067 -6.93 17.81 33.47
C ALA A 1067 -6.00 16.96 32.60
N ALA A 1068 -5.64 15.79 33.13
CA ALA A 1068 -5.00 14.72 32.36
C ALA A 1068 -5.95 14.21 31.25
N VAL A 1069 -5.41 14.01 30.04
CA VAL A 1069 -6.21 13.68 28.84
C VAL A 1069 -5.73 12.47 28.06
N VAL A 1070 -4.61 11.85 28.44
CA VAL A 1070 -3.98 10.80 27.61
C VAL A 1070 -4.90 9.60 27.36
N GLY A 1071 -5.71 9.22 28.35
CA GLY A 1071 -6.73 8.18 28.25
C GLY A 1071 -7.95 8.59 27.44
N GLY A 1072 -8.24 9.88 27.31
CA GLY A 1072 -9.33 10.41 26.49
C GLY A 1072 -9.19 9.99 25.02
N ASN A 1073 -7.98 10.13 24.47
CA ASN A 1073 -7.67 9.74 23.08
C ASN A 1073 -7.81 8.24 22.84
N VAL A 1074 -7.37 7.42 23.78
CA VAL A 1074 -7.16 5.98 23.54
C VAL A 1074 -8.21 5.06 24.17
N THR A 1075 -9.14 5.63 24.95
CA THR A 1075 -10.21 4.87 25.60
C THR A 1075 -11.57 5.55 25.43
N THR A 1076 -11.72 6.80 25.86
CA THR A 1076 -13.00 7.52 25.80
C THR A 1076 -13.47 7.77 24.38
N SER A 1077 -12.54 8.04 23.45
CA SER A 1077 -12.83 8.15 22.02
C SER A 1077 -13.58 6.92 21.48
N GLN A 1078 -13.13 5.71 21.82
CA GLN A 1078 -13.79 4.45 21.45
C GLN A 1078 -15.19 4.36 22.05
N ARG A 1079 -15.36 4.81 23.30
CA ARG A 1079 -16.67 4.81 23.94
C ARG A 1079 -17.64 5.78 23.27
N VAL A 1080 -17.19 6.97 22.88
CA VAL A 1080 -18.00 7.92 22.12
C VAL A 1080 -18.41 7.29 20.79
N THR A 1081 -17.49 6.63 20.07
CA THR A 1081 -17.81 5.91 18.84
C THR A 1081 -18.85 4.81 19.06
N ASP A 1082 -18.68 3.97 20.08
CA ASP A 1082 -19.63 2.92 20.43
C ASP A 1082 -21.03 3.48 20.71
N VAL A 1083 -21.14 4.61 21.41
CA VAL A 1083 -22.41 5.28 21.73
C VAL A 1083 -23.08 5.85 20.47
N VAL A 1084 -22.31 6.49 19.58
CA VAL A 1084 -22.83 7.04 18.32
C VAL A 1084 -23.30 5.91 17.39
N LEU A 1085 -22.52 4.85 17.21
CA LEU A 1085 -22.89 3.68 16.41
C LEU A 1085 -24.13 2.97 16.97
N LYS A 1086 -24.23 2.85 18.30
CA LYS A 1086 -25.41 2.27 18.96
C LYS A 1086 -26.65 3.11 18.73
N ALA A 1087 -26.54 4.43 18.86
CA ALA A 1087 -27.67 5.35 18.67
C ALA A 1087 -28.19 5.30 17.24
N LEU A 1088 -27.31 5.11 16.25
CA LEU A 1088 -27.65 4.99 14.84
C LEU A 1088 -27.99 3.56 14.40
N HIS A 1089 -28.04 2.59 15.33
CA HIS A 1089 -28.32 1.17 15.07
C HIS A 1089 -27.41 0.56 13.99
N ALA A 1090 -26.12 0.93 13.97
CA ALA A 1090 -25.20 0.56 12.90
C ALA A 1090 -24.62 -0.86 13.08
N CYS A 1091 -24.09 -1.19 14.27
CA CYS A 1091 -23.49 -2.49 14.56
C CYS A 1091 -23.33 -2.73 16.08
N ALA A 1092 -23.02 -3.97 16.47
CA ALA A 1092 -22.62 -4.30 17.83
C ALA A 1092 -21.28 -3.64 18.21
N ALA A 1093 -21.00 -3.52 19.51
CA ALA A 1093 -19.76 -2.91 19.97
C ALA A 1093 -18.54 -3.74 19.59
N SER A 1094 -17.47 -3.08 19.16
CA SER A 1094 -16.16 -3.72 19.08
C SER A 1094 -15.47 -3.74 20.46
N GLN A 1095 -14.19 -4.12 20.51
CA GLN A 1095 -13.39 -4.19 21.75
C GLN A 1095 -13.38 -2.91 22.63
N GLY A 1096 -13.81 -1.76 22.10
CA GLY A 1096 -14.04 -0.53 22.86
C GLY A 1096 -12.80 0.10 23.51
N CYS A 1097 -11.59 -0.25 23.07
CA CYS A 1097 -10.33 0.26 23.61
C CYS A 1097 -9.15 0.02 22.62
N LEU A 1098 -8.06 0.78 22.77
CA LEU A 1098 -6.80 0.60 22.02
C LEU A 1098 -5.77 -0.30 22.73
N ASN A 1099 -6.02 -0.70 23.99
CA ASN A 1099 -5.15 -1.55 24.83
C ASN A 1099 -3.68 -1.09 24.87
N ASN A 1100 -3.44 0.10 25.42
CA ASN A 1100 -2.15 0.78 25.34
C ASN A 1100 -1.18 0.20 26.37
N LEU A 1101 -0.15 -0.47 25.88
CA LEU A 1101 0.95 -0.97 26.69
C LEU A 1101 2.13 -0.02 26.56
N THR A 1102 2.66 0.43 27.70
CA THR A 1102 3.94 1.13 27.73
C THR A 1102 4.91 0.44 28.66
N PHE A 1103 6.20 0.52 28.34
CA PHE A 1103 7.23 0.20 29.30
C PHE A 1103 8.51 0.97 29.00
N GLY A 1104 9.39 1.07 29.99
CA GLY A 1104 10.67 1.72 29.78
C GLY A 1104 11.45 1.94 31.05
N ILE A 1105 12.55 2.68 30.91
CA ILE A 1105 13.41 3.11 32.01
C ILE A 1105 13.78 4.57 31.83
N ASP A 1106 13.93 5.28 32.94
CA ASP A 1106 14.48 6.63 32.95
C ASP A 1106 15.97 6.64 32.60
N ALA A 1107 16.49 7.82 32.28
CA ALA A 1107 17.93 8.01 32.12
C ALA A 1107 18.65 7.74 33.44
N GLN A 1108 19.80 7.08 33.35
CA GLN A 1108 20.65 6.77 34.51
C GLN A 1108 21.91 7.61 34.45
N VAL A 1109 22.29 8.21 35.57
CA VAL A 1109 23.58 8.90 35.70
C VAL A 1109 24.56 7.92 36.33
N ASP A 1110 25.67 7.66 35.65
CA ASP A 1110 26.81 6.99 36.25
C ASP A 1110 27.42 7.92 37.30
N GLU A 1111 27.22 7.59 38.57
CA GLU A 1111 27.70 8.41 39.70
C GLU A 1111 29.23 8.54 39.75
N THR A 1112 29.96 7.62 39.12
CA THR A 1112 31.43 7.62 39.08
C THR A 1112 32.01 8.41 37.91
N THR A 1113 31.39 8.34 36.73
CA THR A 1113 31.90 9.03 35.52
C THR A 1113 31.15 10.32 35.21
N GLY A 1114 30.00 10.56 35.85
CA GLY A 1114 29.08 11.66 35.54
C GLY A 1114 28.35 11.49 34.22
N ASN A 1115 28.56 10.38 33.50
CA ASN A 1115 27.94 10.15 32.20
C ASN A 1115 26.47 9.77 32.34
N VAL A 1116 25.61 10.36 31.52
CA VAL A 1116 24.19 10.02 31.47
C VAL A 1116 23.98 8.93 30.43
N MET A 1117 23.56 7.74 30.86
CA MET A 1117 23.01 6.72 29.98
C MET A 1117 21.54 7.06 29.69
N PRO A 1118 21.15 7.32 28.43
CA PRO A 1118 19.78 7.67 28.10
C PRO A 1118 18.82 6.53 28.42
N GLY A 1119 17.62 6.89 28.89
CA GLY A 1119 16.51 5.98 29.11
C GLY A 1119 15.92 5.46 27.80
N PHE A 1120 14.76 4.83 27.88
CA PHE A 1120 13.91 4.60 26.71
C PHE A 1120 12.45 4.50 27.13
N GLY A 1121 11.56 4.95 26.26
CA GLY A 1121 10.13 4.67 26.35
C GLY A 1121 9.69 3.80 25.18
N TYR A 1122 8.85 2.81 25.46
CA TYR A 1122 8.12 2.03 24.46
C TYR A 1122 6.63 2.27 24.64
N TYR A 1123 5.93 2.41 23.52
CA TYR A 1123 4.48 2.54 23.45
C TYR A 1123 3.95 1.67 22.32
N GLU A 1124 2.88 0.92 22.61
CA GLU A 1124 2.19 0.07 21.66
C GLU A 1124 0.68 0.01 21.95
N THR A 1125 -0.13 -0.09 20.89
CA THR A 1125 -1.57 -0.39 20.93
C THR A 1125 -1.79 -1.82 20.46
N ILE A 1126 -2.74 -2.51 21.08
CA ILE A 1126 -2.98 -3.94 20.82
C ILE A 1126 -4.42 -4.13 20.34
N ALA A 1127 -4.57 -4.82 19.22
CA ALA A 1127 -5.87 -5.14 18.61
C ALA A 1127 -6.76 -6.07 19.45
N GLY A 1128 -8.01 -6.28 19.00
CA GLY A 1128 -9.00 -7.12 19.67
C GLY A 1128 -10.14 -7.49 18.73
N GLY A 1129 -11.31 -7.82 19.27
CA GLY A 1129 -12.45 -8.25 18.47
C GLY A 1129 -13.28 -7.09 17.91
N ALA A 1130 -13.63 -7.15 16.62
CA ALA A 1130 -14.60 -6.24 16.00
C ALA A 1130 -16.05 -6.67 16.28
N GLY A 1131 -16.96 -5.69 16.32
CA GLY A 1131 -18.39 -5.93 16.49
C GLY A 1131 -19.03 -6.50 15.22
N ALA A 1132 -20.02 -7.39 15.40
CA ALA A 1132 -20.81 -7.91 14.29
C ALA A 1132 -21.89 -6.91 13.82
N GLY A 1133 -22.29 -7.04 12.55
CA GLY A 1133 -23.41 -6.27 11.98
C GLY A 1133 -24.49 -7.18 11.42
N ASP A 1134 -25.46 -6.58 10.72
CA ASP A 1134 -26.63 -7.29 10.20
C ASP A 1134 -26.26 -8.37 9.17
N ASN A 1135 -25.24 -8.11 8.35
CA ASN A 1135 -24.78 -8.98 7.27
C ASN A 1135 -23.28 -9.36 7.34
N TRP A 1136 -22.60 -9.15 8.47
CA TRP A 1136 -21.21 -9.57 8.66
C TRP A 1136 -20.92 -10.09 10.08
N VAL A 1137 -19.97 -11.03 10.17
CA VAL A 1137 -19.34 -11.43 11.43
C VAL A 1137 -18.19 -10.49 11.77
N GLY A 1138 -17.93 -10.28 13.05
CA GLY A 1138 -16.83 -9.42 13.50
C GLY A 1138 -15.46 -10.04 13.22
N GLU A 1139 -14.56 -9.25 12.62
CA GLU A 1139 -13.16 -9.63 12.40
C GLU A 1139 -12.40 -9.77 13.74
N SER A 1140 -11.52 -10.78 13.84
CA SER A 1140 -10.76 -11.09 15.06
C SER A 1140 -9.35 -10.52 15.03
N GLY A 1141 -8.85 -10.02 16.16
CA GLY A 1141 -7.47 -9.52 16.27
C GLY A 1141 -7.12 -8.39 15.30
N VAL A 1142 -8.05 -7.44 15.11
CA VAL A 1142 -7.88 -6.26 14.24
C VAL A 1142 -8.12 -4.96 15.03
N HIS A 1143 -7.54 -3.86 14.57
CA HIS A 1143 -7.90 -2.54 15.06
C HIS A 1143 -9.25 -2.08 14.51
N VAL A 1144 -9.95 -1.33 15.35
CA VAL A 1144 -11.31 -0.84 15.09
C VAL A 1144 -11.42 0.64 15.43
N HIS A 1145 -12.29 1.32 14.71
CA HIS A 1145 -12.71 2.69 14.99
C HIS A 1145 -11.55 3.69 15.13
N MET A 1146 -11.32 4.27 16.31
CA MET A 1146 -10.48 5.46 16.52
C MET A 1146 -8.96 5.26 16.28
N THR A 1147 -8.50 4.06 15.94
CA THR A 1147 -7.10 3.77 15.58
C THR A 1147 -7.00 2.86 14.37
N ASN A 1148 -5.88 2.89 13.66
CA ASN A 1148 -5.50 1.89 12.66
C ASN A 1148 -3.98 1.62 12.62
N THR A 1149 -3.30 1.76 13.76
CA THR A 1149 -1.84 1.64 13.85
C THR A 1149 -1.35 0.21 13.67
N ARG A 1150 -0.19 0.00 13.05
CA ARG A 1150 0.40 -1.35 12.98
C ARG A 1150 1.01 -1.78 14.32
N ILE A 1151 1.04 -3.08 14.56
CA ILE A 1151 1.79 -3.70 15.68
C ILE A 1151 3.27 -3.81 15.30
N THR A 1152 4.17 -3.70 16.28
CA THR A 1152 5.60 -3.93 16.04
C THR A 1152 5.86 -5.42 15.82
N ASP A 1153 6.65 -5.77 14.79
CA ASP A 1153 7.03 -7.15 14.49
C ASP A 1153 7.80 -7.78 15.68
N PRO A 1154 7.55 -9.05 16.04
CA PRO A 1154 8.23 -9.72 17.15
C PRO A 1154 9.76 -9.59 17.12
N GLU A 1155 10.40 -9.71 15.96
CA GLU A 1155 11.86 -9.67 15.86
C GLU A 1155 12.40 -8.25 16.07
N ILE A 1156 11.64 -7.23 15.64
CA ILE A 1156 11.99 -5.82 15.86
C ILE A 1156 11.83 -5.44 17.33
N LEU A 1157 10.76 -5.91 17.97
CA LEU A 1157 10.53 -5.71 19.41
C LEU A 1157 11.69 -6.25 20.24
N GLU A 1158 12.12 -7.48 19.97
CA GLU A 1158 13.22 -8.14 20.71
C GLU A 1158 14.60 -7.60 20.35
N LYS A 1159 14.77 -7.09 19.13
CA LYS A 1159 16.02 -6.44 18.71
C LYS A 1159 16.19 -5.06 19.33
N ARG A 1160 15.10 -4.29 19.49
CA ARG A 1160 15.15 -2.90 19.99
C ARG A 1160 15.03 -2.80 21.51
N TYR A 1161 14.41 -3.77 22.16
CA TYR A 1161 14.11 -3.70 23.59
C TYR A 1161 14.54 -4.99 24.32
N PRO A 1162 14.99 -4.89 25.58
CA PRO A 1162 15.43 -6.03 26.39
C PRO A 1162 14.24 -6.87 26.89
N CYS A 1163 13.49 -7.47 25.96
CA CYS A 1163 12.33 -8.30 26.23
C CYS A 1163 12.22 -9.43 25.20
N VAL A 1164 11.39 -10.42 25.51
CA VAL A 1164 11.06 -11.57 24.64
C VAL A 1164 9.55 -11.67 24.55
N LEU A 1165 9.01 -11.65 23.33
CA LEU A 1165 7.62 -11.98 23.08
C LEU A 1165 7.48 -13.50 23.14
N ARG A 1166 6.68 -14.00 24.10
CA ARG A 1166 6.46 -15.43 24.33
C ARG A 1166 5.24 -15.96 23.60
N ARG A 1167 4.22 -15.11 23.44
CA ARG A 1167 2.94 -15.48 22.84
C ARG A 1167 2.28 -14.27 22.19
N PHE A 1168 1.73 -14.46 20.99
CA PHE A 1168 0.80 -13.54 20.35
C PHE A 1168 -0.19 -14.29 19.46
N GLU A 1169 -1.40 -14.50 19.98
CA GLU A 1169 -2.42 -15.33 19.33
C GLU A 1169 -3.85 -14.82 19.57
N LEU A 1170 -4.83 -15.39 18.85
CA LEU A 1170 -6.23 -15.07 19.05
C LEU A 1170 -6.75 -15.65 20.37
N ARG A 1171 -7.59 -14.89 21.07
CA ARG A 1171 -8.26 -15.32 22.30
C ARG A 1171 -9.56 -16.00 21.94
N GLU A 1172 -9.49 -17.30 21.66
CA GLU A 1172 -10.62 -18.07 21.13
C GLU A 1172 -11.90 -17.93 21.97
N ASN A 1173 -13.04 -17.86 21.29
CA ASN A 1173 -14.40 -17.87 21.87
C ASN A 1173 -14.68 -16.66 22.78
N THR A 1174 -14.20 -15.49 22.40
CA THR A 1174 -14.36 -14.25 23.17
C THR A 1174 -15.28 -13.25 22.51
N GLY A 1175 -15.55 -13.41 21.21
CA GLY A 1175 -16.63 -12.72 20.53
C GLY A 1175 -18.01 -13.18 21.00
N GLY A 1176 -18.94 -12.23 21.13
CA GLY A 1176 -20.33 -12.47 21.54
C GLY A 1176 -21.09 -13.29 20.50
N ALA A 1177 -21.94 -14.21 20.97
CA ALA A 1177 -22.77 -15.04 20.10
C ALA A 1177 -23.93 -14.24 19.49
N GLY A 1178 -24.44 -14.69 18.34
CA GLY A 1178 -25.58 -14.10 17.66
C GLY A 1178 -25.86 -14.86 16.36
N ARG A 1179 -26.76 -14.35 15.52
CA ARG A 1179 -26.85 -14.79 14.12
C ARG A 1179 -25.51 -14.55 13.41
N ASN A 1180 -24.94 -13.37 13.63
CA ASN A 1180 -23.56 -13.06 13.29
C ASN A 1180 -22.76 -12.90 14.58
N ARG A 1181 -21.64 -13.62 14.69
CA ARG A 1181 -20.77 -13.62 15.88
C ARG A 1181 -19.82 -12.42 15.85
N GLY A 1182 -19.52 -11.86 17.02
CA GLY A 1182 -18.43 -10.88 17.17
C GLY A 1182 -17.05 -11.52 17.01
N GLY A 1183 -16.04 -10.68 16.74
CA GLY A 1183 -14.66 -11.12 16.60
C GLY A 1183 -14.01 -11.46 17.95
N ASP A 1184 -13.01 -12.33 17.92
CA ASP A 1184 -12.21 -12.67 19.09
C ASP A 1184 -11.13 -11.61 19.37
N GLY A 1185 -10.85 -11.41 20.67
CA GLY A 1185 -9.71 -10.63 21.14
C GLY A 1185 -8.38 -11.33 20.87
N VAL A 1186 -7.29 -10.81 21.45
CA VAL A 1186 -5.94 -11.41 21.36
C VAL A 1186 -5.32 -11.60 22.74
N ALA A 1187 -4.34 -12.49 22.83
CA ALA A 1187 -3.48 -12.67 23.99
C ALA A 1187 -2.02 -12.39 23.60
N ARG A 1188 -1.38 -11.43 24.27
CA ARG A 1188 0.02 -11.02 24.04
C ARG A 1188 0.82 -11.14 25.34
N GLU A 1189 1.90 -11.91 25.35
CA GLU A 1189 2.72 -12.17 26.55
C GLU A 1189 4.17 -11.77 26.31
N ILE A 1190 4.68 -10.82 27.11
CA ILE A 1190 6.04 -10.30 27.02
C ILE A 1190 6.79 -10.66 28.31
N GLU A 1191 7.97 -11.24 28.17
CA GLU A 1191 8.94 -11.47 29.25
C GLU A 1191 10.03 -10.41 29.21
N PHE A 1192 10.35 -9.81 30.35
CA PHE A 1192 11.35 -8.76 30.43
C PHE A 1192 12.71 -9.31 30.84
N LEU A 1193 13.75 -8.99 30.06
CA LEU A 1193 15.12 -9.43 30.32
C LEU A 1193 15.90 -8.43 31.19
N THR A 1194 15.28 -7.31 31.55
CA THR A 1194 15.79 -6.33 32.50
C THR A 1194 14.64 -5.76 33.32
N SER A 1195 14.95 -5.06 34.40
CA SER A 1195 13.91 -4.39 35.19
C SER A 1195 13.43 -3.15 34.46
N VAL A 1196 12.12 -3.03 34.26
CA VAL A 1196 11.50 -1.87 33.61
C VAL A 1196 10.23 -1.46 34.37
N GLN A 1197 9.77 -0.24 34.15
CA GLN A 1197 8.44 0.16 34.57
C GLN A 1197 7.46 -0.19 33.46
N CYS A 1198 6.44 -1.00 33.73
CA CYS A 1198 5.44 -1.40 32.74
C CYS A 1198 4.05 -0.92 33.14
N SER A 1199 3.31 -0.34 32.20
CA SER A 1199 1.99 0.24 32.42
C SER A 1199 1.00 -0.16 31.35
N ILE A 1200 -0.26 -0.27 31.73
CA ILE A 1200 -1.39 -0.55 30.83
C ILE A 1200 -2.48 0.49 31.03
N LEU A 1201 -2.95 1.07 29.93
CA LEU A 1201 -4.06 2.02 29.89
C LEU A 1201 -5.15 1.47 28.96
N SER A 1202 -6.20 0.94 29.58
CA SER A 1202 -7.18 0.11 28.89
C SER A 1202 -8.57 0.07 29.57
N GLU A 1203 -9.63 -0.21 28.80
CA GLU A 1203 -11.05 -0.21 29.19
C GLU A 1203 -11.76 -1.52 28.80
N ARG A 1204 -13.05 -1.69 29.13
CA ARG A 1204 -13.82 -2.94 28.91
C ARG A 1204 -13.28 -4.13 29.73
N ARG A 1205 -12.77 -3.84 30.93
CA ARG A 1205 -12.42 -4.82 31.97
C ARG A 1205 -13.55 -4.98 32.98
N VAL A 1206 -14.45 -3.99 33.08
CA VAL A 1206 -15.66 -4.00 33.92
C VAL A 1206 -16.91 -4.10 33.04
N HIS A 1207 -17.10 -3.17 32.11
CA HIS A 1207 -18.25 -3.18 31.21
C HIS A 1207 -17.92 -3.89 29.89
N ARG A 1208 -18.65 -4.97 29.56
CA ARG A 1208 -18.41 -5.76 28.35
C ARG A 1208 -18.88 -5.03 27.07
N PRO A 1209 -18.25 -5.27 25.90
CA PRO A 1209 -18.77 -4.82 24.62
C PRO A 1209 -20.18 -5.34 24.37
N TYR A 1210 -21.15 -4.46 24.10
CA TYR A 1210 -22.56 -4.84 23.95
C TYR A 1210 -22.81 -5.60 22.63
N GLY A 1211 -23.78 -6.53 22.65
CA GLY A 1211 -24.38 -7.06 21.42
C GLY A 1211 -25.55 -6.21 20.92
N MET A 1212 -25.99 -6.41 19.68
CA MET A 1212 -27.06 -5.63 19.03
C MET A 1212 -28.13 -6.55 18.43
N GLU A 1213 -29.39 -6.06 18.34
CA GLU A 1213 -30.55 -6.81 17.81
C GLU A 1213 -30.72 -8.25 18.38
N GLY A 1214 -30.43 -8.44 19.67
CA GLY A 1214 -30.54 -9.73 20.35
C GLY A 1214 -29.26 -10.59 20.34
N GLY A 1215 -28.15 -10.09 19.80
CA GLY A 1215 -26.84 -10.69 19.99
C GLY A 1215 -26.28 -10.52 21.41
N GLU A 1216 -25.41 -11.43 21.82
CA GLU A 1216 -24.77 -11.46 23.14
C GLU A 1216 -23.54 -10.52 23.22
N PRO A 1217 -23.22 -10.01 24.42
CA PRO A 1217 -21.99 -9.23 24.66
C PRO A 1217 -20.70 -10.03 24.41
N GLY A 1218 -19.65 -9.33 23.99
CA GLY A 1218 -18.29 -9.87 23.93
C GLY A 1218 -17.68 -10.08 25.32
N ALA A 1219 -16.63 -10.88 25.42
CA ALA A 1219 -15.92 -11.12 26.68
C ALA A 1219 -15.03 -9.92 27.07
N ALA A 1220 -14.91 -9.66 28.37
CA ALA A 1220 -14.08 -8.58 28.91
C ALA A 1220 -12.57 -8.81 28.69
N GLY A 1221 -11.77 -7.75 28.74
CA GLY A 1221 -10.30 -7.83 28.77
C GLY A 1221 -9.75 -8.28 30.13
N LEU A 1222 -8.49 -8.70 30.18
CA LEU A 1222 -7.77 -9.04 31.42
C LEU A 1222 -6.26 -8.78 31.25
N ASN A 1223 -5.65 -8.12 32.24
CA ASN A 1223 -4.21 -7.79 32.22
C ASN A 1223 -3.54 -8.45 33.42
N LEU A 1224 -2.50 -9.27 33.20
CA LEU A 1224 -1.83 -10.04 34.25
C LEU A 1224 -0.33 -9.72 34.31
N TRP A 1225 0.19 -9.53 35.52
CA TRP A 1225 1.61 -9.56 35.82
C TRP A 1225 1.94 -10.91 36.48
N LEU A 1226 2.84 -11.66 35.85
CA LEU A 1226 3.38 -12.92 36.34
C LEU A 1226 4.77 -12.66 36.92
N THR A 1227 4.93 -12.86 38.22
CA THR A 1227 6.18 -12.63 38.94
C THR A 1227 6.46 -13.77 39.92
N LYS A 1228 7.65 -13.85 40.48
CA LYS A 1228 7.95 -14.82 41.54
C LYS A 1228 7.54 -14.27 42.90
N ASP A 1229 6.82 -15.09 43.67
CA ASP A 1229 6.52 -14.80 45.07
C ASP A 1229 7.82 -14.80 45.89
N LYS A 1230 8.03 -13.75 46.69
CA LYS A 1230 9.29 -13.58 47.45
C LYS A 1230 9.46 -14.59 48.58
N TYR A 1231 8.37 -15.16 49.11
CA TYR A 1231 8.42 -16.05 50.27
C TYR A 1231 8.49 -17.52 49.86
N THR A 1232 7.80 -17.87 48.79
CA THR A 1232 7.66 -19.27 48.32
C THR A 1232 8.48 -19.56 47.07
N GLY A 1233 8.88 -18.55 46.29
CA GLY A 1233 9.56 -18.71 45.01
C GLY A 1233 8.67 -19.19 43.86
N HIS A 1234 7.39 -19.51 44.13
CA HIS A 1234 6.42 -19.93 43.12
C HIS A 1234 5.94 -18.76 42.25
N GLU A 1235 5.39 -19.07 41.08
CA GLU A 1235 4.77 -18.05 40.23
C GLU A 1235 3.51 -17.47 40.89
N ARG A 1236 3.48 -16.14 41.00
CA ARG A 1236 2.37 -15.33 41.46
C ARG A 1236 1.76 -14.60 40.27
N LYS A 1237 0.44 -14.74 40.10
CA LYS A 1237 -0.35 -14.05 39.06
C LYS A 1237 -1.11 -12.88 39.68
N VAL A 1238 -0.89 -11.67 39.18
CA VAL A 1238 -1.49 -10.43 39.72
C VAL A 1238 -2.30 -9.76 38.62
N ASN A 1239 -3.57 -9.48 38.87
CA ASN A 1239 -4.38 -8.66 37.96
C ASN A 1239 -3.95 -7.19 38.06
N MET A 1240 -3.52 -6.60 36.94
CA MET A 1240 -3.07 -5.21 36.85
C MET A 1240 -4.23 -4.20 36.75
N SER A 1241 -5.48 -4.68 36.67
CA SER A 1241 -6.69 -3.89 36.33
C SER A 1241 -6.62 -3.28 34.92
N GLY A 1242 -7.60 -2.45 34.54
CA GLY A 1242 -7.61 -1.75 33.25
C GLY A 1242 -6.59 -0.62 33.15
N LYS A 1243 -6.29 0.04 34.28
CA LYS A 1243 -5.43 1.21 34.39
C LYS A 1243 -4.45 0.96 35.54
N GLY A 1244 -3.23 0.55 35.23
CA GLY A 1244 -2.27 0.15 36.26
C GLY A 1244 -0.83 0.09 35.80
N SER A 1245 0.08 0.20 36.76
CA SER A 1245 1.53 0.14 36.55
C SER A 1245 2.17 -0.83 37.53
N VAL A 1246 3.14 -1.59 37.07
CA VAL A 1246 3.91 -2.52 37.91
C VAL A 1246 5.41 -2.39 37.61
N PRO A 1247 6.26 -2.47 38.65
CA PRO A 1247 7.70 -2.57 38.45
C PRO A 1247 8.04 -4.02 38.09
N VAL A 1248 8.23 -4.30 36.80
CA VAL A 1248 8.60 -5.64 36.35
C VAL A 1248 10.08 -5.86 36.60
N LYS A 1249 10.41 -7.02 37.16
CA LYS A 1249 11.81 -7.45 37.34
C LYS A 1249 12.26 -8.29 36.16
N THR A 1250 13.58 -8.49 36.08
CA THR A 1250 14.16 -9.48 35.18
C THR A 1250 13.50 -10.86 35.35
N GLY A 1251 12.98 -11.41 34.25
CA GLY A 1251 12.26 -12.69 34.19
C GLY A 1251 10.77 -12.61 34.52
N ASP A 1252 10.24 -11.46 34.94
CA ASP A 1252 8.80 -11.26 35.07
C ASP A 1252 8.14 -11.18 33.69
N ARG A 1253 6.84 -11.50 33.64
CA ARG A 1253 6.05 -11.50 32.41
C ARG A 1253 4.78 -10.67 32.55
N VAL A 1254 4.37 -10.02 31.47
CA VAL A 1254 3.09 -9.30 31.37
C VAL A 1254 2.25 -9.93 30.27
N VAL A 1255 1.01 -10.31 30.59
CA VAL A 1255 0.04 -10.90 29.67
C VAL A 1255 -1.13 -9.94 29.49
N ILE A 1256 -1.36 -9.49 28.28
CA ILE A 1256 -2.50 -8.67 27.89
C ILE A 1256 -3.50 -9.52 27.12
N MET A 1257 -4.70 -9.67 27.65
CA MET A 1257 -5.84 -10.32 26.99
C MET A 1257 -6.86 -9.25 26.62
N THR A 1258 -7.00 -8.95 25.33
CA THR A 1258 -7.89 -7.87 24.86
C THR A 1258 -9.35 -8.35 24.74
N PRO A 1259 -10.35 -7.45 24.81
CA PRO A 1259 -11.76 -7.81 24.72
C PRO A 1259 -12.15 -8.38 23.34
N GLY A 1260 -13.20 -9.20 23.32
CA GLY A 1260 -13.88 -9.61 22.07
C GLY A 1260 -14.98 -8.62 21.66
N GLY A 1261 -15.49 -8.70 20.44
CA GLY A 1261 -16.60 -7.88 19.95
C GLY A 1261 -17.97 -8.47 20.30
N GLY A 1262 -19.02 -7.65 20.31
CA GLY A 1262 -20.40 -8.11 20.50
C GLY A 1262 -20.99 -8.81 19.29
N GLY A 1263 -21.95 -9.72 19.51
CA GLY A 1263 -22.71 -10.39 18.46
C GLY A 1263 -23.90 -9.58 17.96
N TYR A 1264 -24.44 -9.97 16.80
CA TYR A 1264 -25.60 -9.34 16.17
C TYR A 1264 -26.70 -10.37 15.87
N GLY A 1265 -27.95 -10.04 16.18
CA GLY A 1265 -29.10 -10.89 15.90
C GLY A 1265 -29.27 -12.05 16.87
N SER A 1266 -30.50 -12.49 17.09
CA SER A 1266 -30.79 -13.69 17.89
C SER A 1266 -30.32 -14.96 17.17
N LYS A 1267 -29.75 -15.91 17.91
CA LYS A 1267 -29.33 -17.22 17.37
C LYS A 1267 -30.57 -18.02 16.96
N GLU A 1268 -30.67 -18.47 15.71
CA GLU A 1268 -31.74 -19.40 15.32
C GLU A 1268 -31.59 -20.68 16.13
N VAL A 1269 -32.59 -20.98 16.95
CA VAL A 1269 -32.68 -22.27 17.63
C VAL A 1269 -33.05 -23.28 16.54
N VAL A 1270 -32.06 -23.98 16.01
CA VAL A 1270 -32.29 -25.19 15.24
C VAL A 1270 -32.94 -26.19 16.21
N GLN A 1271 -34.28 -26.21 16.23
CA GLN A 1271 -35.01 -27.34 16.80
C GLN A 1271 -34.65 -28.53 15.92
N ASN A 1272 -33.69 -29.34 16.38
CA ASN A 1272 -33.51 -30.68 15.86
C ASN A 1272 -34.81 -31.44 16.12
N GLY A 1273 -35.69 -31.43 15.13
CA GLY A 1273 -36.79 -32.37 15.04
C GLY A 1273 -36.18 -33.76 15.03
N THR A 1274 -36.42 -34.51 16.10
CA THR A 1274 -36.29 -35.96 16.08
C THR A 1274 -37.17 -36.51 14.96
N HIS A 1275 -36.57 -36.96 13.87
CA HIS A 1275 -37.01 -38.11 13.09
C HIS A 1275 -35.85 -38.73 12.31
#